data_AF-K0SEP2-F1
#
_entry.id   AF-K0SEP2-F1
#
_cell.length_a   1.000
_cell.length_b   1.000
_cell.length_c   1.000
_cell.angle_alpha   90.00
_cell.angle_beta   90.00
_cell.angle_gamma   90.00
#
_symmetry.space_group_name_H-M   'P 1'
#
loop_
_entity.id
_entity.type
_entity.pdbx_description
1 polymer ?
#
loop_
_entity_poly.entity_id
_entity_poly.type
_entity_poly.pdbx_seq_one_letter_code
_entity_poly.pdbx_strand_id
1 'polypeptide(L)'
;MVEGRLRPSPYRTALIRSVALFLVRDGHRNRRYTLEDVAWAMGVVTDIENVDGVSLDMAKEINDSFHYHRSRGSSFARVDLHELGIGKADKAPDARGGRSSRSRDSPESTKKMANRHTRLNPVVPEPQCLEQFDSSTKGKFFIFVDKFREADPRGSGKMRTTIGLFTSEETRMQKQDAVRLNLGFSINETLKVVRSMKAECIRRENKEKGRDRKSTPAERPDAKRRKAEAEVDVAQENLKSAITNLQLIDKGPEKRKPDDPDESQEKVKLTLYYSINGVRCENPMSLERNSVLTMDDLMRNLHPVKDMDKKLALNQNKKMKPAEFGKMSCWAPPNTDLLGKGRHSVLKTKSGYHDKLVEPLTKSKCTYSWEAVRVFMAFMATHSTRASTETIQMCMAGMILMQFTELGLSVDPEEVANMIPSQTTLVNWEMIFACECYLAQAYRFKGSPVACLGFDMGNKCKMDHLVKVITAAVINSDGMRIFESFMLDGNISGKTAQSAADDIERSLKLLKSVVGDDWRIFGVVADSGGGTSGPAVFPLLSEKDGLLSPFAKLVRCLMHALNLMLQKAMDNTVGSQGIKKDTCVQMVFLCVQLYDAIKQAGGLALVDEFHTAATEELVNNDEFIEEIQQFSPGAYEDFVADLTMKNDMEDIDVGDLGEAVDEILREDDSNAPATEDDLSASEPREESGEESGEESEEESEFVIGADDLVGFRQLNKPNALRWGSMYPAIKAVLKHFARFYSMAVLVKKSEQIKRRVKKSSNISNIVKYADELLKLMKKRADLEDTECPGTFYTQLLFLEGIGDWFYIRMLNCVMGTHQRYGEDGHGLTSYLWHVGSYILKGYVDKITEDTLRNDPEVKPYFEKYFENVDKIPRLGDIREGGREWYDRLPRAFQIGMRKAFNDHIDSVWRHDPVLTLLVSGPVALAHPFIRLLKHVRDGHSRDVFPFPSGSVNIPYFQADVDVGEFLQWVTSEADLSKVLEELDEVFDLLVDYAEEGANVDVPATLGAEGKYDKLVAFFHQKLDGLACQAQKIENHVHQMMLNSKNNKGEARRTWLCWIRSFITRRFNPWSVREHKAKAPAKRDKVKRLANKPRIKALAKFYYEDILPGIEAGRYSMSDDEFRELVRKLTSLNDKTSDSLLEEMTERLEAAKKEKRKFTVGESAEKGIFLPALMGGMISMSFLARNSGDRQHDEVLEEEIEARGKVLDKPVAEMRFKEATNILRVLEWQRLKDLNLHHRVNNEDDVKTFEPQSEGMKALLDVHQKWITEKASKRK
;
A
#
# COMPACT_ATOMS: atom_id res chain seq x y z
N MET A 1 18.44 -44.09 -3.42
CA MET A 1 19.72 -44.20 -4.16
C MET A 1 20.29 -42.80 -4.35
N VAL A 2 21.59 -42.70 -4.69
CA VAL A 2 22.38 -41.45 -4.81
C VAL A 2 22.68 -40.77 -3.46
N GLU A 3 23.73 -41.26 -2.77
CA GLU A 3 24.43 -40.46 -1.76
C GLU A 3 25.32 -39.41 -2.45
N GLY A 4 24.98 -38.12 -2.30
CA GLY A 4 25.82 -37.01 -2.76
C GLY A 4 26.59 -36.36 -1.62
N ARG A 5 27.84 -36.79 -1.36
CA ARG A 5 28.71 -36.20 -0.32
C ARG A 5 29.20 -34.78 -0.70
N LEU A 6 28.32 -33.79 -0.58
CA LEU A 6 28.65 -32.38 -0.76
C LEU A 6 29.65 -31.93 0.32
N ARG A 7 30.86 -31.55 -0.10
CA ARG A 7 31.81 -30.86 0.79
C ARG A 7 31.26 -29.47 1.15
N PRO A 8 31.34 -29.02 2.42
CA PRO A 8 30.88 -27.69 2.79
C PRO A 8 31.68 -26.60 2.05
N SER A 9 30.98 -25.60 1.54
CA SER A 9 31.58 -24.45 0.87
C SER A 9 32.62 -23.76 1.78
N PRO A 10 33.80 -23.34 1.26
CA PRO A 10 34.80 -22.61 2.04
C PRO A 10 34.25 -21.36 2.75
N TYR A 11 33.20 -20.75 2.19
CA TYR A 11 32.50 -19.61 2.80
C TYR A 11 31.79 -19.98 4.10
N ARG A 12 31.23 -21.19 4.26
CA ARG A 12 30.58 -21.63 5.50
C ARG A 12 31.61 -21.77 6.63
N THR A 13 32.77 -22.35 6.34
CA THR A 13 33.90 -22.45 7.27
C THR A 13 34.50 -21.08 7.63
N ALA A 14 34.59 -20.17 6.67
CA ALA A 14 35.04 -18.79 6.91
C ALA A 14 34.05 -18.00 7.77
N LEU A 15 32.73 -18.17 7.56
CA LEU A 15 31.68 -17.53 8.35
C LEU A 15 31.70 -18.04 9.80
N ILE A 16 31.77 -19.35 10.03
CA ILE A 16 31.88 -19.98 11.36
C ILE A 16 33.08 -19.39 12.13
N ARG A 17 34.26 -19.36 11.51
CA ARG A 17 35.46 -18.77 12.14
C ARG A 17 35.32 -17.26 12.41
N SER A 18 34.55 -16.54 11.60
CA SER A 18 34.32 -15.10 11.77
C SER A 18 33.33 -14.79 12.91
N VAL A 19 32.26 -15.59 13.07
CA VAL A 19 31.30 -15.44 14.16
C VAL A 19 31.94 -15.77 15.50
N ALA A 20 32.72 -16.86 15.60
CA ALA A 20 33.47 -17.19 16.81
C ALA A 20 34.45 -16.08 17.22
N LEU A 21 35.19 -15.51 16.25
CA LEU A 21 36.10 -14.37 16.50
C LEU A 21 35.36 -13.06 16.85
N PHE A 22 34.08 -12.92 16.53
CA PHE A 22 33.27 -11.77 16.92
C PHE A 22 32.79 -11.89 18.37
N LEU A 23 32.21 -13.04 18.73
CA LEU A 23 31.69 -13.30 20.09
C LEU A 23 32.78 -13.29 21.17
N VAL A 24 34.01 -13.74 20.85
CA VAL A 24 35.17 -13.65 21.75
C VAL A 24 35.66 -12.22 21.96
N ARG A 25 35.27 -11.27 21.10
CA ARG A 25 35.82 -9.90 21.07
C ARG A 25 34.92 -8.84 21.70
N ASP A 26 33.61 -9.04 21.78
CA ASP A 26 32.66 -8.03 22.25
C ASP A 26 32.53 -7.99 23.79
N GLY A 27 33.68 -7.90 24.46
CA GLY A 27 33.85 -8.08 25.90
C GLY A 27 33.51 -6.85 26.76
N HIS A 28 32.31 -6.27 26.63
CA HIS A 28 31.87 -5.19 27.52
C HIS A 28 30.46 -5.38 28.13
N ARG A 29 30.47 -5.62 29.45
CA ARG A 29 29.37 -5.49 30.43
C ARG A 29 28.23 -6.53 30.36
N ASN A 30 28.36 -7.52 31.25
CA ASN A 30 27.26 -8.19 31.99
C ASN A 30 26.36 -9.20 31.26
N ARG A 31 26.84 -9.90 30.22
CA ARG A 31 26.36 -11.26 29.91
C ARG A 31 27.52 -12.23 29.77
N ARG A 32 27.35 -13.45 30.28
CA ARG A 32 28.18 -14.62 29.98
C ARG A 32 27.37 -15.48 29.00
N TYR A 33 27.96 -15.83 27.87
CA TYR A 33 27.35 -16.76 26.93
C TYR A 33 27.67 -18.20 27.33
N THR A 34 26.70 -19.11 27.26
CA THR A 34 26.90 -20.55 27.45
C THR A 34 27.42 -21.20 26.16
N LEU A 35 27.70 -22.51 26.21
CA LEU A 35 28.00 -23.28 24.99
C LEU A 35 26.75 -23.41 24.10
N GLU A 36 25.55 -23.41 24.69
CA GLU A 36 24.27 -23.49 23.97
C GLU A 36 23.95 -22.20 23.23
N ASP A 37 24.20 -21.02 23.83
CA ASP A 37 24.07 -19.73 23.13
C ASP A 37 24.86 -19.72 21.81
N VAL A 38 26.07 -20.27 21.83
CA VAL A 38 26.97 -20.35 20.67
C VAL A 38 26.50 -21.42 19.69
N ALA A 39 26.07 -22.60 20.17
CA ALA A 39 25.55 -23.67 19.32
C ALA A 39 24.24 -23.28 18.60
N TRP A 40 23.36 -22.54 19.28
CA TRP A 40 22.14 -21.94 18.71
C TRP A 40 22.47 -20.86 17.68
N ALA A 41 23.38 -19.93 18.01
CA ALA A 41 23.85 -18.92 17.06
C ALA A 41 24.61 -19.49 15.84
N MET A 42 25.09 -20.73 15.92
CA MET A 42 25.71 -21.46 14.80
C MET A 42 24.74 -22.36 14.02
N GLY A 43 23.48 -22.51 14.46
CA GLY A 43 22.50 -23.39 13.82
C GLY A 43 22.88 -24.88 13.89
N VAL A 44 23.46 -25.31 15.02
CA VAL A 44 23.93 -26.69 15.26
C VAL A 44 22.93 -27.52 16.09
N VAL A 45 21.95 -26.87 16.72
CA VAL A 45 20.90 -27.54 17.52
C VAL A 45 19.55 -27.41 16.83
N THR A 46 19.20 -28.45 16.08
CA THR A 46 17.83 -28.86 15.77
C THR A 46 17.80 -30.37 16.01
N ASP A 47 17.05 -30.78 17.04
CA ASP A 47 16.75 -32.16 17.44
C ASP A 47 17.95 -33.04 17.86
N ILE A 48 18.08 -33.28 19.17
CA ILE A 48 19.04 -34.25 19.75
C ILE A 48 18.33 -35.59 19.98
N GLU A 49 17.78 -36.17 18.91
CA GLU A 49 17.47 -37.59 18.84
C GLU A 49 17.93 -38.14 17.48
N ASN A 50 18.88 -39.09 17.51
CA ASN A 50 19.41 -39.84 16.35
C ASN A 50 20.27 -39.08 15.30
N VAL A 51 21.48 -38.63 15.69
CA VAL A 51 22.62 -38.51 14.74
C VAL A 51 23.91 -39.07 15.34
N ASP A 52 24.22 -40.32 14.98
CA ASP A 52 25.58 -40.86 15.12
C ASP A 52 26.50 -40.26 14.04
N GLY A 53 27.72 -39.87 14.39
CA GLY A 53 28.80 -39.60 13.41
C GLY A 53 29.29 -38.15 13.26
N VAL A 54 29.52 -37.41 14.36
CA VAL A 54 30.42 -36.24 14.34
C VAL A 54 31.83 -36.67 14.74
N SER A 55 32.87 -36.30 13.98
CA SER A 55 34.23 -36.76 14.26
C SER A 55 34.90 -36.03 15.44
N LEU A 56 35.62 -36.80 16.26
CA LEU A 56 36.29 -36.31 17.48
C LEU A 56 37.24 -35.12 17.23
N ASP A 57 37.87 -35.05 16.06
CA ASP A 57 38.89 -34.04 15.75
C ASP A 57 38.34 -32.61 15.77
N MET A 58 37.10 -32.41 15.34
CA MET A 58 36.49 -31.07 15.30
C MET A 58 36.07 -30.60 16.71
N ALA A 59 35.62 -31.50 17.57
CA ALA A 59 35.40 -31.21 18.99
C ALA A 59 36.72 -30.88 19.71
N LYS A 60 37.81 -31.55 19.33
CA LYS A 60 39.14 -31.34 19.90
C LYS A 60 39.74 -29.97 19.55
N GLU A 61 39.67 -29.53 18.28
CA GLU A 61 40.17 -28.21 17.85
C GLU A 61 39.45 -27.05 18.60
N ILE A 62 38.16 -27.23 18.92
CA ILE A 62 37.37 -26.28 19.72
C ILE A 62 37.77 -26.32 21.20
N ASN A 63 37.93 -27.51 21.80
CA ASN A 63 38.26 -27.66 23.21
C ASN A 63 39.67 -27.14 23.55
N ASP A 64 40.66 -27.41 22.69
CA ASP A 64 42.04 -26.94 22.86
C ASP A 64 42.15 -25.40 22.80
N SER A 65 41.14 -24.71 22.25
CA SER A 65 41.09 -23.24 22.16
C SER A 65 40.62 -22.54 23.45
N PHE A 66 40.09 -23.27 24.44
CA PHE A 66 39.41 -22.68 25.62
C PHE A 66 40.20 -22.73 26.94
N HIS A 67 41.39 -23.33 26.98
CA HIS A 67 42.12 -23.58 28.23
C HIS A 67 43.24 -22.57 28.54
N TYR A 68 42.90 -21.48 29.23
CA TYR A 68 43.78 -20.89 30.25
C TYR A 68 42.95 -20.40 31.45
N HIS A 69 43.47 -20.59 32.67
CA HIS A 69 42.79 -20.40 33.96
C HIS A 69 41.49 -21.19 34.21
N ARG A 70 41.61 -22.43 34.72
CA ARG A 70 40.60 -22.99 35.64
C ARG A 70 41.21 -23.96 36.67
N SER A 71 40.93 -23.71 37.94
CA SER A 71 41.19 -24.59 39.10
C SER A 71 40.39 -24.03 40.28
N ARG A 72 39.65 -24.77 41.11
CA ARG A 72 39.22 -26.20 41.15
C ARG A 72 37.66 -26.18 41.13
N GLY A 73 36.87 -27.26 41.05
CA GLY A 73 37.06 -28.71 40.91
C GLY A 73 35.67 -29.39 40.86
N SER A 74 35.62 -30.69 40.55
CA SER A 74 34.81 -31.77 41.17
C SER A 74 33.40 -31.47 41.77
N SER A 75 32.35 -32.30 41.58
CA SER A 75 32.34 -33.67 41.01
C SER A 75 30.93 -34.29 40.79
N PHE A 76 30.79 -34.99 39.65
CA PHE A 76 30.12 -36.29 39.39
C PHE A 76 28.63 -36.62 39.72
N ALA A 77 28.12 -37.54 38.87
CA ALA A 77 26.99 -38.47 39.05
C ALA A 77 25.56 -37.91 38.96
N ARG A 78 24.54 -38.64 38.47
CA ARG A 78 24.40 -39.73 37.44
C ARG A 78 22.87 -40.01 37.28
N VAL A 79 22.40 -40.39 36.08
CA VAL A 79 21.53 -41.58 35.75
C VAL A 79 20.35 -41.93 36.71
N ASP A 80 19.10 -42.17 36.31
CA ASP A 80 18.56 -42.59 34.98
C ASP A 80 17.06 -42.23 34.74
N LEU A 81 16.47 -42.68 33.63
CA LEU A 81 15.03 -42.57 33.27
C LEU A 81 14.09 -43.51 34.07
N HIS A 82 12.79 -43.16 34.20
CA HIS A 82 11.67 -43.94 33.60
C HIS A 82 10.25 -43.31 33.73
N GLU A 83 9.46 -43.48 32.66
CA GLU A 83 8.00 -43.72 32.53
C GLU A 83 6.86 -42.98 33.31
N LEU A 84 5.85 -42.58 32.50
CA LEU A 84 4.38 -42.78 32.64
C LEU A 84 3.63 -42.42 33.95
N GLY A 85 2.48 -41.73 33.81
CA GLY A 85 1.51 -41.63 34.91
C GLY A 85 0.32 -40.68 34.74
N ILE A 86 -0.65 -41.04 33.90
CA ILE A 86 -1.96 -40.35 33.74
C ILE A 86 -2.66 -40.17 35.11
N GLY A 87 -3.13 -38.95 35.43
CA GLY A 87 -3.99 -38.69 36.59
C GLY A 87 -4.76 -37.37 36.48
N LYS A 88 -6.09 -37.40 36.63
CA LYS A 88 -6.99 -36.23 36.56
C LYS A 88 -7.57 -35.86 37.93
N ALA A 89 -8.09 -34.63 37.99
CA ALA A 89 -9.28 -34.19 38.74
C ALA A 89 -9.15 -33.84 40.23
N ASP A 90 -9.20 -32.51 40.45
CA ASP A 90 -10.18 -31.80 41.29
C ASP A 90 -10.09 -31.78 42.84
N LYS A 91 -10.62 -30.65 43.35
CA LYS A 91 -11.15 -30.37 44.70
C LYS A 91 -10.20 -29.84 45.78
N ALA A 92 -10.15 -28.50 45.80
CA ALA A 92 -10.25 -27.64 46.99
C ALA A 92 -11.38 -28.12 47.97
N PRO A 93 -11.44 -27.70 49.27
CA PRO A 93 -11.06 -26.35 49.71
C PRO A 93 -10.46 -26.17 51.14
N ASP A 94 -10.27 -24.90 51.48
CA ASP A 94 -10.40 -24.28 52.81
C ASP A 94 -9.38 -24.52 53.96
N ALA A 95 -8.48 -23.53 54.08
CA ALA A 95 -8.62 -22.44 55.08
C ALA A 95 -7.72 -22.39 56.34
N ARG A 96 -7.39 -21.13 56.72
CA ARG A 96 -7.02 -20.58 58.04
C ARG A 96 -5.65 -20.93 58.66
N GLY A 97 -4.63 -20.20 58.20
CA GLY A 97 -3.98 -19.14 59.01
C GLY A 97 -3.02 -19.50 60.18
N GLY A 98 -2.20 -18.52 60.58
CA GLY A 98 -1.28 -18.66 61.74
C GLY A 98 -0.18 -17.60 61.79
N ARG A 99 -0.32 -16.60 62.66
CA ARG A 99 0.63 -15.47 62.81
C ARG A 99 1.97 -15.87 63.44
N SER A 100 3.05 -15.22 62.96
CA SER A 100 4.23 -14.78 63.74
C SER A 100 5.16 -15.87 64.32
N SER A 101 6.46 -15.63 64.56
CA SER A 101 7.01 -14.47 65.28
C SER A 101 8.54 -14.30 65.11
N ARG A 102 9.06 -13.16 65.60
CA ARG A 102 10.50 -12.84 65.66
C ARG A 102 11.16 -13.54 66.85
N SER A 103 12.47 -13.79 66.81
CA SER A 103 13.49 -12.96 67.52
C SER A 103 14.84 -13.67 67.76
N ARG A 104 15.89 -12.85 68.01
CA ARG A 104 17.10 -13.16 68.79
C ARG A 104 18.10 -14.19 68.20
N ASP A 105 19.38 -14.20 68.57
CA ASP A 105 20.18 -13.27 69.41
C ASP A 105 21.66 -13.21 68.93
N SER A 106 22.45 -12.26 69.45
CA SER A 106 23.93 -12.28 69.37
C SER A 106 24.53 -12.93 70.63
N PRO A 107 25.81 -13.38 70.64
CA PRO A 107 26.86 -12.49 71.19
C PRO A 107 28.33 -12.72 70.71
N GLU A 108 29.17 -11.68 70.94
CA GLU A 108 30.59 -11.71 71.40
C GLU A 108 31.71 -12.54 70.68
N SER A 109 33.01 -12.30 70.92
CA SER A 109 33.77 -11.02 71.06
C SER A 109 35.30 -11.24 71.00
N THR A 110 36.05 -10.36 70.29
CA THR A 110 37.47 -9.97 70.57
C THR A 110 38.57 -11.07 70.58
N LYS A 111 39.91 -10.88 70.71
CA LYS A 111 40.94 -9.80 70.73
C LYS A 111 42.10 -10.29 69.75
N LYS A 112 43.27 -9.69 69.43
CA LYS A 112 44.09 -8.49 69.77
C LYS A 112 45.23 -8.31 68.73
N MET A 113 45.74 -7.08 68.50
CA MET A 113 47.16 -6.67 68.21
C MET A 113 47.96 -7.27 67.02
N ALA A 114 48.79 -6.54 66.24
CA ALA A 114 49.20 -5.10 66.18
C ALA A 114 49.75 -4.79 64.73
N ASN A 115 50.53 -3.76 64.34
CA ASN A 115 51.34 -2.75 65.05
C ASN A 115 51.68 -1.48 64.19
N ARG A 116 52.53 -0.61 64.77
CA ARG A 116 53.22 0.64 64.33
C ARG A 116 54.11 0.56 63.07
N HIS A 117 54.56 1.64 62.41
CA HIS A 117 54.46 3.13 62.58
C HIS A 117 54.44 3.80 61.15
N THR A 118 54.67 5.10 60.82
CA THR A 118 55.29 6.29 61.45
C THR A 118 54.62 7.61 60.93
N ARG A 119 55.35 8.73 60.71
CA ARG A 119 54.96 10.01 60.03
C ARG A 119 56.22 10.72 59.47
N LEU A 120 56.06 11.62 58.47
CA LEU A 120 56.53 13.04 58.50
C LEU A 120 56.31 13.79 57.16
N ASN A 121 55.99 15.09 57.26
CA ASN A 121 56.04 16.15 56.22
C ASN A 121 57.26 17.08 56.55
N PRO A 122 57.54 18.28 55.95
CA PRO A 122 56.78 19.12 54.99
C PRO A 122 57.64 19.89 53.91
N VAL A 123 57.07 20.98 53.38
CA VAL A 123 57.70 22.20 52.75
C VAL A 123 57.58 22.36 51.22
N VAL A 124 57.31 23.61 50.81
CA VAL A 124 57.10 24.15 49.45
C VAL A 124 57.99 25.39 49.28
N PRO A 125 58.54 25.66 48.08
CA PRO A 125 58.43 27.02 47.52
C PRO A 125 58.10 27.06 46.01
N GLU A 126 57.56 28.20 45.56
CA GLU A 126 57.30 28.59 44.16
C GLU A 126 58.57 29.27 43.54
N PRO A 127 58.58 29.85 42.30
CA PRO A 127 57.55 29.90 41.25
C PRO A 127 58.02 29.69 39.77
N GLN A 128 57.04 29.71 38.85
CA GLN A 128 57.07 30.20 37.44
C GLN A 128 57.58 29.35 36.23
N CYS A 129 56.72 29.41 35.20
CA CYS A 129 56.97 29.45 33.73
C CYS A 129 57.08 28.18 32.84
N LEU A 130 56.16 28.18 31.86
CA LEU A 130 56.21 27.69 30.47
C LEU A 130 56.09 26.17 30.13
N GLU A 131 55.13 25.95 29.22
CA GLU A 131 54.94 24.91 28.20
C GLU A 131 55.69 23.55 28.29
N GLN A 132 54.90 22.47 28.29
CA GLN A 132 55.23 21.27 27.52
C GLN A 132 53.97 20.47 27.12
N PHE A 133 53.89 20.07 25.84
CA PHE A 133 52.93 19.08 25.34
C PHE A 133 53.46 17.66 25.61
N ASP A 134 52.59 16.74 26.01
CA ASP A 134 52.87 15.29 25.99
C ASP A 134 52.09 14.58 24.86
N SER A 135 52.44 13.34 24.56
CA SER A 135 52.53 12.81 23.20
C SER A 135 51.85 11.44 23.02
N SER A 136 50.63 11.42 22.46
CA SER A 136 49.92 10.16 22.22
C SER A 136 48.95 10.11 21.02
N THR A 137 49.43 10.40 19.81
CA THR A 137 48.69 10.16 18.55
C THR A 137 49.39 9.13 17.65
N LYS A 138 48.69 8.03 17.32
CA LYS A 138 49.19 6.94 16.45
C LYS A 138 48.58 7.04 15.05
N GLY A 139 49.25 7.78 14.16
CA GLY A 139 48.78 8.03 12.79
C GLY A 139 48.99 6.87 11.81
N LYS A 140 48.32 6.96 10.65
CA LYS A 140 48.72 6.27 9.40
C LYS A 140 49.65 7.20 8.61
N PHE A 141 50.52 6.63 7.78
CA PHE A 141 51.39 7.39 6.88
C PHE A 141 50.90 7.30 5.43
N PHE A 142 51.00 8.43 4.71
CA PHE A 142 50.86 8.49 3.27
C PHE A 142 52.10 9.18 2.68
N ILE A 143 52.53 8.75 1.49
CA ILE A 143 53.62 9.40 0.74
C ILE A 143 52.99 10.20 -0.39
N PHE A 144 53.11 11.52 -0.34
CA PHE A 144 52.74 12.41 -1.44
C PHE A 144 53.99 12.97 -2.09
N VAL A 145 53.98 13.04 -3.43
CA VAL A 145 55.06 13.62 -4.24
C VAL A 145 54.47 14.70 -5.12
N ASP A 146 54.91 15.95 -4.93
CA ASP A 146 54.49 17.06 -5.80
C ASP A 146 55.66 17.95 -6.22
N LYS A 147 55.43 18.69 -7.31
CA LYS A 147 56.38 19.62 -7.93
C LYS A 147 55.73 20.98 -8.09
N PHE A 148 56.30 21.97 -7.41
CA PHE A 148 55.98 23.38 -7.61
C PHE A 148 57.23 24.17 -7.99
N ARG A 149 57.02 25.26 -8.73
CA ARG A 149 58.08 26.11 -9.26
C ARG A 149 58.16 27.38 -8.42
N GLU A 150 59.23 27.48 -7.63
CA GLU A 150 59.44 28.58 -6.70
C GLU A 150 59.91 29.81 -7.50
N ALA A 151 59.18 30.92 -7.38
CA ALA A 151 59.39 32.09 -8.22
C ALA A 151 60.47 33.01 -7.66
N ASP A 152 61.65 33.00 -8.29
CA ASP A 152 62.64 34.09 -8.15
C ASP A 152 62.09 35.34 -8.88
N PRO A 153 62.11 36.55 -8.27
CA PRO A 153 61.71 37.80 -8.94
C PRO A 153 62.53 38.14 -10.20
N ARG A 154 63.59 37.38 -10.54
CA ARG A 154 64.36 37.46 -11.79
C ARG A 154 63.95 36.42 -12.84
N GLY A 155 62.87 35.67 -12.62
CA GLY A 155 62.19 34.84 -13.64
C GLY A 155 62.75 33.43 -13.86
N SER A 156 63.93 33.09 -13.34
CA SER A 156 64.57 31.77 -13.49
C SER A 156 64.16 30.75 -12.41
N GLY A 157 62.86 30.68 -12.09
CA GLY A 157 62.32 29.88 -10.99
C GLY A 157 62.68 28.39 -11.08
N LYS A 158 63.40 27.90 -10.04
CA LYS A 158 63.81 26.49 -9.90
C LYS A 158 62.62 25.60 -9.53
N MET A 159 62.58 24.41 -10.12
CA MET A 159 61.65 23.35 -9.73
C MET A 159 62.14 22.70 -8.43
N ARG A 160 61.33 22.74 -7.37
CA ARG A 160 61.50 21.87 -6.20
C ARG A 160 60.55 20.68 -6.34
N THR A 161 61.02 19.51 -5.91
CA THR A 161 60.20 18.30 -5.76
C THR A 161 60.14 18.00 -4.28
N THR A 162 58.94 17.94 -3.71
CA THR A 162 58.74 17.72 -2.28
C THR A 162 58.12 16.34 -2.10
N ILE A 163 58.81 15.47 -1.37
CA ILE A 163 58.33 14.13 -1.01
C ILE A 163 57.99 14.18 0.48
N GLY A 164 56.70 14.25 0.79
CA GLY A 164 56.19 14.36 2.15
C GLY A 164 55.67 13.04 2.70
N LEU A 165 56.11 12.69 3.90
CA LEU A 165 55.51 11.65 4.74
C LEU A 165 54.60 12.36 5.75
N PHE A 166 53.29 12.37 5.48
CA PHE A 166 52.33 13.13 6.27
C PHE A 166 51.49 12.22 7.17
N THR A 167 51.13 12.74 8.35
CA THR A 167 50.00 12.26 9.14
C THR A 167 48.69 12.85 8.64
N SER A 168 47.56 12.29 9.09
CA SER A 168 46.22 12.73 8.67
C SER A 168 45.85 14.15 9.13
N GLU A 169 46.48 14.70 10.17
CA GLU A 169 46.17 16.04 10.69
C GLU A 169 46.97 17.13 9.97
N GLU A 170 48.25 16.91 9.69
CA GLU A 170 49.09 17.83 8.89
C GLU A 170 48.51 18.01 7.48
N THR A 171 48.01 16.91 6.89
CA THR A 171 47.32 16.89 5.59
C THR A 171 46.04 17.74 5.59
N ARG A 172 45.38 17.92 6.74
CA ARG A 172 44.18 18.74 6.90
C ARG A 172 44.53 20.23 6.97
N MET A 173 45.57 20.61 7.71
CA MET A 173 46.01 22.01 7.81
C MET A 173 46.53 22.57 6.48
N GLN A 174 47.49 21.89 5.84
CA GLN A 174 48.08 22.42 4.59
C GLN A 174 47.06 22.54 3.44
N LYS A 175 46.00 21.72 3.42
CA LYS A 175 44.90 21.88 2.46
C LYS A 175 44.04 23.12 2.71
N GLN A 176 43.85 23.55 3.96
CA GLN A 176 43.06 24.75 4.26
C GLN A 176 43.74 26.04 3.79
N ASP A 177 45.08 26.10 3.85
CA ASP A 177 45.83 27.25 3.34
C ASP A 177 46.01 27.22 1.81
N ALA A 178 46.19 26.03 1.21
CA ALA A 178 46.24 25.89 -0.26
C ALA A 178 44.91 26.29 -0.95
N VAL A 179 43.76 25.92 -0.36
CA VAL A 179 42.42 26.25 -0.89
C VAL A 179 42.14 27.76 -0.84
N ARG A 180 42.80 28.53 0.05
CA ARG A 180 42.66 29.99 0.12
C ARG A 180 43.34 30.75 -1.03
N LEU A 181 44.20 30.10 -1.82
CA LEU A 181 45.03 30.76 -2.83
C LEU A 181 44.69 30.45 -4.30
N ASN A 182 43.70 29.57 -4.58
CA ASN A 182 43.29 29.25 -5.95
C ASN A 182 41.75 29.17 -6.10
N LEU A 183 41.12 30.32 -6.36
CA LEU A 183 39.73 30.42 -6.84
C LEU A 183 39.69 31.10 -8.22
N GLY A 184 40.12 30.36 -9.25
CA GLY A 184 40.00 30.77 -10.64
C GLY A 184 38.59 30.53 -11.18
N PHE A 185 37.73 31.55 -11.18
CA PHE A 185 36.38 31.43 -11.74
C PHE A 185 36.41 31.20 -13.25
N SER A 186 35.65 30.21 -13.72
CA SER A 186 35.43 29.99 -15.15
C SER A 186 34.67 31.14 -15.77
N ILE A 187 35.07 31.57 -16.98
CA ILE A 187 34.42 32.65 -17.74
C ILE A 187 32.91 32.37 -17.93
N ASN A 188 32.52 31.10 -18.06
CA ASN A 188 31.12 30.70 -18.16
C ASN A 188 30.32 30.89 -16.87
N GLU A 189 30.96 30.84 -15.69
CA GLU A 189 30.31 31.14 -14.42
C GLU A 189 30.22 32.65 -14.19
N THR A 190 31.28 33.41 -14.50
CA THR A 190 31.22 34.89 -14.53
C THR A 190 30.09 35.37 -15.45
N LEU A 191 29.91 34.75 -16.62
CA LEU A 191 28.79 35.02 -17.53
C LEU A 191 27.42 34.63 -16.94
N LYS A 192 27.30 33.54 -16.17
CA LYS A 192 26.06 33.21 -15.43
C LYS A 192 25.76 34.27 -14.36
N VAL A 193 26.76 34.68 -13.58
CA VAL A 193 26.62 35.70 -12.53
C VAL A 193 26.21 37.05 -13.12
N VAL A 194 26.88 37.53 -14.17
CA VAL A 194 26.53 38.79 -14.84
C VAL A 194 25.12 38.75 -15.45
N ARG A 195 24.71 37.62 -16.05
CA ARG A 195 23.33 37.44 -16.55
C ARG A 195 22.30 37.42 -15.42
N SER A 196 22.62 36.77 -14.29
CA SER A 196 21.78 36.74 -13.09
C SER A 196 21.60 38.14 -12.48
N MET A 197 22.69 38.89 -12.30
CA MET A 197 22.65 40.28 -11.81
C MET A 197 21.86 41.19 -12.75
N LYS A 198 22.01 41.05 -14.08
CA LYS A 198 21.22 41.83 -15.06
C LYS A 198 19.72 41.50 -14.97
N ALA A 199 19.35 40.23 -14.78
CA ALA A 199 17.97 39.82 -14.57
C ALA A 199 17.39 40.35 -13.24
N GLU A 200 18.16 40.28 -12.15
CA GLU A 200 17.75 40.75 -10.83
C GLU A 200 17.58 42.28 -10.78
N CYS A 201 18.46 43.05 -11.43
CA CYS A 201 18.28 44.50 -11.58
C CYS A 201 16.98 44.84 -12.32
N ILE A 202 16.71 44.21 -13.48
CA ILE A 202 15.46 44.39 -14.23
C ILE A 202 14.23 44.00 -13.38
N ARG A 203 14.36 42.96 -12.55
CA ARG A 203 13.29 42.47 -11.67
C ARG A 203 12.99 43.43 -10.51
N ARG A 204 14.00 44.13 -9.99
CA ARG A 204 13.84 45.20 -8.98
C ARG A 204 13.24 46.47 -9.59
N GLU A 205 13.75 46.91 -10.73
CA GLU A 205 13.27 48.12 -11.40
C GLU A 205 11.79 48.02 -11.77
N ASN A 206 11.33 46.84 -12.24
CA ASN A 206 9.91 46.56 -12.50
C ASN A 206 9.05 46.46 -11.22
N LYS A 207 9.65 46.17 -10.06
CA LYS A 207 8.98 46.12 -8.75
C LYS A 207 8.80 47.51 -8.13
N GLU A 208 9.72 48.44 -8.43
CA GLU A 208 9.66 49.84 -8.00
C GLU A 208 8.74 50.67 -8.92
N LYS A 209 8.83 50.50 -10.25
CA LYS A 209 7.91 51.13 -11.22
C LYS A 209 6.43 50.74 -11.03
N GLY A 210 6.16 49.70 -10.25
CA GLY A 210 4.82 49.27 -9.85
C GLY A 210 4.31 49.83 -8.51
N ARG A 211 5.12 50.61 -7.77
CA ARG A 211 4.75 51.16 -6.45
C ARG A 211 4.43 52.64 -6.45
N ASP A 212 5.19 53.47 -7.15
CA ASP A 212 4.99 54.93 -7.12
C ASP A 212 4.16 55.48 -8.29
N ARG A 213 2.89 55.78 -8.01
CA ARG A 213 2.01 56.62 -8.84
C ARG A 213 1.19 57.60 -7.98
N LYS A 214 1.84 58.44 -7.16
CA LYS A 214 1.16 59.56 -6.48
C LYS A 214 2.06 60.70 -5.93
N SER A 215 2.90 61.31 -6.76
CA SER A 215 3.43 62.68 -6.55
C SER A 215 4.11 63.25 -7.81
N THR A 216 4.37 64.56 -7.81
CA THR A 216 4.77 65.40 -8.96
C THR A 216 6.28 65.72 -8.98
N PRO A 217 6.84 66.25 -10.10
CA PRO A 217 8.23 65.98 -10.47
C PRO A 217 9.26 67.06 -10.12
N ALA A 218 10.48 66.63 -9.79
CA ALA A 218 11.73 67.37 -10.00
C ALA A 218 12.93 66.40 -10.13
N GLU A 219 13.94 66.84 -10.90
CA GLU A 219 15.28 66.26 -11.05
C GLU A 219 15.41 64.85 -11.71
N ARG A 220 16.62 64.55 -12.25
CA ARG A 220 16.80 63.58 -13.35
C ARG A 220 17.55 62.29 -12.96
N PRO A 221 16.98 61.09 -13.19
CA PRO A 221 17.69 59.81 -13.01
C PRO A 221 18.82 59.53 -14.02
N ASP A 222 18.86 60.26 -15.15
CA ASP A 222 19.70 59.94 -16.32
C ASP A 222 21.20 59.83 -16.04
N ALA A 223 21.73 60.56 -15.05
CA ALA A 223 23.17 60.52 -14.73
C ALA A 223 23.61 59.13 -14.21
N LYS A 224 22.83 58.52 -13.29
CA LYS A 224 23.11 57.16 -12.80
C LYS A 224 22.87 56.12 -13.88
N ARG A 225 21.81 56.28 -14.68
CA ARG A 225 21.49 55.38 -15.79
C ARG A 225 22.62 55.36 -16.83
N ARG A 226 23.06 56.52 -17.33
CA ARG A 226 24.14 56.63 -18.33
C ARG A 226 25.48 56.09 -17.81
N LYS A 227 25.78 56.24 -16.51
CA LYS A 227 27.00 55.65 -15.92
C LYS A 227 26.92 54.12 -15.90
N ALA A 228 25.79 53.54 -15.49
CA ALA A 228 25.61 52.09 -15.47
C ALA A 228 25.56 51.48 -16.88
N GLU A 229 24.94 52.16 -17.85
CA GLU A 229 24.96 51.75 -19.26
C GLU A 229 26.38 51.81 -19.83
N ALA A 230 27.13 52.89 -19.61
CA ALA A 230 28.52 53.00 -20.06
C ALA A 230 29.46 51.96 -19.40
N GLU A 231 29.30 51.67 -18.11
CA GLU A 231 30.08 50.62 -17.42
C GLU A 231 29.79 49.21 -17.98
N VAL A 232 28.54 48.95 -18.36
CA VAL A 232 28.14 47.69 -19.02
C VAL A 232 28.64 47.61 -20.47
N ASP A 233 28.65 48.71 -21.20
CA ASP A 233 29.12 48.75 -22.59
C ASP A 233 30.65 48.63 -22.67
N VAL A 234 31.40 49.29 -21.78
CA VAL A 234 32.85 49.09 -21.62
C VAL A 234 33.17 47.64 -21.21
N ALA A 235 32.37 47.02 -20.35
CA ALA A 235 32.53 45.60 -20.02
C ALA A 235 32.26 44.68 -21.22
N GLN A 236 31.28 45.00 -22.07
CA GLN A 236 31.00 44.25 -23.30
C GLN A 236 32.08 44.47 -24.38
N GLU A 237 32.64 45.67 -24.49
CA GLU A 237 33.67 45.98 -25.49
C GLU A 237 35.01 45.33 -25.13
N ASN A 238 35.41 45.38 -23.85
CA ASN A 238 36.54 44.59 -23.34
C ASN A 238 36.34 43.08 -23.54
N LEU A 239 35.12 42.55 -23.31
CA LEU A 239 34.80 41.15 -23.56
C LEU A 239 34.84 40.80 -25.06
N LYS A 240 34.39 41.69 -25.94
CA LYS A 240 34.53 41.54 -27.40
C LYS A 240 35.99 41.51 -27.81
N SER A 241 36.83 42.45 -27.35
CA SER A 241 38.27 42.44 -27.63
C SER A 241 38.95 41.17 -27.13
N ALA A 242 38.59 40.67 -25.94
CA ALA A 242 39.07 39.38 -25.44
C ALA A 242 38.66 38.21 -26.35
N ILE A 243 37.39 38.18 -26.80
CA ILE A 243 36.89 37.15 -27.73
C ILE A 243 37.58 37.27 -29.11
N THR A 244 37.78 38.46 -29.66
CA THR A 244 38.46 38.66 -30.94
C THR A 244 39.94 38.27 -30.86
N ASN A 245 40.63 38.58 -29.75
CA ASN A 245 42.00 38.13 -29.53
C ASN A 245 42.12 36.60 -29.40
N LEU A 246 41.10 35.92 -28.84
CA LEU A 246 41.02 34.46 -28.81
C LEU A 246 40.66 33.86 -30.18
N GLN A 247 39.77 34.50 -30.95
CA GLN A 247 39.40 34.08 -32.30
C GLN A 247 40.50 34.30 -33.34
N LEU A 248 41.50 35.14 -33.06
CA LEU A 248 42.73 35.24 -33.86
C LEU A 248 43.71 34.07 -33.62
N ILE A 249 43.50 33.28 -32.56
CA ILE A 249 44.27 32.05 -32.29
C ILE A 249 43.61 30.83 -32.98
N ASP A 250 42.28 30.86 -33.19
CA ASP A 250 41.53 29.75 -33.79
C ASP A 250 41.45 29.85 -35.34
N LYS A 251 42.62 29.82 -35.99
CA LYS A 251 42.76 29.41 -37.39
C LYS A 251 43.36 28.01 -37.43
N GLY A 252 42.51 27.01 -37.18
CA GLY A 252 42.92 25.61 -37.11
C GLY A 252 43.66 25.12 -38.37
N PRO A 253 44.67 24.25 -38.23
CA PRO A 253 45.39 23.65 -39.35
C PRO A 253 44.50 22.69 -40.15
N GLU A 254 44.85 22.47 -41.42
CA GLU A 254 44.12 21.56 -42.31
C GLU A 254 44.21 20.10 -41.86
N LYS A 255 43.24 19.30 -42.33
CA LYS A 255 43.05 17.88 -41.96
C LYS A 255 44.31 17.04 -42.20
N ARG A 256 45.05 16.72 -41.13
CA ARG A 256 46.02 15.61 -41.12
C ARG A 256 45.30 14.26 -41.11
N LYS A 257 46.00 13.22 -41.57
CA LYS A 257 45.55 11.82 -41.53
C LYS A 257 45.74 11.23 -40.12
N PRO A 258 45.09 10.10 -39.77
CA PRO A 258 45.05 9.61 -38.38
C PRO A 258 46.35 9.03 -37.79
N ASP A 259 47.42 8.96 -38.57
CA ASP A 259 48.55 8.04 -38.34
C ASP A 259 49.90 8.75 -38.07
N ASP A 260 49.91 9.81 -37.26
CA ASP A 260 51.12 10.42 -36.69
C ASP A 260 50.89 10.75 -35.20
N PRO A 261 51.75 10.28 -34.27
CA PRO A 261 51.59 10.54 -32.83
C PRO A 261 52.08 11.94 -32.44
N ASP A 262 51.36 12.59 -31.51
CA ASP A 262 51.66 13.96 -31.06
C ASP A 262 52.85 13.98 -30.07
N GLU A 263 54.04 14.34 -30.57
CA GLU A 263 55.23 14.55 -29.73
C GLU A 263 55.11 15.83 -28.87
N SER A 264 55.80 15.83 -27.72
CA SER A 264 56.06 16.98 -26.83
C SER A 264 55.11 17.31 -25.67
N GLN A 265 54.11 16.47 -25.35
CA GLN A 265 53.79 16.24 -23.93
C GLN A 265 54.77 15.23 -23.34
N GLU A 266 55.99 15.68 -23.04
CA GLU A 266 57.03 14.87 -22.42
C GLU A 266 56.57 14.42 -21.01
N LYS A 267 56.07 13.17 -20.92
CA LYS A 267 55.61 12.59 -19.66
C LYS A 267 56.77 12.53 -18.66
N VAL A 268 56.78 13.47 -17.70
CA VAL A 268 57.80 13.58 -16.64
C VAL A 268 57.69 12.39 -15.67
N LYS A 269 58.30 11.27 -16.06
CA LYS A 269 58.36 10.03 -15.27
C LYS A 269 59.19 10.24 -14.00
N LEU A 270 58.63 9.80 -12.87
CA LEU A 270 59.28 9.83 -11.55
C LEU A 270 59.89 8.46 -11.26
N THR A 271 61.21 8.40 -11.20
CA THR A 271 61.95 7.15 -11.00
C THR A 271 62.10 6.81 -9.51
N LEU A 272 61.30 5.86 -9.02
CA LEU A 272 61.32 5.42 -7.62
C LEU A 272 62.34 4.30 -7.39
N TYR A 273 63.32 4.57 -6.52
CA TYR A 273 64.24 3.57 -5.97
C TYR A 273 63.80 3.19 -4.56
N TYR A 274 63.70 1.89 -4.26
CA TYR A 274 63.25 1.40 -2.96
C TYR A 274 63.87 0.04 -2.60
N SER A 275 63.66 -0.39 -1.35
CA SER A 275 64.05 -1.73 -0.88
C SER A 275 63.12 -2.21 0.23
N ILE A 276 62.64 -3.45 0.14
CA ILE A 276 61.82 -4.09 1.17
C ILE A 276 62.62 -5.24 1.77
N ASN A 277 62.64 -5.35 3.10
CA ASN A 277 63.38 -6.39 3.85
C ASN A 277 64.87 -6.50 3.45
N GLY A 278 65.49 -5.39 3.04
CA GLY A 278 66.89 -5.33 2.60
C GLY A 278 67.16 -5.83 1.17
N VAL A 279 66.13 -6.33 0.47
CA VAL A 279 66.17 -6.60 -0.97
C VAL A 279 65.87 -5.31 -1.71
N ARG A 280 66.72 -4.90 -2.65
CA ARG A 280 66.48 -3.72 -3.50
C ARG A 280 65.52 -4.03 -4.63
N CYS A 281 64.85 -3.00 -5.13
CA CYS A 281 64.17 -3.06 -6.41
C CYS A 281 65.13 -3.54 -7.51
N GLU A 282 64.70 -4.48 -8.35
CA GLU A 282 65.49 -5.03 -9.46
C GLU A 282 65.74 -3.97 -10.54
N ASN A 283 64.70 -3.20 -10.86
CA ASN A 283 64.81 -1.98 -11.64
C ASN A 283 64.16 -0.79 -10.91
N PRO A 284 64.61 0.45 -11.15
CA PRO A 284 63.96 1.64 -10.59
C PRO A 284 62.59 1.83 -11.25
N MET A 285 61.53 2.00 -10.46
CA MET A 285 60.17 1.99 -11.01
C MET A 285 59.79 3.36 -11.59
N SER A 286 59.44 3.40 -12.87
CA SER A 286 59.03 4.62 -13.58
C SER A 286 57.54 4.91 -13.34
N LEU A 287 57.24 5.91 -12.52
CA LEU A 287 55.87 6.32 -12.17
C LEU A 287 55.40 7.51 -13.02
N GLU A 288 54.14 7.51 -13.41
CA GLU A 288 53.46 8.70 -13.96
C GLU A 288 52.80 9.52 -12.82
N ARG A 289 52.39 10.77 -13.09
CA ARG A 289 51.76 11.61 -12.07
C ARG A 289 50.48 10.94 -11.55
N ASN A 290 50.24 11.02 -10.24
CA ASN A 290 49.13 10.37 -9.53
C ASN A 290 49.14 8.82 -9.53
N SER A 291 50.26 8.16 -9.87
CA SER A 291 50.38 6.69 -9.77
C SER A 291 50.22 6.21 -8.32
N VAL A 292 49.26 5.31 -8.08
CA VAL A 292 49.14 4.57 -6.81
C VAL A 292 49.94 3.27 -6.90
N LEU A 293 50.84 3.04 -5.92
CA LEU A 293 51.64 1.82 -5.83
C LEU A 293 51.11 0.88 -4.75
N THR A 294 50.79 -0.37 -5.11
CA THR A 294 50.48 -1.40 -4.12
C THR A 294 51.76 -2.08 -3.60
N MET A 295 51.66 -2.73 -2.44
CA MET A 295 52.76 -3.51 -1.90
C MET A 295 53.12 -4.71 -2.79
N ASP A 296 52.17 -5.29 -3.52
CA ASP A 296 52.44 -6.41 -4.43
C ASP A 296 53.15 -5.93 -5.73
N ASP A 297 53.01 -4.66 -6.13
CA ASP A 297 53.80 -4.07 -7.23
C ASP A 297 55.24 -3.82 -6.80
N LEU A 298 55.40 -3.23 -5.62
CA LEU A 298 56.71 -3.04 -5.00
C LEU A 298 57.43 -4.39 -4.81
N MET A 299 56.73 -5.42 -4.31
CA MET A 299 57.30 -6.76 -4.10
C MET A 299 57.64 -7.50 -5.41
N ARG A 300 56.85 -7.33 -6.48
CA ARG A 300 57.12 -7.99 -7.78
C ARG A 300 58.36 -7.47 -8.49
N ASN A 301 58.73 -6.21 -8.27
CA ASN A 301 59.93 -5.59 -8.83
C ASN A 301 61.11 -5.59 -7.82
N LEU A 302 61.21 -6.58 -6.93
CA LEU A 302 62.41 -6.85 -6.11
C LEU A 302 63.30 -7.91 -6.76
N HIS A 303 64.63 -7.79 -6.61
CA HIS A 303 65.55 -8.83 -7.08
C HIS A 303 65.20 -10.21 -6.49
N PRO A 304 65.17 -11.29 -7.30
CA PRO A 304 64.91 -12.64 -6.81
C PRO A 304 66.02 -13.11 -5.87
N VAL A 305 65.65 -13.50 -4.65
CA VAL A 305 66.59 -13.89 -3.59
C VAL A 305 67.10 -15.31 -3.84
N LYS A 306 68.30 -15.43 -4.43
CA LYS A 306 69.10 -16.67 -4.41
C LYS A 306 69.81 -16.84 -3.06
N ASP A 307 70.21 -18.07 -2.74
CA ASP A 307 70.41 -18.60 -1.38
C ASP A 307 71.25 -17.75 -0.40
N MET A 308 70.84 -17.78 0.87
CA MET A 308 71.12 -16.74 1.85
C MET A 308 71.89 -17.19 3.12
N ASP A 309 72.36 -18.44 3.18
CA ASP A 309 73.02 -19.02 4.38
C ASP A 309 74.35 -18.36 4.79
N LYS A 310 74.90 -17.45 3.98
CA LYS A 310 76.16 -16.73 4.27
C LYS A 310 76.01 -15.29 4.75
N LYS A 311 74.79 -14.79 5.03
CA LYS A 311 74.56 -13.36 5.36
C LYS A 311 74.47 -12.99 6.85
N LEU A 312 74.59 -13.91 7.81
CA LEU A 312 74.59 -13.54 9.24
C LEU A 312 75.72 -12.56 9.60
N ALA A 313 76.96 -12.85 9.17
CA ALA A 313 78.12 -12.00 9.43
C ALA A 313 78.05 -10.62 8.73
N LEU A 314 77.40 -10.55 7.57
CA LEU A 314 77.35 -9.33 6.73
C LEU A 314 76.29 -8.31 7.21
N ASN A 315 75.46 -8.69 8.19
CA ASN A 315 74.44 -7.81 8.74
C ASN A 315 74.94 -6.89 9.87
N GLN A 316 76.11 -7.14 10.48
CA GLN A 316 76.66 -6.25 11.52
C GLN A 316 77.06 -4.86 10.96
N ASN A 317 77.48 -4.78 9.69
CA ASN A 317 77.83 -3.52 9.01
C ASN A 317 76.63 -2.80 8.37
N LYS A 318 75.41 -3.34 8.50
CA LYS A 318 74.18 -2.64 8.09
C LYS A 318 73.44 -2.22 9.34
N LYS A 319 73.16 -0.91 9.47
CA LYS A 319 72.34 -0.36 10.57
C LYS A 319 70.98 -1.08 10.58
N MET A 320 70.81 -2.07 11.45
CA MET A 320 69.59 -2.87 11.60
C MET A 320 69.21 -2.81 13.06
N LYS A 321 67.95 -2.50 13.38
CA LYS A 321 67.43 -2.57 14.75
C LYS A 321 67.02 -4.02 15.05
N PRO A 322 67.23 -4.54 16.27
CA PRO A 322 66.43 -5.65 16.73
C PRO A 322 64.98 -5.15 16.79
N ALA A 323 64.07 -5.92 16.21
CA ALA A 323 62.64 -5.63 16.21
C ALA A 323 61.91 -6.87 16.72
N GLU A 324 60.95 -6.65 17.63
CA GLU A 324 60.24 -7.74 18.31
C GLU A 324 58.75 -7.64 18.00
N PHE A 325 58.13 -8.80 17.76
CA PHE A 325 56.68 -8.90 17.58
C PHE A 325 56.16 -10.12 18.36
N GLY A 326 55.69 -9.88 19.59
CA GLY A 326 55.39 -10.94 20.54
C GLY A 326 56.68 -11.65 20.96
N LYS A 327 56.69 -12.99 20.95
CA LYS A 327 57.88 -13.79 21.34
C LYS A 327 58.94 -13.96 20.24
N MET A 328 58.79 -13.33 19.07
CA MET A 328 59.78 -13.39 17.99
C MET A 328 60.57 -12.10 17.89
N SER A 329 61.89 -12.19 18.06
CA SER A 329 62.85 -11.15 17.73
C SER A 329 63.50 -11.44 16.37
N CYS A 330 63.62 -10.43 15.51
CA CYS A 330 64.46 -10.50 14.32
C CYS A 330 65.07 -9.13 13.98
N TRP A 331 66.07 -9.12 13.11
CA TRP A 331 66.78 -7.89 12.74
C TRP A 331 66.09 -7.23 11.54
N ALA A 332 65.57 -6.02 11.74
CA ALA A 332 64.88 -5.24 10.72
C ALA A 332 65.66 -3.95 10.40
N PRO A 333 65.55 -3.40 9.18
CA PRO A 333 66.15 -2.10 8.88
C PRO A 333 65.54 -0.97 9.76
N PRO A 334 66.21 0.19 9.86
CA PRO A 334 65.69 1.34 10.58
C PRO A 334 64.39 1.78 9.90
N ASN A 335 63.45 2.33 10.69
CA ASN A 335 62.14 2.76 10.21
C ASN A 335 61.28 1.65 9.54
N THR A 336 61.67 0.37 9.66
CA THR A 336 60.85 -0.78 9.25
C THR A 336 60.17 -1.39 10.48
N ASP A 337 58.87 -1.70 10.38
CA ASP A 337 58.11 -2.32 11.48
C ASP A 337 57.65 -3.73 11.12
N LEU A 338 57.66 -4.62 12.12
CA LEU A 338 57.25 -6.01 11.94
C LEU A 338 55.71 -6.12 11.96
N LEU A 339 55.15 -6.56 10.85
CA LEU A 339 53.74 -6.92 10.73
C LEU A 339 53.58 -8.43 10.89
N GLY A 340 53.13 -8.89 12.06
CA GLY A 340 52.80 -10.30 12.27
C GLY A 340 51.78 -10.82 11.25
N LYS A 341 51.92 -12.09 10.85
CA LYS A 341 51.19 -12.72 9.72
C LYS A 341 49.66 -12.49 9.74
N GLY A 342 49.03 -12.48 10.91
CA GLY A 342 47.61 -12.15 11.06
C GLY A 342 47.27 -10.69 10.70
N ARG A 343 48.09 -9.72 11.14
CA ARG A 343 47.93 -8.30 10.79
C ARG A 343 48.21 -8.05 9.31
N HIS A 344 49.18 -8.75 8.72
CA HIS A 344 49.40 -8.74 7.27
C HIS A 344 48.18 -9.28 6.50
N SER A 345 47.59 -10.40 6.95
CA SER A 345 46.36 -10.94 6.35
C SER A 345 45.21 -9.93 6.41
N VAL A 346 44.95 -9.33 7.58
CA VAL A 346 43.93 -8.27 7.75
C VAL A 346 44.20 -7.06 6.85
N LEU A 347 45.47 -6.67 6.65
CA LEU A 347 45.82 -5.59 5.72
C LEU A 347 45.58 -5.97 4.26
N LYS A 348 45.91 -7.19 3.83
CA LYS A 348 45.64 -7.67 2.46
C LYS A 348 44.13 -7.79 2.19
N THR A 349 43.35 -8.27 3.16
CA THR A 349 41.87 -8.25 3.10
C THR A 349 41.33 -6.83 3.01
N LYS A 350 41.89 -5.86 3.76
CA LYS A 350 41.47 -4.45 3.70
C LYS A 350 41.85 -3.77 2.38
N SER A 351 43.01 -4.10 1.79
CA SER A 351 43.35 -3.70 0.42
C SER A 351 42.28 -4.21 -0.53
N GLY A 352 42.01 -5.53 -0.55
CA GLY A 352 41.01 -6.12 -1.44
C GLY A 352 39.57 -5.59 -1.29
N TYR A 353 39.22 -4.94 -0.17
CA TYR A 353 37.96 -4.17 -0.04
C TYR A 353 38.07 -2.75 -0.59
N HIS A 354 39.17 -2.04 -0.33
CA HIS A 354 39.45 -0.73 -0.92
C HIS A 354 39.53 -0.83 -2.45
N ASP A 355 40.26 -1.81 -2.96
CA ASP A 355 40.51 -2.01 -4.37
C ASP A 355 39.18 -2.32 -5.10
N LYS A 356 38.30 -3.14 -4.52
CA LYS A 356 36.93 -3.37 -5.01
C LYS A 356 35.99 -2.16 -4.92
N LEU A 357 36.27 -1.22 -4.02
CA LEU A 357 35.48 0.00 -3.85
C LEU A 357 35.95 1.10 -4.82
N VAL A 358 37.22 1.09 -5.23
CA VAL A 358 37.82 2.02 -6.19
C VAL A 358 37.77 1.51 -7.64
N GLU A 359 37.78 0.20 -7.88
CA GLU A 359 37.66 -0.41 -9.23
C GLU A 359 36.47 0.13 -10.07
N PRO A 360 35.29 0.47 -9.52
CA PRO A 360 34.21 1.07 -10.29
C PRO A 360 34.45 2.52 -10.72
N LEU A 361 35.29 3.28 -10.00
CA LEU A 361 35.64 4.68 -10.35
C LEU A 361 36.52 4.74 -11.60
N THR A 362 37.43 3.77 -11.76
CA THR A 362 38.43 3.74 -12.85
C THR A 362 37.88 3.32 -14.21
N LYS A 363 36.57 3.04 -14.30
CA LYS A 363 35.89 2.56 -15.51
C LYS A 363 34.99 3.64 -16.08
N SER A 364 35.10 3.91 -17.38
CA SER A 364 34.27 4.89 -18.11
C SER A 364 32.78 4.50 -18.27
N LYS A 365 32.32 3.46 -17.56
CA LYS A 365 30.93 2.97 -17.51
C LYS A 365 30.69 2.27 -16.18
N CYS A 366 29.52 2.46 -15.61
CA CYS A 366 29.06 1.77 -14.40
C CYS A 366 29.08 0.23 -14.57
N THR A 367 29.84 -0.49 -13.73
CA THR A 367 29.92 -1.96 -13.73
C THR A 367 29.59 -2.61 -12.38
N TYR A 368 28.44 -2.28 -11.78
CA TYR A 368 27.94 -3.06 -10.63
C TYR A 368 27.67 -4.52 -11.03
N SER A 369 27.94 -5.47 -10.13
CA SER A 369 27.60 -6.88 -10.34
C SER A 369 26.07 -7.06 -10.40
N TRP A 370 25.59 -8.07 -11.14
CA TRP A 370 24.15 -8.31 -11.23
C TRP A 370 23.52 -8.60 -9.85
N GLU A 371 24.24 -9.25 -8.94
CA GLU A 371 23.85 -9.41 -7.53
C GLU A 371 23.59 -8.06 -6.83
N ALA A 372 24.51 -7.10 -6.95
CA ALA A 372 24.34 -5.76 -6.38
C ALA A 372 23.18 -4.99 -7.04
N VAL A 373 22.96 -5.19 -8.35
CA VAL A 373 21.81 -4.62 -9.07
C VAL A 373 20.49 -5.24 -8.61
N ARG A 374 20.41 -6.56 -8.39
CA ARG A 374 19.23 -7.23 -7.81
C ARG A 374 18.89 -6.66 -6.43
N VAL A 375 19.87 -6.53 -5.54
CA VAL A 375 19.70 -5.92 -4.20
C VAL A 375 19.20 -4.47 -4.35
N PHE A 376 19.85 -3.68 -5.19
CA PHE A 376 19.46 -2.28 -5.43
C PHE A 376 18.02 -2.17 -5.95
N MET A 377 17.63 -2.99 -6.93
CA MET A 377 16.28 -2.97 -7.51
C MET A 377 15.23 -3.50 -6.53
N ALA A 378 15.54 -4.52 -5.72
CA ALA A 378 14.65 -5.01 -4.66
C ALA A 378 14.30 -3.92 -3.65
N PHE A 379 15.27 -3.11 -3.23
CA PHE A 379 15.03 -2.01 -2.28
C PHE A 379 14.45 -0.76 -2.94
N MET A 380 14.87 -0.43 -4.18
CA MET A 380 14.40 0.76 -4.88
C MET A 380 13.02 0.60 -5.50
N ALA A 381 12.75 -0.43 -6.30
CA ALA A 381 11.47 -0.56 -7.02
C ALA A 381 10.27 -0.71 -6.06
N THR A 382 10.50 -1.32 -4.91
CA THR A 382 9.49 -1.50 -3.85
C THR A 382 9.08 -0.21 -3.14
N HIS A 383 9.96 0.81 -3.12
CA HIS A 383 9.74 2.07 -2.42
C HIS A 383 9.64 3.32 -3.33
N SER A 384 10.15 3.27 -4.56
CA SER A 384 10.19 4.38 -5.54
C SER A 384 8.88 4.63 -6.30
N THR A 385 7.72 4.52 -5.63
CA THR A 385 6.38 4.62 -6.24
C THR A 385 6.12 5.92 -7.00
N ARG A 386 6.83 7.01 -6.65
CA ARG A 386 6.73 8.34 -7.27
C ARG A 386 8.06 8.94 -7.76
N ALA A 387 9.16 8.18 -7.74
CA ALA A 387 10.45 8.69 -8.19
C ALA A 387 10.61 8.55 -9.71
N SER A 388 11.12 9.60 -10.37
CA SER A 388 11.59 9.52 -11.76
C SER A 388 12.90 8.74 -11.82
N THR A 389 13.34 8.34 -13.03
CA THR A 389 14.65 7.71 -13.19
C THR A 389 15.80 8.64 -12.77
N GLU A 390 15.65 9.93 -13.03
CA GLU A 390 16.57 10.99 -12.63
C GLU A 390 16.66 11.10 -11.10
N THR A 391 15.53 11.11 -10.38
CA THR A 391 15.53 11.10 -8.91
C THR A 391 16.27 9.87 -8.36
N ILE A 392 16.11 8.71 -9.00
CA ILE A 392 16.85 7.48 -8.62
C ILE A 392 18.37 7.66 -8.84
N GLN A 393 18.80 8.21 -9.99
CA GLN A 393 20.22 8.52 -10.24
C GLN A 393 20.79 9.50 -9.21
N MET A 394 20.07 10.58 -8.89
CA MET A 394 20.54 11.60 -7.93
C MET A 394 20.61 11.04 -6.50
N CYS A 395 19.67 10.19 -6.09
CA CYS A 395 19.76 9.47 -4.82
C CYS A 395 20.98 8.53 -4.78
N MET A 396 21.26 7.78 -5.86
CA MET A 396 22.47 6.97 -5.95
C MET A 396 23.74 7.83 -5.83
N ALA A 397 23.81 8.95 -6.56
CA ALA A 397 24.97 9.86 -6.53
C ALA A 397 25.21 10.42 -5.13
N GLY A 398 24.15 10.87 -4.45
CA GLY A 398 24.21 11.34 -3.06
C GLY A 398 24.67 10.24 -2.08
N MET A 399 24.16 9.01 -2.23
CA MET A 399 24.57 7.87 -1.40
C MET A 399 26.05 7.50 -1.61
N ILE A 400 26.54 7.52 -2.85
CA ILE A 400 27.96 7.29 -3.17
C ILE A 400 28.82 8.40 -2.58
N LEU A 401 28.52 9.67 -2.86
CA LEU A 401 29.27 10.82 -2.34
C LEU A 401 29.34 10.81 -0.80
N MET A 402 28.22 10.55 -0.13
CA MET A 402 28.17 10.38 1.32
C MET A 402 29.10 9.24 1.79
N GLN A 403 29.01 8.06 1.17
CA GLN A 403 29.79 6.90 1.56
C GLN A 403 31.30 7.10 1.35
N PHE A 404 31.72 7.77 0.27
CA PHE A 404 33.14 8.09 0.03
C PHE A 404 33.64 9.19 0.97
N THR A 405 32.81 10.20 1.27
CA THR A 405 33.13 11.27 2.25
C THR A 405 33.37 10.69 3.65
N GLU A 406 32.49 9.80 4.13
CA GLU A 406 32.64 9.10 5.42
C GLU A 406 33.88 8.20 5.48
N LEU A 407 34.34 7.67 4.33
CA LEU A 407 35.58 6.90 4.24
C LEU A 407 36.85 7.78 4.16
N GLY A 408 36.69 9.11 4.08
CA GLY A 408 37.80 10.05 3.88
C GLY A 408 38.43 9.97 2.48
N LEU A 409 37.70 9.43 1.50
CA LEU A 409 38.15 9.25 0.13
C LEU A 409 37.72 10.46 -0.72
N SER A 410 38.69 11.10 -1.36
CA SER A 410 38.43 12.11 -2.39
C SER A 410 38.06 11.39 -3.68
N VAL A 411 36.92 11.74 -4.26
CA VAL A 411 36.47 11.27 -5.59
C VAL A 411 36.13 12.47 -6.46
N ASP A 412 36.46 12.38 -7.74
CA ASP A 412 36.10 13.39 -8.73
C ASP A 412 34.60 13.27 -9.09
N PRO A 413 33.87 14.38 -9.30
CA PRO A 413 32.52 14.36 -9.87
C PRO A 413 32.39 13.50 -11.15
N GLU A 414 33.43 13.40 -11.99
CA GLU A 414 33.43 12.52 -13.17
C GLU A 414 33.52 11.04 -12.80
N GLU A 415 34.34 10.66 -11.82
CA GLU A 415 34.40 9.27 -11.31
C GLU A 415 33.07 8.84 -10.70
N VAL A 416 32.42 9.74 -9.94
CA VAL A 416 31.08 9.51 -9.39
C VAL A 416 30.05 9.38 -10.52
N ALA A 417 30.09 10.25 -11.53
CA ALA A 417 29.20 10.15 -12.69
C ALA A 417 29.37 8.82 -13.44
N ASN A 418 30.61 8.33 -13.57
CA ASN A 418 30.92 7.03 -14.18
C ASN A 418 30.38 5.84 -13.37
N MET A 419 30.33 5.93 -12.03
CA MET A 419 29.66 4.93 -11.19
C MET A 419 28.13 4.94 -11.34
N ILE A 420 27.52 6.02 -11.84
CA ILE A 420 26.06 6.13 -11.95
C ILE A 420 25.55 5.50 -13.26
N PRO A 421 24.60 4.54 -13.19
CA PRO A 421 23.95 4.02 -14.40
C PRO A 421 23.16 5.11 -15.13
N SER A 422 23.20 5.10 -16.45
CA SER A 422 22.33 5.96 -17.27
C SER A 422 20.85 5.66 -17.02
N GLN A 423 19.93 6.57 -17.38
CA GLN A 423 18.50 6.30 -17.22
C GLN A 423 18.06 5.06 -18.02
N THR A 424 18.60 4.86 -19.23
CA THR A 424 18.39 3.65 -20.04
C THR A 424 18.93 2.40 -19.33
N THR A 425 20.11 2.49 -18.71
CA THR A 425 20.70 1.39 -17.92
C THR A 425 19.81 1.02 -16.73
N LEU A 426 19.30 2.00 -15.97
CA LEU A 426 18.36 1.77 -14.87
C LEU A 426 17.05 1.16 -15.34
N VAL A 427 16.49 1.61 -16.46
CA VAL A 427 15.28 1.04 -17.06
C VAL A 427 15.52 -0.41 -17.48
N ASN A 428 16.66 -0.73 -18.10
CA ASN A 428 17.02 -2.10 -18.50
C ASN A 428 17.25 -3.02 -17.28
N TRP A 429 17.82 -2.51 -16.19
CA TRP A 429 17.97 -3.26 -14.94
C TRP A 429 16.63 -3.52 -14.24
N GLU A 430 15.78 -2.49 -14.14
CA GLU A 430 14.41 -2.60 -13.60
C GLU A 430 13.57 -3.60 -14.40
N MET A 431 13.74 -3.60 -15.72
CA MET A 431 13.14 -4.53 -16.67
C MET A 431 13.60 -5.98 -16.45
N ILE A 432 14.91 -6.26 -16.49
CA ILE A 432 15.43 -7.62 -16.35
C ILE A 432 15.11 -8.18 -14.95
N PHE A 433 15.23 -7.36 -13.89
CA PHE A 433 14.88 -7.77 -12.53
C PHE A 433 13.38 -8.05 -12.37
N ALA A 434 12.51 -7.33 -13.07
CA ALA A 434 11.09 -7.64 -13.09
C ALA A 434 10.79 -8.96 -13.81
N CYS A 435 11.52 -9.29 -14.89
CA CYS A 435 11.43 -10.61 -15.54
C CYS A 435 11.95 -11.73 -14.63
N GLU A 436 13.00 -11.49 -13.83
CA GLU A 436 13.43 -12.42 -12.78
C GLU A 436 12.35 -12.63 -11.70
N CYS A 437 11.70 -11.55 -11.23
CA CYS A 437 10.57 -11.65 -10.28
C CYS A 437 9.35 -12.38 -10.86
N TYR A 438 9.05 -12.18 -12.14
CA TYR A 438 7.99 -12.90 -12.87
C TYR A 438 8.30 -14.40 -12.96
N LEU A 439 9.52 -14.75 -13.39
CA LEU A 439 9.98 -16.13 -13.50
C LEU A 439 10.02 -16.85 -12.14
N ALA A 440 10.44 -16.15 -11.09
CA ALA A 440 10.41 -16.66 -9.72
C ALA A 440 8.98 -17.01 -9.24
N GLN A 441 8.00 -16.14 -9.51
CA GLN A 441 6.61 -16.40 -9.13
C GLN A 441 5.97 -17.49 -9.98
N ALA A 442 6.22 -17.51 -11.30
CA ALA A 442 5.76 -18.57 -12.20
C ALA A 442 6.35 -19.93 -11.79
N TYR A 443 7.62 -19.98 -11.35
CA TYR A 443 8.22 -21.19 -10.81
C TYR A 443 7.50 -21.68 -9.53
N ARG A 444 7.12 -20.78 -8.61
CA ARG A 444 6.32 -21.12 -7.42
C ARG A 444 4.94 -21.69 -7.80
N PHE A 445 4.32 -21.18 -8.86
CA PHE A 445 3.03 -21.69 -9.34
C PHE A 445 3.09 -23.10 -9.95
N LYS A 446 4.27 -23.69 -10.20
CA LYS A 446 4.38 -25.11 -10.60
C LYS A 446 3.88 -26.10 -9.55
N GLY A 447 3.81 -25.68 -8.28
CA GLY A 447 3.21 -26.48 -7.20
C GLY A 447 1.67 -26.47 -7.17
N SER A 448 1.01 -25.72 -8.06
CA SER A 448 -0.46 -25.60 -8.14
C SER A 448 -0.92 -26.02 -9.54
N PRO A 449 -1.66 -27.12 -9.71
CA PRO A 449 -2.13 -27.54 -11.04
C PRO A 449 -3.16 -26.56 -11.62
N VAL A 450 -3.84 -25.79 -10.76
CA VAL A 450 -4.82 -24.77 -11.15
C VAL A 450 -4.57 -23.44 -10.44
N ALA A 451 -5.22 -22.38 -10.93
CA ALA A 451 -5.27 -21.08 -10.26
C ALA A 451 -6.60 -20.34 -10.51
N CYS A 452 -6.80 -19.26 -9.75
CA CYS A 452 -7.88 -18.30 -9.93
C CYS A 452 -7.36 -17.04 -10.66
N LEU A 453 -7.97 -16.67 -11.78
CA LEU A 453 -7.78 -15.41 -12.48
C LEU A 453 -8.77 -14.36 -11.96
N GLY A 454 -8.28 -13.33 -11.29
CA GLY A 454 -9.00 -12.08 -11.11
C GLY A 454 -8.72 -11.10 -12.26
N PHE A 455 -9.74 -10.35 -12.73
CA PHE A 455 -9.48 -9.15 -13.54
C PHE A 455 -10.45 -7.97 -13.27
N ASP A 456 -9.97 -6.74 -13.50
CA ASP A 456 -10.72 -5.47 -13.42
C ASP A 456 -10.35 -4.59 -14.65
N MET A 457 -11.35 -3.97 -15.28
CA MET A 457 -11.21 -3.07 -16.43
C MET A 457 -11.32 -1.60 -15.97
N GLY A 458 -10.24 -1.08 -15.38
CA GLY A 458 -10.23 0.24 -14.75
C GLY A 458 -9.90 1.37 -15.71
N ASN A 459 -10.89 2.19 -16.11
CA ASN A 459 -10.59 3.51 -16.66
C ASN A 459 -10.09 4.43 -15.54
N LYS A 460 -8.77 4.67 -15.49
CA LYS A 460 -8.14 5.63 -14.56
C LYS A 460 -7.14 6.48 -15.33
N CYS A 461 -7.14 7.78 -15.06
CA CYS A 461 -6.27 8.76 -15.75
C CYS A 461 -6.38 8.72 -17.30
N LYS A 462 -7.58 8.46 -17.84
CA LYS A 462 -7.87 8.34 -19.29
C LYS A 462 -7.21 7.15 -20.01
N MET A 463 -6.76 6.14 -19.28
CA MET A 463 -6.32 4.86 -19.86
C MET A 463 -7.25 3.76 -19.36
N ASP A 464 -7.64 2.88 -20.26
CA ASP A 464 -8.52 1.74 -20.02
C ASP A 464 -7.66 0.49 -19.79
N HIS A 465 -7.33 0.24 -18.53
CA HIS A 465 -6.39 -0.83 -18.14
C HIS A 465 -7.14 -2.09 -17.69
N LEU A 466 -6.83 -3.22 -18.34
CA LEU A 466 -7.23 -4.54 -17.89
C LEU A 466 -6.18 -5.09 -16.93
N VAL A 467 -6.41 -4.90 -15.64
CA VAL A 467 -5.53 -5.41 -14.57
C VAL A 467 -5.87 -6.86 -14.28
N LYS A 468 -4.91 -7.76 -14.52
CA LYS A 468 -5.04 -9.22 -14.38
C LYS A 468 -4.24 -9.70 -13.16
N VAL A 469 -4.80 -10.57 -12.34
CA VAL A 469 -4.18 -11.10 -11.11
C VAL A 469 -4.41 -12.59 -11.03
N ILE A 470 -3.34 -13.38 -10.93
CA ILE A 470 -3.42 -14.81 -10.64
C ILE A 470 -3.33 -15.00 -9.13
N THR A 471 -4.24 -15.77 -8.53
CA THR A 471 -4.13 -16.28 -7.17
C THR A 471 -4.05 -17.81 -7.22
N ALA A 472 -2.99 -18.38 -6.66
CA ALA A 472 -2.77 -19.82 -6.64
C ALA A 472 -2.50 -20.33 -5.23
N ALA A 473 -2.85 -21.59 -5.00
CA ALA A 473 -2.54 -22.35 -3.79
C ALA A 473 -1.06 -22.74 -3.81
N VAL A 474 -0.27 -22.34 -2.81
CA VAL A 474 1.16 -22.68 -2.77
C VAL A 474 1.58 -23.06 -1.36
N ILE A 475 2.56 -23.96 -1.28
CA ILE A 475 3.27 -24.26 -0.03
C ILE A 475 4.45 -23.29 0.08
N ASN A 476 4.60 -22.61 1.22
CA ASN A 476 5.71 -21.68 1.44
C ASN A 476 7.01 -22.40 1.86
N SER A 477 8.06 -21.61 2.14
CA SER A 477 9.34 -22.07 2.68
C SER A 477 9.24 -22.89 3.98
N ASP A 478 8.15 -22.70 4.71
CA ASP A 478 7.94 -23.18 6.07
C ASP A 478 6.97 -24.39 6.09
N GLY A 479 6.63 -24.94 4.92
CA GLY A 479 5.67 -26.04 4.75
C GLY A 479 4.19 -25.64 4.88
N MET A 480 3.88 -24.37 5.14
CA MET A 480 2.51 -23.88 5.29
C MET A 480 1.81 -23.71 3.94
N ARG A 481 0.60 -24.25 3.83
CA ARG A 481 -0.37 -23.99 2.75
C ARG A 481 -0.82 -22.53 2.82
N ILE A 482 -0.60 -21.73 1.78
CA ILE A 482 -0.96 -20.31 1.67
C ILE A 482 -1.50 -19.97 0.27
N PHE A 483 -1.98 -18.73 0.09
CA PHE A 483 -2.39 -18.22 -1.22
C PHE A 483 -1.54 -17.04 -1.68
N GLU A 484 -0.87 -17.18 -2.83
CA GLU A 484 -0.08 -16.11 -3.42
C GLU A 484 -0.81 -15.45 -4.58
N SER A 485 -1.07 -14.14 -4.47
CA SER A 485 -1.68 -13.32 -5.51
C SER A 485 -0.64 -12.48 -6.25
N PHE A 486 -0.49 -12.70 -7.55
CA PHE A 486 0.44 -12.04 -8.46
C PHE A 486 -0.27 -11.27 -9.57
N MET A 487 0.02 -9.97 -9.71
CA MET A 487 -0.43 -9.22 -10.89
C MET A 487 0.30 -9.69 -12.14
N LEU A 488 -0.44 -10.27 -13.08
CA LEU A 488 0.07 -10.81 -14.32
C LEU A 488 0.46 -9.70 -15.30
N ASP A 489 -0.45 -8.75 -15.56
CA ASP A 489 -0.16 -7.45 -16.17
C ASP A 489 -1.33 -6.46 -15.97
N GLY A 490 -1.21 -5.28 -16.57
CA GLY A 490 -2.20 -4.21 -16.57
C GLY A 490 -2.29 -3.53 -17.93
N ASN A 491 -2.30 -4.32 -19.00
CA ASN A 491 -2.27 -3.84 -20.39
C ASN A 491 -3.49 -2.96 -20.72
N ILE A 492 -3.35 -2.03 -21.67
CA ILE A 492 -4.50 -1.36 -22.28
C ILE A 492 -5.25 -2.36 -23.15
N SER A 493 -6.57 -2.43 -22.97
CA SER A 493 -7.45 -3.40 -23.62
C SER A 493 -8.69 -2.71 -24.21
N GLY A 494 -9.26 -3.30 -25.25
CA GLY A 494 -10.49 -2.83 -25.88
C GLY A 494 -11.70 -2.92 -24.94
N LYS A 495 -12.68 -2.05 -25.15
CA LYS A 495 -13.94 -2.00 -24.35
C LYS A 495 -14.94 -3.09 -24.70
N THR A 496 -14.45 -4.19 -25.25
CA THR A 496 -15.21 -5.35 -25.72
C THR A 496 -14.75 -6.59 -24.97
N ALA A 497 -15.69 -7.49 -24.66
CA ALA A 497 -15.37 -8.75 -24.01
C ALA A 497 -14.35 -9.58 -24.82
N GLN A 498 -14.40 -9.48 -26.15
CA GLN A 498 -13.44 -10.12 -27.06
C GLN A 498 -12.00 -9.63 -26.82
N SER A 499 -11.74 -8.32 -26.86
CA SER A 499 -10.38 -7.82 -26.61
C SER A 499 -9.89 -8.19 -25.21
N ALA A 500 -10.78 -8.15 -24.21
CA ALA A 500 -10.41 -8.56 -22.85
C ALA A 500 -10.06 -10.06 -22.78
N ALA A 501 -10.80 -10.93 -23.47
CA ALA A 501 -10.51 -12.36 -23.56
C ALA A 501 -9.19 -12.65 -24.30
N ASP A 502 -8.95 -11.99 -25.44
CA ASP A 502 -7.72 -12.13 -26.23
C ASP A 502 -6.49 -11.59 -25.45
N ASP A 503 -6.66 -10.48 -24.72
CA ASP A 503 -5.62 -9.93 -23.85
C ASP A 503 -5.33 -10.82 -22.63
N ILE A 504 -6.33 -11.50 -22.09
CA ILE A 504 -6.15 -12.51 -21.03
C ILE A 504 -5.45 -13.74 -21.60
N GLU A 505 -5.87 -14.26 -22.75
CA GLU A 505 -5.23 -15.38 -23.46
C GLU A 505 -3.74 -15.12 -23.70
N ARG A 506 -3.39 -13.96 -24.25
CA ARG A 506 -2.00 -13.53 -24.50
C ARG A 506 -1.14 -13.61 -23.23
N SER A 507 -1.66 -13.11 -22.11
CA SER A 507 -0.98 -13.12 -20.81
C SER A 507 -0.88 -14.51 -20.19
N LEU A 508 -1.94 -15.33 -20.29
CA LEU A 508 -1.98 -16.69 -19.76
C LEU A 508 -1.08 -17.65 -20.55
N LYS A 509 -1.05 -17.55 -21.88
CA LYS A 509 -0.13 -18.35 -22.72
C LYS A 509 1.33 -18.06 -22.38
N LEU A 510 1.68 -16.80 -22.09
CA LEU A 510 3.03 -16.45 -21.65
C LEU A 510 3.36 -17.05 -20.26
N LEU A 511 2.40 -17.08 -19.32
CA LEU A 511 2.58 -17.74 -18.03
C LEU A 511 2.70 -19.26 -18.18
N LYS A 512 1.81 -19.91 -18.96
CA LYS A 512 1.86 -21.36 -19.24
C LYS A 512 3.20 -21.79 -19.85
N SER A 513 3.78 -20.97 -20.73
CA SER A 513 5.13 -21.24 -21.31
C SER A 513 6.26 -21.30 -20.27
N VAL A 514 6.02 -20.87 -19.02
CA VAL A 514 6.95 -20.99 -17.90
C VAL A 514 6.49 -22.05 -16.89
N VAL A 515 5.18 -22.11 -16.57
CA VAL A 515 4.63 -23.01 -15.54
C VAL A 515 4.53 -24.46 -16.05
N GLY A 516 4.02 -24.66 -17.27
CA GLY A 516 3.74 -25.97 -17.87
C GLY A 516 2.37 -26.00 -18.56
N ASP A 517 2.23 -26.87 -19.57
CA ASP A 517 1.03 -26.91 -20.42
C ASP A 517 -0.20 -27.56 -19.75
N ASP A 518 -0.04 -28.26 -18.63
CA ASP A 518 -1.13 -28.82 -17.82
C ASP A 518 -1.81 -27.80 -16.89
N TRP A 519 -1.17 -26.66 -16.66
CA TRP A 519 -1.71 -25.61 -15.77
C TRP A 519 -3.01 -24.99 -16.33
N ARG A 520 -4.04 -24.80 -15.49
CA ARG A 520 -5.35 -24.26 -15.89
C ARG A 520 -5.87 -23.15 -14.97
N ILE A 521 -6.73 -22.30 -15.49
CA ILE A 521 -7.60 -21.44 -14.68
C ILE A 521 -8.85 -22.21 -14.28
N PHE A 522 -9.07 -22.39 -12.98
CA PHE A 522 -10.25 -23.05 -12.40
C PHE A 522 -11.26 -22.05 -11.80
N GLY A 523 -10.82 -20.81 -11.57
CA GLY A 523 -11.68 -19.72 -11.10
C GLY A 523 -11.47 -18.45 -11.89
N VAL A 524 -12.54 -17.76 -12.26
CA VAL A 524 -12.51 -16.43 -12.88
C VAL A 524 -13.31 -15.48 -12.00
N VAL A 525 -12.71 -14.35 -11.62
CA VAL A 525 -13.24 -13.38 -10.67
C VAL A 525 -13.22 -11.99 -11.29
N ALA A 526 -14.39 -11.44 -11.58
CA ALA A 526 -14.49 -10.18 -12.32
C ALA A 526 -15.74 -9.37 -11.95
N ASP A 527 -15.72 -8.09 -12.30
CA ASP A 527 -16.82 -7.16 -12.07
C ASP A 527 -18.07 -7.54 -12.88
N SER A 528 -19.25 -7.24 -12.31
CA SER A 528 -20.55 -7.72 -12.77
C SER A 528 -21.34 -6.75 -13.66
N GLY A 529 -20.69 -5.69 -14.14
CA GLY A 529 -21.29 -4.69 -15.03
C GLY A 529 -20.35 -4.21 -16.13
N GLY A 530 -20.91 -3.80 -17.27
CA GLY A 530 -20.18 -3.26 -18.42
C GLY A 530 -19.88 -4.30 -19.52
N GLY A 531 -19.41 -3.79 -20.68
CA GLY A 531 -19.15 -4.59 -21.90
C GLY A 531 -17.92 -5.51 -21.83
N THR A 532 -17.17 -5.44 -20.73
CA THR A 532 -15.99 -6.26 -20.40
C THR A 532 -16.17 -6.99 -19.05
N SER A 533 -17.43 -7.18 -18.64
CA SER A 533 -17.78 -7.84 -17.38
C SER A 533 -17.48 -9.34 -17.41
N GLY A 534 -17.32 -9.93 -16.23
CA GLY A 534 -17.08 -11.38 -16.07
C GLY A 534 -18.02 -12.27 -16.91
N PRO A 535 -19.36 -12.07 -16.85
CA PRO A 535 -20.31 -12.86 -17.62
C PRO A 535 -20.18 -12.73 -19.16
N ALA A 536 -19.60 -11.65 -19.67
CA ALA A 536 -19.40 -11.45 -21.10
C ALA A 536 -18.04 -12.01 -21.58
N VAL A 537 -17.00 -11.94 -20.74
CA VAL A 537 -15.64 -12.41 -21.05
C VAL A 537 -15.49 -13.92 -20.81
N PHE A 538 -16.16 -14.48 -19.81
CA PHE A 538 -15.98 -15.87 -19.42
C PHE A 538 -16.30 -16.90 -20.52
N PRO A 539 -17.41 -16.81 -21.29
CA PRO A 539 -17.67 -17.74 -22.39
C PRO A 539 -16.56 -17.71 -23.45
N LEU A 540 -16.09 -16.51 -23.80
CA LEU A 540 -15.02 -16.29 -24.77
C LEU A 540 -13.65 -16.80 -24.27
N LEU A 541 -13.48 -17.00 -22.95
CA LEU A 541 -12.32 -17.70 -22.38
C LEU A 541 -12.50 -19.22 -22.38
N SER A 542 -13.72 -19.73 -22.19
CA SER A 542 -14.03 -21.17 -22.34
C SER A 542 -13.83 -21.66 -23.77
N GLU A 543 -14.01 -20.79 -24.77
CA GLU A 543 -13.69 -21.05 -26.18
C GLU A 543 -12.18 -21.13 -26.48
N LYS A 544 -11.31 -20.69 -25.55
CA LYS A 544 -9.84 -20.75 -25.71
C LYS A 544 -9.30 -22.06 -25.15
N ASP A 545 -8.99 -22.99 -26.06
CA ASP A 545 -8.43 -24.30 -25.72
C ASP A 545 -7.23 -24.20 -24.76
N GLY A 546 -7.22 -25.09 -23.77
CA GLY A 546 -6.15 -25.23 -22.78
C GLY A 546 -5.98 -24.06 -21.79
N LEU A 547 -6.82 -23.02 -21.78
CA LEU A 547 -6.76 -21.94 -20.78
C LEU A 547 -7.55 -22.28 -19.51
N LEU A 548 -8.87 -22.48 -19.65
CA LEU A 548 -9.76 -22.80 -18.54
C LEU A 548 -9.77 -24.31 -18.28
N SER A 549 -10.01 -24.69 -17.03
CA SER A 549 -10.46 -26.03 -16.68
C SER A 549 -11.88 -26.26 -17.23
N PRO A 550 -12.27 -27.49 -17.62
CA PRO A 550 -13.67 -27.80 -17.92
C PRO A 550 -14.63 -27.43 -16.77
N PHE A 551 -14.12 -27.48 -15.54
CA PHE A 551 -14.83 -27.17 -14.29
C PHE A 551 -14.60 -25.72 -13.80
N ALA A 552 -14.20 -24.81 -14.69
CA ALA A 552 -13.93 -23.43 -14.32
C ALA A 552 -15.19 -22.70 -13.85
N LYS A 553 -15.07 -21.96 -12.75
CA LYS A 553 -16.17 -21.16 -12.16
C LYS A 553 -16.02 -19.69 -12.49
N LEU A 554 -17.11 -19.05 -12.92
CA LEU A 554 -17.21 -17.58 -12.88
C LEU A 554 -17.83 -17.16 -11.54
N VAL A 555 -17.06 -16.50 -10.69
CA VAL A 555 -17.57 -15.77 -9.53
C VAL A 555 -17.55 -14.27 -9.83
N ARG A 556 -18.67 -13.60 -9.56
CA ARG A 556 -18.75 -12.15 -9.66
C ARG A 556 -18.08 -11.52 -8.45
N CYS A 557 -17.33 -10.44 -8.64
CA CYS A 557 -16.74 -9.67 -7.56
C CYS A 557 -17.83 -9.25 -6.55
N LEU A 558 -17.82 -9.84 -5.35
CA LEU A 558 -18.91 -9.68 -4.39
C LEU A 558 -18.99 -8.25 -3.86
N MET A 559 -17.85 -7.57 -3.69
CA MET A 559 -17.84 -6.13 -3.39
C MET A 559 -18.50 -5.31 -4.50
N HIS A 560 -18.32 -5.66 -5.78
CA HIS A 560 -19.02 -4.97 -6.88
C HIS A 560 -20.52 -5.31 -6.86
N ALA A 561 -20.88 -6.58 -6.63
CA ALA A 561 -22.28 -7.01 -6.54
C ALA A 561 -23.04 -6.30 -5.40
N LEU A 562 -22.46 -6.19 -4.21
CA LEU A 562 -23.04 -5.48 -3.07
C LEU A 562 -23.14 -3.97 -3.30
N ASN A 563 -22.13 -3.36 -3.95
CA ASN A 563 -22.21 -1.95 -4.35
C ASN A 563 -23.31 -1.71 -5.39
N LEU A 564 -23.45 -2.57 -6.41
CA LEU A 564 -24.55 -2.50 -7.38
C LEU A 564 -25.92 -2.77 -6.74
N MET A 565 -25.97 -3.57 -5.68
CA MET A 565 -27.21 -3.88 -4.95
C MET A 565 -27.72 -2.65 -4.20
N LEU A 566 -26.87 -2.03 -3.38
CA LEU A 566 -27.20 -0.78 -2.70
C LEU A 566 -27.39 0.38 -3.70
N GLN A 567 -26.66 0.41 -4.82
CA GLN A 567 -26.86 1.40 -5.88
C GLN A 567 -28.24 1.22 -6.56
N LYS A 568 -28.63 0.02 -6.97
CA LYS A 568 -29.96 -0.26 -7.56
C LYS A 568 -31.10 0.05 -6.58
N ALA A 569 -30.86 -0.13 -5.27
CA ALA A 569 -31.80 0.26 -4.23
C ALA A 569 -31.95 1.78 -4.08
N MET A 570 -30.85 2.53 -4.12
CA MET A 570 -30.87 4.00 -4.20
C MET A 570 -31.53 4.49 -5.50
N ASP A 571 -31.15 3.93 -6.65
CA ASP A 571 -31.68 4.32 -7.96
C ASP A 571 -33.21 4.14 -8.07
N ASN A 572 -33.77 3.17 -7.33
CA ASN A 572 -35.21 2.92 -7.20
C ASN A 572 -35.94 3.86 -6.22
N THR A 573 -35.26 4.44 -5.22
CA THR A 573 -35.87 5.20 -4.11
C THR A 573 -35.60 6.69 -4.20
N VAL A 574 -34.32 7.06 -4.13
CA VAL A 574 -33.80 8.43 -4.19
C VAL A 574 -33.38 8.82 -5.62
N GLY A 575 -33.77 8.02 -6.62
CA GLY A 575 -33.60 8.29 -8.04
C GLY A 575 -32.21 7.99 -8.59
N SER A 576 -32.05 8.11 -9.91
CA SER A 576 -30.79 7.77 -10.59
C SER A 576 -29.63 8.61 -10.06
N GLN A 577 -28.60 7.98 -9.49
CA GLN A 577 -27.50 8.71 -8.86
C GLN A 577 -26.47 9.24 -9.87
N GLY A 578 -25.98 10.46 -9.64
CA GLY A 578 -24.97 11.08 -10.51
C GLY A 578 -24.83 12.59 -10.34
N ILE A 579 -23.80 13.15 -10.97
CA ILE A 579 -23.49 14.59 -10.90
C ILE A 579 -24.63 15.39 -11.57
N LYS A 580 -25.10 16.45 -10.90
CA LYS A 580 -26.30 17.25 -11.24
C LYS A 580 -27.65 16.48 -11.15
N LYS A 581 -27.75 15.47 -10.30
CA LYS A 581 -29.04 14.89 -9.89
C LYS A 581 -29.44 15.54 -8.58
N ASP A 582 -30.67 16.04 -8.46
CA ASP A 582 -31.15 16.66 -7.22
C ASP A 582 -31.49 15.56 -6.18
N THR A 583 -30.45 14.96 -5.59
CA THR A 583 -30.55 13.84 -4.62
C THR A 583 -29.71 14.09 -3.37
N CYS A 584 -30.05 13.42 -2.26
CA CYS A 584 -29.27 13.44 -1.02
C CYS A 584 -27.80 13.00 -1.22
N VAL A 585 -27.54 12.05 -2.12
CA VAL A 585 -26.19 11.57 -2.45
C VAL A 585 -25.38 12.64 -3.21
N GLN A 586 -26.01 13.43 -4.08
CA GLN A 586 -25.36 14.57 -4.74
C GLN A 586 -25.10 15.71 -3.75
N MET A 587 -25.97 15.91 -2.76
CA MET A 587 -25.74 16.85 -1.65
C MET A 587 -24.51 16.42 -0.83
N VAL A 588 -24.39 15.15 -0.43
CA VAL A 588 -23.18 14.60 0.23
C VAL A 588 -21.93 14.82 -0.63
N PHE A 589 -22.01 14.53 -1.94
CA PHE A 589 -20.91 14.80 -2.86
C PHE A 589 -20.52 16.29 -2.90
N LEU A 590 -21.49 17.22 -2.88
CA LEU A 590 -21.25 18.66 -2.88
C LEU A 590 -20.65 19.16 -1.56
N CYS A 591 -21.08 18.65 -0.40
CA CYS A 591 -20.42 18.94 0.89
C CYS A 591 -18.92 18.60 0.83
N VAL A 592 -18.58 17.40 0.33
CA VAL A 592 -17.17 16.99 0.21
C VAL A 592 -16.43 17.73 -0.90
N GLN A 593 -17.10 18.19 -1.96
CA GLN A 593 -16.47 19.05 -2.98
C GLN A 593 -16.23 20.49 -2.52
N LEU A 594 -17.12 21.05 -1.70
CA LEU A 594 -16.91 22.33 -1.03
C LEU A 594 -15.70 22.25 -0.10
N TYR A 595 -15.67 21.22 0.76
CA TYR A 595 -14.55 20.88 1.62
C TYR A 595 -13.22 20.70 0.85
N ASP A 596 -13.20 19.85 -0.20
CA ASP A 596 -12.03 19.62 -1.06
C ASP A 596 -11.52 20.93 -1.67
N ALA A 597 -12.42 21.82 -2.08
CA ALA A 597 -12.07 23.07 -2.75
C ALA A 597 -11.51 24.11 -1.76
N ILE A 598 -12.03 24.19 -0.53
CA ILE A 598 -11.46 25.00 0.57
C ILE A 598 -10.07 24.48 0.94
N LYS A 599 -9.93 23.16 1.12
CA LYS A 599 -8.66 22.46 1.39
C LYS A 599 -7.62 22.70 0.30
N GLN A 600 -8.04 22.78 -0.96
CA GLN A 600 -7.19 23.14 -2.11
C GLN A 600 -6.92 24.64 -2.27
N ALA A 601 -7.60 25.51 -1.53
CA ALA A 601 -7.38 26.96 -1.56
C ALA A 601 -6.45 27.45 -0.45
N GLY A 602 -6.50 26.83 0.75
CA GLY A 602 -5.71 27.28 1.91
C GLY A 602 -5.19 26.16 2.83
N GLY A 603 -5.22 24.90 2.42
CA GLY A 603 -4.79 23.78 3.25
C GLY A 603 -5.80 23.44 4.37
N LEU A 604 -5.32 22.80 5.44
CA LEU A 604 -6.19 22.48 6.59
C LEU A 604 -6.57 23.72 7.39
N ALA A 605 -5.63 24.66 7.63
CA ALA A 605 -5.91 25.86 8.42
C ALA A 605 -7.12 26.68 7.91
N LEU A 606 -7.30 26.79 6.59
CA LEU A 606 -8.48 27.45 6.02
C LEU A 606 -9.76 26.59 6.18
N VAL A 607 -9.66 25.26 6.13
CA VAL A 607 -10.80 24.37 6.43
C VAL A 607 -11.24 24.52 7.88
N ASP A 608 -10.27 24.64 8.79
CA ASP A 608 -10.50 24.86 10.21
C ASP A 608 -11.11 26.27 10.44
N GLU A 609 -10.56 27.33 9.82
CA GLU A 609 -11.13 28.72 9.83
C GLU A 609 -12.61 28.75 9.41
N PHE A 610 -12.98 28.07 8.32
CA PHE A 610 -14.38 27.97 7.89
C PHE A 610 -15.25 27.13 8.84
N HIS A 611 -14.68 26.11 9.52
CA HIS A 611 -15.44 25.27 10.46
C HIS A 611 -15.72 26.02 11.76
N THR A 612 -14.75 26.77 12.29
CA THR A 612 -14.92 27.62 13.46
C THR A 612 -15.95 28.71 13.18
N ALA A 613 -15.79 29.51 12.12
CA ALA A 613 -16.76 30.55 11.76
C ALA A 613 -18.18 30.00 11.49
N ALA A 614 -18.29 28.81 10.89
CA ALA A 614 -19.59 28.16 10.69
C ALA A 614 -20.22 27.61 11.98
N THR A 615 -19.42 27.41 13.04
CA THR A 615 -19.89 27.02 14.38
C THR A 615 -20.26 28.27 15.18
N GLU A 616 -19.45 29.34 15.12
CA GLU A 616 -19.76 30.65 15.71
C GLU A 616 -21.10 31.20 15.24
N GLU A 617 -21.38 31.18 13.93
CA GLU A 617 -22.67 31.63 13.36
C GLU A 617 -23.84 30.72 13.76
N LEU A 618 -23.60 29.45 14.13
CA LEU A 618 -24.64 28.54 14.62
C LEU A 618 -24.91 28.64 16.13
N VAL A 619 -24.07 29.37 16.87
CA VAL A 619 -24.22 29.60 18.33
C VAL A 619 -24.64 31.04 18.61
N ASN A 620 -24.11 32.01 17.86
CA ASN A 620 -24.20 33.44 18.17
C ASN A 620 -25.06 34.26 17.19
N ASN A 621 -25.72 33.63 16.21
CA ASN A 621 -26.51 34.36 15.21
C ASN A 621 -27.91 33.77 15.02
N ASP A 622 -28.89 34.41 15.66
CA ASP A 622 -30.31 34.03 15.62
C ASP A 622 -30.84 33.86 14.19
N GLU A 623 -30.39 34.66 13.20
CA GLU A 623 -30.81 34.51 11.79
C GLU A 623 -30.40 33.14 11.22
N PHE A 624 -29.20 32.65 11.54
CA PHE A 624 -28.75 31.32 11.10
C PHE A 624 -29.44 30.20 11.89
N ILE A 625 -29.69 30.41 13.18
CA ILE A 625 -30.35 29.44 14.07
C ILE A 625 -31.80 29.23 13.64
N GLU A 626 -32.59 30.31 13.50
CA GLU A 626 -33.95 30.26 12.95
C GLU A 626 -33.95 29.63 11.55
N GLU A 627 -33.02 30.01 10.68
CA GLU A 627 -32.95 29.47 9.32
C GLU A 627 -32.68 27.96 9.31
N ILE A 628 -31.68 27.46 10.05
CA ILE A 628 -31.38 26.02 10.06
C ILE A 628 -32.45 25.21 10.79
N GLN A 629 -33.05 25.73 11.86
CA GLN A 629 -34.19 25.12 12.54
C GLN A 629 -35.40 25.00 11.60
N GLN A 630 -35.71 26.05 10.81
CA GLN A 630 -36.81 26.01 9.85
C GLN A 630 -36.54 25.07 8.66
N PHE A 631 -35.29 24.89 8.24
CA PHE A 631 -34.95 23.98 7.13
C PHE A 631 -34.72 22.51 7.53
N SER A 632 -34.22 22.25 8.74
CA SER A 632 -33.83 20.91 9.18
C SER A 632 -33.67 20.84 10.71
N PRO A 633 -34.76 20.89 11.50
CA PRO A 633 -34.68 21.01 12.95
C PRO A 633 -33.88 19.87 13.60
N GLY A 634 -34.09 18.62 13.15
CA GLY A 634 -33.31 17.46 13.60
C GLY A 634 -31.79 17.54 13.36
N ALA A 635 -31.32 18.39 12.42
CA ALA A 635 -29.91 18.63 12.18
C ALA A 635 -29.32 19.76 13.05
N TYR A 636 -30.18 20.60 13.64
CA TYR A 636 -29.82 21.54 14.69
C TYR A 636 -29.88 20.86 16.07
N GLU A 637 -30.89 20.01 16.31
CA GLU A 637 -30.98 19.12 17.48
C GLU A 637 -29.69 18.29 17.64
N ASP A 638 -29.23 17.61 16.57
CA ASP A 638 -27.97 16.86 16.55
C ASP A 638 -26.71 17.73 16.75
N PHE A 639 -26.72 18.98 16.26
CA PHE A 639 -25.62 19.92 16.43
C PHE A 639 -25.52 20.44 17.87
N VAL A 640 -26.65 20.78 18.50
CA VAL A 640 -26.69 21.21 19.91
C VAL A 640 -26.30 20.05 20.83
N ALA A 641 -26.76 18.82 20.57
CA ALA A 641 -26.33 17.66 21.34
C ALA A 641 -24.80 17.43 21.23
N ASP A 642 -24.22 17.63 20.05
CA ASP A 642 -22.76 17.59 19.81
C ASP A 642 -21.99 18.80 20.39
N LEU A 643 -22.68 19.85 20.86
CA LEU A 643 -22.09 20.91 21.69
C LEU A 643 -22.21 20.57 23.18
N THR A 644 -23.41 20.30 23.67
CA THR A 644 -23.69 20.01 25.09
C THR A 644 -22.86 18.85 25.60
N MET A 645 -22.73 17.74 24.84
CA MET A 645 -21.85 16.62 25.21
C MET A 645 -20.35 16.95 25.30
N LYS A 646 -19.91 18.14 24.84
CA LYS A 646 -18.52 18.61 25.00
C LYS A 646 -18.39 19.53 26.22
N ASN A 647 -19.29 20.50 26.36
CA ASN A 647 -19.38 21.34 27.56
C ASN A 647 -19.55 20.49 28.82
N ASP A 648 -20.47 19.51 28.80
CA ASP A 648 -20.69 18.54 29.89
C ASP A 648 -19.48 17.63 30.18
N MET A 649 -18.44 17.61 29.33
CA MET A 649 -17.16 16.93 29.59
C MET A 649 -16.03 17.89 30.01
N GLU A 650 -16.19 19.19 29.80
CA GLU A 650 -15.26 20.24 30.23
C GLU A 650 -15.65 20.78 31.64
N ASP A 651 -16.93 20.72 31.99
CA ASP A 651 -17.48 21.02 33.33
C ASP A 651 -17.35 19.86 34.35
N ILE A 652 -16.88 18.67 33.94
CA ILE A 652 -16.55 17.58 34.90
C ILE A 652 -15.19 17.88 35.53
N ASP A 653 -15.18 18.12 36.85
CA ASP A 653 -13.94 18.21 37.62
C ASP A 653 -13.10 16.94 37.40
N VAL A 654 -11.82 17.12 37.10
CA VAL A 654 -10.87 16.03 36.86
C VAL A 654 -10.72 15.13 38.11
N GLY A 655 -11.08 15.62 39.29
CA GLY A 655 -11.26 14.81 40.51
C GLY A 655 -12.40 13.78 40.39
N ASP A 656 -13.59 14.21 39.98
CA ASP A 656 -14.80 13.37 39.88
C ASP A 656 -14.69 12.34 38.75
N LEU A 657 -14.07 12.71 37.62
CA LEU A 657 -13.74 11.74 36.56
C LEU A 657 -12.77 10.67 37.06
N GLY A 658 -11.91 11.03 38.03
CA GLY A 658 -11.04 10.10 38.75
C GLY A 658 -11.86 9.04 39.49
N GLU A 659 -12.77 9.44 40.38
CA GLU A 659 -13.59 8.49 41.15
C GLU A 659 -14.53 7.65 40.25
N ALA A 660 -15.14 8.25 39.23
CA ALA A 660 -16.03 7.54 38.31
C ALA A 660 -15.32 6.46 37.48
N VAL A 661 -14.09 6.73 37.00
CA VAL A 661 -13.28 5.70 36.33
C VAL A 661 -12.84 4.61 37.31
N ASP A 662 -12.50 4.99 38.54
CA ASP A 662 -12.10 4.06 39.60
C ASP A 662 -13.29 3.19 40.09
N GLU A 663 -14.53 3.65 39.95
CA GLU A 663 -15.77 2.88 40.22
C GLU A 663 -16.15 1.95 39.06
N ILE A 664 -16.10 2.42 37.80
CA ILE A 664 -16.28 1.56 36.61
C ILE A 664 -15.25 0.42 36.60
N LEU A 665 -13.99 0.69 36.94
CA LEU A 665 -12.94 -0.33 37.05
C LEU A 665 -13.16 -1.30 38.23
N ARG A 666 -14.00 -0.97 39.23
CA ARG A 666 -14.38 -1.87 40.33
C ARG A 666 -15.56 -2.77 39.97
N GLU A 667 -16.47 -2.33 39.11
CA GLU A 667 -17.61 -3.15 38.69
C GLU A 667 -17.23 -4.21 37.64
N ASP A 668 -16.38 -3.86 36.65
CA ASP A 668 -16.01 -4.76 35.54
C ASP A 668 -15.14 -5.97 36.01
N ASP A 669 -14.34 -5.80 37.07
CA ASP A 669 -13.49 -6.85 37.66
C ASP A 669 -14.31 -8.00 38.30
N SER A 670 -15.64 -7.84 38.44
CA SER A 670 -16.53 -8.83 39.06
C SER A 670 -16.81 -10.09 38.23
N ASN A 671 -16.47 -10.10 36.93
CA ASN A 671 -16.78 -11.21 36.00
C ASN A 671 -15.56 -11.84 35.29
N ALA A 672 -14.34 -11.47 35.64
CA ALA A 672 -13.12 -12.03 35.03
C ALA A 672 -12.60 -13.28 35.79
N PRO A 673 -12.30 -14.41 35.10
CA PRO A 673 -11.66 -15.57 35.75
C PRO A 673 -10.18 -15.26 36.04
N ALA A 674 -9.79 -15.37 37.31
CA ALA A 674 -8.50 -14.89 37.80
C ALA A 674 -7.27 -15.64 37.23
N THR A 675 -6.22 -14.87 36.92
CA THR A 675 -4.83 -15.33 36.85
C THR A 675 -3.96 -14.35 37.64
N GLU A 676 -3.38 -14.80 38.76
CA GLU A 676 -2.47 -14.01 39.60
C GLU A 676 -1.07 -13.86 38.95
N ASP A 677 -0.17 -13.14 39.64
CA ASP A 677 1.24 -12.86 39.29
C ASP A 677 1.50 -12.00 38.02
N ASP A 678 1.51 -10.68 38.17
CA ASP A 678 2.78 -9.94 38.37
C ASP A 678 2.54 -8.44 38.74
N LEU A 679 3.04 -7.98 39.89
CA LEU A 679 2.98 -6.57 40.33
C LEU A 679 4.38 -6.06 40.68
N SER A 680 4.93 -5.16 39.85
CA SER A 680 6.10 -4.36 40.22
C SER A 680 6.06 -2.97 39.59
N ALA A 681 6.52 -1.98 40.36
CA ALA A 681 6.24 -0.55 40.14
C ALA A 681 7.09 0.12 39.05
N SER A 682 6.58 1.25 38.55
CA SER A 682 7.38 2.32 37.92
C SER A 682 6.89 3.68 38.40
N GLU A 683 7.81 4.56 38.78
CA GLU A 683 7.54 5.85 39.43
C GLU A 683 6.92 6.88 38.45
N PRO A 684 6.07 7.82 38.93
CA PRO A 684 5.64 8.96 38.15
C PRO A 684 6.83 9.91 37.91
N ARG A 685 6.77 10.66 36.81
CA ARG A 685 7.85 11.56 36.39
C ARG A 685 7.42 13.01 36.58
N GLU A 686 8.16 13.74 37.41
CA GLU A 686 7.94 15.17 37.65
C GLU A 686 8.14 15.98 36.37
N GLU A 687 7.14 16.77 35.99
CA GLU A 687 7.28 17.91 35.07
C GLU A 687 6.90 19.18 35.83
N SER A 688 7.91 19.97 36.21
CA SER A 688 7.73 21.23 36.94
C SER A 688 7.66 22.40 35.96
N GLY A 689 6.45 22.92 35.73
CA GLY A 689 6.21 24.18 35.03
C GLY A 689 5.62 25.20 36.00
N GLU A 690 6.38 26.24 36.36
CA GLU A 690 5.86 27.40 37.07
C GLU A 690 5.30 28.40 36.04
N GLU A 691 3.98 28.62 36.03
CA GLU A 691 3.40 29.83 35.44
C GLU A 691 2.61 30.60 36.51
N SER A 692 2.88 31.90 36.60
CA SER A 692 2.31 32.80 37.59
C SER A 692 1.04 33.43 37.04
N GLY A 693 -0.07 33.32 37.76
CA GLY A 693 -1.34 33.89 37.34
C GLY A 693 -1.33 35.43 37.29
N GLU A 694 -1.95 35.98 36.24
CA GLU A 694 -2.60 37.29 36.26
C GLU A 694 -4.10 37.03 36.03
N GLU A 695 -4.96 37.53 36.91
CA GLU A 695 -6.42 37.42 36.77
C GLU A 695 -6.92 38.36 35.67
N SER A 696 -6.93 37.90 34.42
CA SER A 696 -7.68 38.52 33.33
C SER A 696 -9.11 37.97 33.27
N GLU A 697 -10.09 38.84 33.08
CA GLU A 697 -11.51 38.47 32.96
C GLU A 697 -11.70 37.41 31.85
N GLU A 698 -12.21 36.23 32.20
CA GLU A 698 -12.39 35.11 31.27
C GLU A 698 -13.54 35.38 30.29
N GLU A 699 -13.22 35.98 29.14
CA GLU A 699 -13.96 35.66 27.91
C GLU A 699 -13.76 34.15 27.65
N SER A 700 -14.81 33.35 27.82
CA SER A 700 -14.76 31.90 27.67
C SER A 700 -14.48 31.51 26.21
N GLU A 701 -13.19 31.41 25.85
CA GLU A 701 -12.75 31.11 24.49
C GLU A 701 -13.19 29.68 24.12
N PHE A 702 -14.18 29.59 23.24
CA PHE A 702 -14.88 28.34 22.92
C PHE A 702 -13.95 27.32 22.21
N VAL A 703 -13.41 26.36 22.97
CA VAL A 703 -12.41 25.40 22.48
C VAL A 703 -13.08 24.27 21.67
N ILE A 704 -12.90 24.30 20.35
CA ILE A 704 -13.37 23.19 19.49
C ILE A 704 -12.48 21.96 19.69
N GLY A 705 -13.00 20.98 20.43
CA GLY A 705 -12.34 19.70 20.74
C GLY A 705 -11.70 19.00 19.52
N ALA A 706 -10.45 18.57 19.69
CA ALA A 706 -9.57 18.19 18.57
C ALA A 706 -10.06 17.01 17.72
N ASP A 707 -10.77 16.04 18.29
CA ASP A 707 -11.21 14.84 17.58
C ASP A 707 -12.32 15.09 16.55
N ASP A 708 -13.16 16.12 16.75
CA ASP A 708 -14.14 16.56 15.74
C ASP A 708 -13.43 17.03 14.47
N LEU A 709 -12.39 17.84 14.65
CA LEU A 709 -11.52 18.26 13.55
C LEU A 709 -10.78 17.05 12.95
N VAL A 710 -10.37 16.04 13.72
CA VAL A 710 -9.74 14.81 13.17
C VAL A 710 -10.69 14.03 12.26
N GLY A 711 -11.97 13.94 12.60
CA GLY A 711 -13.01 13.37 11.73
C GLY A 711 -13.18 14.18 10.44
N PHE A 712 -13.45 15.48 10.60
CA PHE A 712 -13.66 16.41 9.48
C PHE A 712 -12.43 16.50 8.55
N ARG A 713 -11.20 16.50 9.10
CA ARG A 713 -9.93 16.54 8.34
C ARG A 713 -9.69 15.30 7.47
N GLN A 714 -10.38 14.19 7.76
CA GLN A 714 -10.28 12.91 7.03
C GLN A 714 -11.35 12.69 5.95
N LEU A 715 -12.21 13.68 5.69
CA LEU A 715 -13.14 13.64 4.56
C LEU A 715 -12.41 13.38 3.22
N ASN A 716 -12.89 12.36 2.52
CA ASN A 716 -12.38 11.90 1.23
C ASN A 716 -13.50 11.93 0.19
N LYS A 717 -13.20 12.36 -1.04
CA LYS A 717 -14.17 12.47 -2.13
C LYS A 717 -14.98 11.17 -2.34
N PRO A 718 -16.30 11.17 -2.09
CA PRO A 718 -17.10 9.97 -2.15
C PRO A 718 -17.43 9.60 -3.59
N ASN A 719 -17.71 8.32 -3.82
CA ASN A 719 -18.19 7.79 -5.09
C ASN A 719 -19.53 7.07 -4.85
N ALA A 720 -20.61 7.52 -5.48
CA ALA A 720 -21.95 6.94 -5.34
C ALA A 720 -22.04 5.47 -5.76
N LEU A 721 -21.09 4.99 -6.56
CA LEU A 721 -20.96 3.59 -6.98
C LEU A 721 -20.12 2.74 -5.98
N ARG A 722 -19.69 3.32 -4.85
CA ARG A 722 -18.79 2.71 -3.87
C ARG A 722 -19.11 3.13 -2.43
N TRP A 723 -19.92 2.34 -1.76
CA TRP A 723 -20.37 2.54 -0.38
C TRP A 723 -19.23 2.66 0.63
N GLY A 724 -18.11 1.95 0.45
CA GLY A 724 -16.91 2.11 1.28
C GLY A 724 -16.24 3.50 1.22
N SER A 725 -16.71 4.39 0.34
CA SER A 725 -16.37 5.82 0.32
C SER A 725 -17.58 6.75 0.50
N MET A 726 -18.78 6.31 0.09
CA MET A 726 -20.01 7.10 0.24
C MET A 726 -20.53 7.07 1.68
N TYR A 727 -20.59 5.91 2.32
CA TYR A 727 -21.16 5.76 3.65
C TYR A 727 -20.40 6.54 4.75
N PRO A 728 -19.06 6.52 4.83
CA PRO A 728 -18.33 7.42 5.74
C PRO A 728 -18.58 8.92 5.46
N ALA A 729 -18.84 9.29 4.21
CA ALA A 729 -19.22 10.65 3.85
C ALA A 729 -20.69 10.97 4.21
N ILE A 730 -21.60 9.99 4.23
CA ILE A 730 -22.96 10.14 4.76
C ILE A 730 -22.90 10.46 6.26
N LYS A 731 -22.22 9.63 7.08
CA LYS A 731 -22.11 9.89 8.53
C LYS A 731 -21.51 11.26 8.84
N ALA A 732 -20.44 11.62 8.13
CA ALA A 732 -19.78 12.92 8.30
C ALA A 732 -20.65 14.11 7.81
N VAL A 733 -21.48 13.94 6.78
CA VAL A 733 -22.40 14.99 6.33
C VAL A 733 -23.65 15.09 7.21
N LEU A 734 -24.06 14.01 7.88
CA LEU A 734 -25.06 14.06 8.95
C LEU A 734 -24.52 14.79 10.18
N LYS A 735 -23.41 14.29 10.79
CA LYS A 735 -22.80 14.90 11.99
C LYS A 735 -22.46 16.38 11.82
N HIS A 736 -22.02 16.80 10.63
CA HIS A 736 -21.67 18.19 10.35
C HIS A 736 -22.70 18.89 9.45
N PHE A 737 -23.97 18.45 9.40
CA PHE A 737 -24.98 18.97 8.46
C PHE A 737 -25.21 20.48 8.59
N ALA A 738 -25.52 20.95 9.81
CA ALA A 738 -25.69 22.37 10.10
C ALA A 738 -24.41 23.16 9.78
N ARG A 739 -23.23 22.62 10.14
CA ARG A 739 -21.93 23.27 9.87
C ARG A 739 -21.65 23.38 8.36
N PHE A 740 -21.95 22.35 7.57
CA PHE A 740 -21.85 22.40 6.09
C PHE A 740 -22.79 23.43 5.47
N TYR A 741 -24.00 23.55 6.01
CA TYR A 741 -24.96 24.58 5.61
C TYR A 741 -24.38 25.99 5.87
N SER A 742 -23.96 26.26 7.10
CA SER A 742 -23.41 27.57 7.51
C SER A 742 -22.11 27.91 6.78
N MET A 743 -21.21 26.95 6.51
CA MET A 743 -20.04 27.14 5.63
C MET A 743 -20.46 27.62 4.23
N ALA A 744 -21.52 27.04 3.65
CA ALA A 744 -22.00 27.42 2.33
C ALA A 744 -22.67 28.81 2.34
N VAL A 745 -23.42 29.15 3.40
CA VAL A 745 -23.95 30.51 3.62
C VAL A 745 -22.81 31.52 3.78
N LEU A 746 -21.77 31.21 4.56
CA LEU A 746 -20.57 32.06 4.75
C LEU A 746 -19.81 32.32 3.46
N VAL A 747 -19.57 31.29 2.63
CA VAL A 747 -19.00 31.44 1.28
C VAL A 747 -19.82 32.43 0.44
N LYS A 748 -21.15 32.41 0.58
CA LYS A 748 -22.08 33.25 -0.18
C LYS A 748 -22.18 34.68 0.37
N LYS A 749 -22.30 34.87 1.69
CA LYS A 749 -22.33 36.17 2.38
C LYS A 749 -20.99 36.90 2.25
N SER A 750 -19.85 36.20 2.31
CA SER A 750 -18.52 36.84 2.39
C SER A 750 -18.09 37.59 1.11
N GLU A 751 -18.19 38.91 1.17
CA GLU A 751 -17.47 39.85 0.32
C GLU A 751 -15.93 39.70 0.44
N GLN A 752 -15.40 39.31 1.61
CA GLN A 752 -13.96 39.16 1.80
C GLN A 752 -13.38 38.01 0.95
N ILE A 753 -14.10 36.90 0.86
CA ILE A 753 -13.79 35.76 -0.04
C ILE A 753 -13.97 36.13 -1.52
N LYS A 754 -14.65 37.24 -1.85
CA LYS A 754 -14.70 37.79 -3.22
C LYS A 754 -13.59 38.83 -3.47
N ARG A 755 -13.07 39.47 -2.41
CA ARG A 755 -12.04 40.53 -2.45
C ARG A 755 -10.59 40.01 -2.36
N ARG A 756 -10.25 39.12 -1.41
CA ARG A 756 -8.90 38.55 -1.22
C ARG A 756 -8.41 37.66 -2.38
N VAL A 757 -9.28 37.36 -3.34
CA VAL A 757 -9.33 36.05 -4.03
C VAL A 757 -9.13 36.08 -5.55
N LYS A 758 -9.16 37.26 -6.19
CA LYS A 758 -9.14 37.45 -7.66
C LYS A 758 -7.90 36.93 -8.43
N LYS A 759 -7.14 36.00 -7.86
CA LYS A 759 -5.95 35.33 -8.41
C LYS A 759 -5.97 33.79 -8.30
N SER A 760 -6.99 33.18 -7.65
CA SER A 760 -7.08 31.72 -7.46
C SER A 760 -8.19 31.09 -8.30
N SER A 761 -7.84 30.08 -9.10
CA SER A 761 -8.80 29.29 -9.90
C SER A 761 -9.78 28.49 -9.06
N ASN A 762 -9.39 28.09 -7.85
CA ASN A 762 -10.13 27.12 -7.05
C ASN A 762 -11.39 27.72 -6.42
N ILE A 763 -11.43 29.04 -6.24
CA ILE A 763 -12.48 29.69 -5.45
C ILE A 763 -13.75 29.96 -6.29
N SER A 764 -13.63 29.96 -7.62
CA SER A 764 -14.78 29.80 -8.53
C SER A 764 -15.49 28.46 -8.30
N ASN A 765 -14.76 27.40 -7.92
CA ASN A 765 -15.37 26.12 -7.57
C ASN A 765 -15.97 26.16 -6.15
N ILE A 766 -15.31 26.80 -5.16
CA ILE A 766 -15.86 26.97 -3.80
C ILE A 766 -17.23 27.65 -3.85
N VAL A 767 -17.33 28.83 -4.49
CA VAL A 767 -18.60 29.58 -4.61
C VAL A 767 -19.64 28.75 -5.36
N LYS A 768 -19.25 28.12 -6.47
CA LYS A 768 -20.15 27.25 -7.23
C LYS A 768 -20.69 26.09 -6.38
N TYR A 769 -19.84 25.38 -5.65
CA TYR A 769 -20.26 24.24 -4.83
C TYR A 769 -21.14 24.69 -3.65
N ALA A 770 -20.88 25.86 -3.06
CA ALA A 770 -21.75 26.44 -2.05
C ALA A 770 -23.14 26.81 -2.61
N ASP A 771 -23.22 27.44 -3.79
CA ASP A 771 -24.50 27.76 -4.42
C ASP A 771 -25.27 26.49 -4.87
N GLU A 772 -24.59 25.49 -5.46
CA GLU A 772 -25.19 24.20 -5.79
C GLU A 772 -25.64 23.43 -4.53
N LEU A 773 -24.90 23.53 -3.42
CA LEU A 773 -25.22 22.86 -2.15
C LEU A 773 -26.42 23.52 -1.45
N LEU A 774 -26.43 24.86 -1.30
CA LEU A 774 -27.56 25.60 -0.73
C LEU A 774 -28.85 25.36 -1.52
N LYS A 775 -28.76 25.25 -2.86
CA LYS A 775 -29.90 24.90 -3.72
C LYS A 775 -30.47 23.50 -3.46
N LEU A 776 -29.67 22.56 -2.93
CA LEU A 776 -30.17 21.25 -2.49
C LEU A 776 -30.62 21.25 -1.02
N MET A 777 -29.86 21.85 -0.10
CA MET A 777 -30.21 21.85 1.32
C MET A 777 -31.49 22.64 1.62
N LYS A 778 -31.78 23.71 0.86
CA LYS A 778 -33.05 24.46 0.93
C LYS A 778 -34.21 23.83 0.16
N LYS A 779 -34.00 22.69 -0.53
CA LYS A 779 -35.05 22.04 -1.32
C LYS A 779 -35.96 21.20 -0.43
N ARG A 780 -36.90 21.88 0.24
CA ARG A 780 -38.07 21.25 0.87
C ARG A 780 -38.97 20.60 -0.20
N ALA A 781 -39.94 19.81 0.24
CA ALA A 781 -41.22 19.73 -0.47
C ALA A 781 -41.84 21.14 -0.58
N ASP A 782 -42.72 21.38 -1.55
CA ASP A 782 -43.33 22.70 -1.78
C ASP A 782 -44.46 22.99 -0.74
N LEU A 783 -44.07 22.99 0.55
CA LEU A 783 -44.88 23.20 1.75
C LEU A 783 -44.49 24.54 2.38
N GLU A 784 -45.24 25.61 2.09
CA GLU A 784 -44.82 26.96 2.45
C GLU A 784 -44.93 27.28 3.96
N ASP A 785 -45.80 26.59 4.71
CA ASP A 785 -46.15 26.91 6.12
C ASP A 785 -46.00 25.74 7.13
N THR A 786 -45.03 24.83 6.99
CA THR A 786 -44.81 23.74 7.99
C THR A 786 -43.35 23.51 8.38
N GLU A 787 -43.13 23.11 9.64
CA GLU A 787 -41.84 22.68 10.22
C GLU A 787 -41.41 21.29 9.72
N CYS A 788 -41.49 21.06 8.41
CA CYS A 788 -41.16 19.77 7.80
C CYS A 788 -39.64 19.50 7.85
N PRO A 789 -39.17 18.40 8.47
CA PRO A 789 -37.77 17.99 8.41
C PRO A 789 -37.20 17.96 6.98
N GLY A 790 -35.97 18.44 6.84
CA GLY A 790 -35.31 18.61 5.55
C GLY A 790 -35.27 17.31 4.75
N THR A 791 -35.90 17.30 3.57
CA THR A 791 -36.15 16.10 2.75
C THR A 791 -34.91 15.23 2.54
N PHE A 792 -33.74 15.84 2.31
CA PHE A 792 -32.49 15.10 2.15
C PHE A 792 -31.83 14.67 3.47
N TYR A 793 -32.07 15.35 4.59
CA TYR A 793 -31.58 14.93 5.92
C TYR A 793 -32.25 13.62 6.34
N THR A 794 -33.58 13.55 6.28
CA THR A 794 -34.35 12.33 6.57
C THR A 794 -33.96 11.17 5.65
N GLN A 795 -33.68 11.43 4.36
CA GLN A 795 -33.15 10.41 3.44
C GLN A 795 -31.74 9.94 3.84
N LEU A 796 -30.86 10.82 4.33
CA LEU A 796 -29.54 10.42 4.79
C LEU A 796 -29.61 9.58 6.07
N LEU A 797 -30.50 9.89 7.02
CA LEU A 797 -30.72 9.06 8.22
C LEU A 797 -31.11 7.61 7.86
N PHE A 798 -31.98 7.42 6.86
CA PHE A 798 -32.28 6.07 6.35
C PHE A 798 -31.05 5.37 5.76
N LEU A 799 -30.25 6.08 4.95
CA LEU A 799 -29.04 5.51 4.34
C LEU A 799 -27.92 5.26 5.37
N GLU A 800 -27.92 5.97 6.50
CA GLU A 800 -27.07 5.70 7.66
C GLU A 800 -27.53 4.44 8.39
N GLY A 801 -28.83 4.28 8.68
CA GLY A 801 -29.36 3.06 9.30
C GLY A 801 -29.11 1.80 8.47
N ILE A 802 -29.32 1.86 7.15
CA ILE A 802 -28.89 0.81 6.20
C ILE A 802 -27.36 0.63 6.22
N GLY A 803 -26.62 1.71 6.42
CA GLY A 803 -25.17 1.71 6.54
C GLY A 803 -24.67 0.89 7.75
N ASP A 804 -25.12 1.23 8.96
CA ASP A 804 -24.69 0.58 10.20
C ASP A 804 -25.23 -0.85 10.32
N TRP A 805 -26.53 -1.07 10.13
CA TRP A 805 -27.15 -2.39 10.30
C TRP A 805 -26.71 -3.37 9.22
N PHE A 806 -26.75 -2.95 7.95
CA PHE A 806 -26.57 -3.85 6.82
C PHE A 806 -25.17 -3.73 6.19
N TYR A 807 -24.74 -2.52 5.81
CA TYR A 807 -23.50 -2.37 5.04
C TYR A 807 -22.24 -2.71 5.84
N ILE A 808 -22.12 -2.28 7.10
CA ILE A 808 -20.96 -2.62 7.95
C ILE A 808 -20.88 -4.14 8.16
N ARG A 809 -21.99 -4.79 8.56
CA ARG A 809 -22.01 -6.24 8.80
C ARG A 809 -21.59 -7.01 7.55
N MET A 810 -22.17 -6.67 6.40
CA MET A 810 -21.83 -7.30 5.13
C MET A 810 -20.39 -7.01 4.69
N LEU A 811 -19.90 -5.77 4.85
CA LEU A 811 -18.52 -5.42 4.55
C LEU A 811 -17.53 -6.23 5.39
N ASN A 812 -17.79 -6.39 6.70
CA ASN A 812 -16.95 -7.18 7.61
C ASN A 812 -16.94 -8.66 7.21
N CYS A 813 -18.11 -9.25 6.92
CA CYS A 813 -18.20 -10.64 6.46
C CYS A 813 -17.51 -10.86 5.10
N VAL A 814 -17.54 -9.88 4.21
CA VAL A 814 -16.86 -9.95 2.90
C VAL A 814 -15.35 -9.80 3.05
N MET A 815 -14.91 -8.84 3.87
CA MET A 815 -13.51 -8.48 4.12
C MET A 815 -12.83 -9.30 5.22
N GLY A 816 -13.50 -10.31 5.78
CA GLY A 816 -12.90 -11.17 6.79
C GLY A 816 -11.76 -12.03 6.26
N THR A 817 -11.07 -12.66 7.20
CA THR A 817 -9.98 -13.62 6.97
C THR A 817 -10.53 -15.04 6.89
N HIS A 818 -10.20 -15.78 5.84
CA HIS A 818 -10.50 -17.22 5.76
C HIS A 818 -9.89 -17.94 6.98
N GLN A 819 -10.72 -18.68 7.72
CA GLN A 819 -10.37 -19.24 9.03
C GLN A 819 -9.08 -20.10 9.00
N ARG A 820 -8.94 -21.01 8.02
CA ARG A 820 -7.74 -21.85 7.79
C ARG A 820 -6.43 -21.06 7.59
N TYR A 821 -6.49 -19.93 6.88
CA TYR A 821 -5.30 -19.26 6.33
C TYR A 821 -5.04 -17.87 6.96
N GLY A 822 -5.87 -17.44 7.92
CA GLY A 822 -5.70 -16.20 8.67
C GLY A 822 -5.54 -14.94 7.81
N GLU A 823 -4.60 -14.07 8.18
CA GLU A 823 -4.33 -12.79 7.49
C GLU A 823 -4.02 -12.97 5.98
N ASP A 824 -3.38 -14.06 5.56
CA ASP A 824 -3.08 -14.34 4.14
C ASP A 824 -4.36 -14.69 3.34
N GLY A 825 -5.35 -15.29 4.02
CA GLY A 825 -6.67 -15.67 3.51
C GLY A 825 -7.69 -14.54 3.38
N HIS A 826 -7.29 -13.27 3.58
CA HIS A 826 -8.17 -12.11 3.48
C HIS A 826 -8.88 -12.01 2.11
N GLY A 827 -10.22 -12.00 2.13
CA GLY A 827 -11.07 -11.96 0.94
C GLY A 827 -11.18 -13.27 0.14
N LEU A 828 -10.64 -14.39 0.65
CA LEU A 828 -10.75 -15.72 0.06
C LEU A 828 -11.85 -16.53 0.76
N THR A 829 -13.06 -15.98 0.81
CA THR A 829 -14.15 -16.51 1.64
C THR A 829 -15.25 -17.21 0.84
N SER A 830 -14.99 -17.55 -0.44
CA SER A 830 -15.98 -18.12 -1.38
C SER A 830 -16.68 -19.38 -0.86
N TYR A 831 -15.97 -20.24 -0.14
CA TYR A 831 -16.51 -21.45 0.51
C TYR A 831 -17.65 -21.15 1.51
N LEU A 832 -17.69 -19.93 2.06
CA LEU A 832 -18.75 -19.45 2.96
C LEU A 832 -19.90 -18.74 2.24
N TRP A 833 -19.74 -18.34 0.97
CA TRP A 833 -20.68 -17.41 0.33
C TRP A 833 -21.97 -18.02 -0.19
N HIS A 834 -22.09 -19.34 -0.20
CA HIS A 834 -23.39 -20.03 -0.23
C HIS A 834 -24.24 -19.62 0.98
N VAL A 835 -23.67 -19.80 2.17
CA VAL A 835 -24.28 -19.50 3.47
C VAL A 835 -24.47 -17.99 3.65
N GLY A 836 -23.45 -17.21 3.31
CA GLY A 836 -23.51 -15.75 3.31
C GLY A 836 -24.57 -15.18 2.38
N SER A 837 -24.89 -15.85 1.27
CA SER A 837 -25.98 -15.45 0.37
C SER A 837 -27.35 -15.79 0.95
N TYR A 838 -27.51 -16.92 1.64
CA TYR A 838 -28.74 -17.26 2.37
C TYR A 838 -29.03 -16.25 3.50
N ILE A 839 -28.01 -15.93 4.30
CA ILE A 839 -28.10 -14.93 5.39
C ILE A 839 -28.41 -13.54 4.80
N LEU A 840 -27.73 -13.17 3.70
CA LEU A 840 -27.99 -11.92 2.99
C LEU A 840 -29.42 -11.83 2.41
N LYS A 841 -29.96 -12.94 1.88
CA LYS A 841 -31.37 -13.03 1.51
C LYS A 841 -32.26 -12.71 2.73
N GLY A 842 -31.98 -13.31 3.88
CA GLY A 842 -32.68 -13.02 5.15
C GLY A 842 -32.63 -11.55 5.55
N TYR A 843 -31.47 -10.90 5.47
CA TYR A 843 -31.35 -9.46 5.72
C TYR A 843 -32.11 -8.60 4.69
N VAL A 844 -32.13 -9.00 3.42
CA VAL A 844 -32.94 -8.34 2.38
C VAL A 844 -34.44 -8.58 2.60
N ASP A 845 -34.84 -9.74 3.12
CA ASP A 845 -36.21 -10.04 3.53
C ASP A 845 -36.65 -9.18 4.72
N LYS A 846 -35.74 -8.92 5.69
CA LYS A 846 -35.96 -8.01 6.84
C LYS A 846 -36.12 -6.52 6.48
N ILE A 847 -35.84 -6.05 5.26
CA ILE A 847 -35.99 -4.62 4.92
C ILE A 847 -37.47 -4.28 4.62
N THR A 848 -38.32 -4.28 5.65
CA THR A 848 -39.73 -3.83 5.55
C THR A 848 -40.01 -2.75 6.58
N GLU A 849 -40.95 -1.85 6.32
CA GLU A 849 -41.32 -0.76 7.25
C GLU A 849 -41.63 -1.29 8.67
N ASP A 850 -42.42 -2.36 8.75
CA ASP A 850 -42.77 -3.06 9.99
C ASP A 850 -41.52 -3.58 10.71
N THR A 851 -40.66 -4.34 10.03
CA THR A 851 -39.42 -4.87 10.63
C THR A 851 -38.47 -3.75 11.06
N LEU A 852 -38.25 -2.72 10.22
CA LEU A 852 -37.35 -1.61 10.56
C LEU A 852 -37.85 -0.79 11.77
N ARG A 853 -39.17 -0.73 11.99
CA ARG A 853 -39.78 0.00 13.12
C ARG A 853 -39.93 -0.84 14.39
N ASN A 854 -40.21 -2.15 14.26
CA ASN A 854 -40.70 -2.99 15.35
C ASN A 854 -39.76 -4.14 15.76
N ASP A 855 -38.79 -4.55 14.94
CA ASP A 855 -37.80 -5.58 15.30
C ASP A 855 -36.75 -4.98 16.27
N PRO A 856 -36.61 -5.47 17.52
CA PRO A 856 -35.64 -4.94 18.48
C PRO A 856 -34.18 -5.01 18.00
N GLU A 857 -33.85 -5.91 17.08
CA GLU A 857 -32.51 -6.05 16.49
C GLU A 857 -32.21 -4.96 15.45
N VAL A 858 -33.24 -4.32 14.90
CA VAL A 858 -33.13 -3.41 13.74
C VAL A 858 -33.57 -1.98 14.08
N LYS A 859 -34.62 -1.81 14.90
CA LYS A 859 -35.16 -0.51 15.33
C LYS A 859 -34.09 0.51 15.78
N PRO A 860 -33.07 0.17 16.60
CA PRO A 860 -32.09 1.16 17.07
C PRO A 860 -31.31 1.85 15.94
N TYR A 861 -31.18 1.22 14.77
CA TYR A 861 -30.51 1.81 13.61
C TYR A 861 -31.41 2.75 12.79
N PHE A 862 -32.73 2.75 13.02
CA PHE A 862 -33.72 3.54 12.27
C PHE A 862 -34.59 4.44 13.17
N GLU A 863 -34.35 4.49 14.48
CA GLU A 863 -35.07 5.30 15.45
C GLU A 863 -35.12 6.79 15.02
N LYS A 864 -33.96 7.44 14.85
CA LYS A 864 -33.86 8.83 14.34
C LYS A 864 -34.57 9.05 13.00
N TYR A 865 -34.56 8.06 12.11
CA TYR A 865 -35.27 8.15 10.83
C TYR A 865 -36.78 8.19 11.06
N PHE A 866 -37.34 7.28 11.85
CA PHE A 866 -38.77 7.23 12.11
C PHE A 866 -39.27 8.40 12.97
N GLU A 867 -38.47 8.91 13.90
CA GLU A 867 -38.75 10.16 14.63
C GLU A 867 -38.86 11.36 13.69
N ASN A 868 -37.94 11.49 12.73
CA ASN A 868 -38.01 12.55 11.72
C ASN A 868 -39.19 12.33 10.75
N VAL A 869 -39.52 11.08 10.38
CA VAL A 869 -40.70 10.79 9.54
C VAL A 869 -42.02 11.04 10.29
N ASP A 870 -42.06 10.82 11.61
CA ASP A 870 -43.22 11.12 12.44
C ASP A 870 -43.48 12.64 12.56
N LYS A 871 -42.44 13.48 12.47
CA LYS A 871 -42.54 14.96 12.37
C LYS A 871 -43.04 15.46 11.00
N ILE A 872 -43.06 14.64 9.94
CA ILE A 872 -43.47 15.07 8.58
C ILE A 872 -45.00 14.99 8.43
N PRO A 873 -45.68 16.02 7.87
CA PRO A 873 -47.11 15.98 7.62
C PRO A 873 -47.50 14.93 6.56
N ARG A 874 -48.69 14.34 6.74
CA ARG A 874 -49.38 13.56 5.70
C ARG A 874 -50.04 14.50 4.70
N LEU A 875 -49.80 14.27 3.41
CA LEU A 875 -50.32 15.10 2.32
C LEU A 875 -51.33 14.36 1.42
N GLY A 876 -51.45 13.03 1.57
CA GLY A 876 -52.34 12.21 0.74
C GLY A 876 -51.74 11.76 -0.60
N ASP A 877 -50.88 12.57 -1.25
CA ASP A 877 -50.08 12.13 -2.41
C ASP A 877 -48.57 12.08 -2.11
N ILE A 878 -47.99 10.91 -2.40
CA ILE A 878 -46.55 10.63 -2.41
C ILE A 878 -45.78 11.62 -3.30
N ARG A 879 -46.41 12.16 -4.35
CA ARG A 879 -45.81 13.13 -5.28
C ARG A 879 -45.47 14.46 -4.63
N GLU A 880 -46.20 14.84 -3.59
CA GLU A 880 -46.00 16.09 -2.86
C GLU A 880 -44.85 16.00 -1.84
N GLY A 881 -44.27 14.82 -1.65
CA GLY A 881 -43.11 14.62 -0.77
C GLY A 881 -43.45 14.56 0.72
N GLY A 882 -44.74 14.38 1.05
CA GLY A 882 -45.24 14.17 2.39
C GLY A 882 -44.81 12.83 3.00
N ARG A 883 -45.27 12.58 4.24
CA ARG A 883 -44.92 11.39 5.01
C ARG A 883 -45.10 10.08 4.25
N GLU A 884 -46.14 9.98 3.43
CA GLU A 884 -46.46 8.82 2.58
C GLU A 884 -45.28 8.39 1.68
N TRP A 885 -44.42 9.33 1.29
CA TRP A 885 -43.21 9.05 0.51
C TRP A 885 -42.15 8.29 1.31
N TYR A 886 -42.02 8.60 2.61
CA TYR A 886 -41.05 7.99 3.53
C TYR A 886 -41.55 6.69 4.15
N ASP A 887 -42.84 6.60 4.49
CA ASP A 887 -43.50 5.33 4.85
C ASP A 887 -43.22 4.28 3.73
N ARG A 888 -43.34 4.69 2.45
CA ARG A 888 -43.10 3.81 1.29
C ARG A 888 -41.62 3.53 0.98
N LEU A 889 -40.68 4.35 1.44
CA LEU A 889 -39.28 4.28 1.04
C LEU A 889 -38.59 2.94 1.37
N PRO A 890 -38.72 2.35 2.58
CA PRO A 890 -38.14 1.04 2.91
C PRO A 890 -38.55 -0.05 1.91
N ARG A 891 -39.84 -0.12 1.55
CA ARG A 891 -40.37 -1.11 0.59
C ARG A 891 -39.81 -0.91 -0.81
N ALA A 892 -39.69 0.34 -1.28
CA ALA A 892 -39.07 0.63 -2.57
C ALA A 892 -37.55 0.32 -2.58
N PHE A 893 -36.86 0.52 -1.45
CA PHE A 893 -35.46 0.13 -1.26
C PHE A 893 -35.31 -1.38 -1.36
N GLN A 894 -36.15 -2.13 -0.62
CA GLN A 894 -36.17 -3.58 -0.60
C GLN A 894 -36.37 -4.19 -2.00
N ILE A 895 -37.28 -3.65 -2.80
CA ILE A 895 -37.53 -4.13 -4.17
C ILE A 895 -36.26 -3.97 -5.04
N GLY A 896 -35.51 -2.87 -4.86
CA GLY A 896 -34.21 -2.68 -5.52
C GLY A 896 -33.13 -3.63 -5.01
N MET A 897 -33.01 -3.79 -3.69
CA MET A 897 -32.09 -4.73 -3.04
C MET A 897 -32.34 -6.16 -3.49
N ARG A 898 -33.57 -6.66 -3.36
CA ARG A 898 -34.01 -8.02 -3.73
C ARG A 898 -33.75 -8.33 -5.19
N LYS A 899 -34.13 -7.41 -6.09
CA LYS A 899 -33.84 -7.57 -7.52
C LYS A 899 -32.33 -7.67 -7.78
N ALA A 900 -31.54 -6.83 -7.14
CA ALA A 900 -30.10 -6.77 -7.39
C ALA A 900 -29.31 -7.91 -6.72
N PHE A 901 -29.76 -8.37 -5.55
CA PHE A 901 -29.32 -9.61 -4.91
C PHE A 901 -29.58 -10.81 -5.83
N ASN A 902 -30.80 -10.93 -6.38
CA ASN A 902 -31.13 -11.95 -7.37
C ASN A 902 -30.24 -11.83 -8.62
N ASP A 903 -30.13 -10.64 -9.20
CA ASP A 903 -29.37 -10.36 -10.44
C ASP A 903 -27.88 -10.69 -10.32
N HIS A 904 -27.26 -10.58 -9.13
CA HIS A 904 -25.79 -10.53 -8.96
C HIS A 904 -25.18 -11.47 -7.92
N ILE A 905 -25.98 -12.03 -7.00
CA ILE A 905 -25.49 -12.84 -5.87
C ILE A 905 -26.19 -14.21 -5.86
N ASP A 906 -27.52 -14.25 -5.76
CA ASP A 906 -28.32 -15.50 -5.77
C ASP A 906 -27.98 -16.36 -7.00
N SER A 907 -27.99 -15.75 -8.20
CA SER A 907 -27.71 -16.41 -9.48
C SER A 907 -26.24 -16.80 -9.70
N VAL A 908 -25.36 -16.56 -8.72
CA VAL A 908 -23.93 -16.91 -8.79
C VAL A 908 -23.65 -18.05 -7.84
N TRP A 909 -24.08 -17.94 -6.59
CA TRP A 909 -23.80 -18.95 -5.58
C TRP A 909 -24.69 -20.20 -5.74
N ARG A 910 -25.89 -20.08 -6.30
CA ARG A 910 -26.79 -21.23 -6.56
C ARG A 910 -26.59 -21.92 -7.92
N HIS A 911 -25.50 -21.61 -8.63
CA HIS A 911 -25.18 -22.13 -9.96
C HIS A 911 -24.31 -23.40 -9.87
N ASP A 912 -24.65 -24.49 -10.59
CA ASP A 912 -24.13 -25.85 -10.28
C ASP A 912 -22.59 -25.94 -10.04
N PRO A 913 -21.71 -25.51 -10.97
CA PRO A 913 -20.25 -25.45 -10.73
C PRO A 913 -19.79 -24.74 -9.46
N VAL A 914 -20.54 -23.78 -8.91
CA VAL A 914 -20.16 -23.02 -7.71
C VAL A 914 -20.55 -23.78 -6.44
N LEU A 915 -21.57 -24.66 -6.50
CA LEU A 915 -22.01 -25.47 -5.37
C LEU A 915 -20.95 -26.47 -4.87
N THR A 916 -19.97 -26.86 -5.70
CA THR A 916 -18.87 -27.74 -5.26
C THR A 916 -18.04 -27.10 -4.14
N LEU A 917 -18.00 -25.77 -4.03
CA LEU A 917 -17.35 -25.09 -2.90
C LEU A 917 -18.01 -25.39 -1.54
N LEU A 918 -19.28 -25.83 -1.52
CA LEU A 918 -19.99 -26.13 -0.28
C LEU A 918 -19.44 -27.38 0.43
N VAL A 919 -18.76 -28.29 -0.27
CA VAL A 919 -18.13 -29.45 0.39
C VAL A 919 -16.87 -29.07 1.19
N SER A 920 -16.26 -27.91 0.92
CA SER A 920 -15.24 -27.29 1.80
C SER A 920 -15.80 -26.23 2.75
N GLY A 921 -17.14 -26.09 2.81
CA GLY A 921 -17.88 -25.23 3.71
C GLY A 921 -17.85 -25.66 5.19
N PRO A 922 -18.59 -24.96 6.09
CA PRO A 922 -18.70 -25.36 7.49
C PRO A 922 -19.28 -26.77 7.61
N VAL A 923 -18.64 -27.64 8.41
CA VAL A 923 -18.95 -29.09 8.52
C VAL A 923 -20.44 -29.40 8.69
N ALA A 924 -21.16 -28.64 9.51
CA ALA A 924 -22.60 -28.83 9.76
C ALA A 924 -23.48 -28.65 8.52
N LEU A 925 -23.01 -27.92 7.49
CA LEU A 925 -23.68 -27.72 6.21
C LEU A 925 -23.06 -28.59 5.10
N ALA A 926 -21.73 -28.75 5.12
CA ALA A 926 -21.01 -29.57 4.17
C ALA A 926 -21.38 -31.06 4.27
N HIS A 927 -21.51 -31.62 5.48
CA HIS A 927 -21.75 -33.06 5.65
C HIS A 927 -23.15 -33.48 5.18
N PRO A 928 -24.24 -32.76 5.51
CA PRO A 928 -25.55 -33.08 4.95
C PRO A 928 -25.64 -32.79 3.44
N PHE A 929 -24.91 -31.80 2.92
CA PHE A 929 -24.82 -31.59 1.47
C PHE A 929 -24.13 -32.76 0.75
N ILE A 930 -23.03 -33.29 1.29
CA ILE A 930 -22.37 -34.50 0.75
C ILE A 930 -23.31 -35.71 0.82
N ARG A 931 -24.09 -35.87 1.90
CA ARG A 931 -25.09 -36.94 2.03
C ARG A 931 -26.24 -36.78 1.02
N LEU A 932 -26.65 -35.55 0.69
CA LEU A 932 -27.59 -35.27 -0.40
C LEU A 932 -26.99 -35.62 -1.77
N LEU A 933 -25.74 -35.25 -2.04
CA LEU A 933 -25.04 -35.65 -3.26
C LEU A 933 -24.94 -37.18 -3.37
N LYS A 934 -24.66 -37.89 -2.27
CA LYS A 934 -24.63 -39.36 -2.21
C LYS A 934 -25.99 -39.95 -2.58
N HIS A 935 -27.06 -39.46 -1.95
CA HIS A 935 -28.43 -39.87 -2.23
C HIS A 935 -28.82 -39.72 -3.71
N VAL A 936 -28.35 -38.65 -4.37
CA VAL A 936 -28.54 -38.44 -5.82
C VAL A 936 -27.66 -39.38 -6.66
N ARG A 937 -26.40 -39.62 -6.27
CA ARG A 937 -25.49 -40.59 -6.92
C ARG A 937 -26.00 -42.03 -6.82
N ASP A 938 -26.69 -42.36 -5.72
CA ASP A 938 -27.39 -43.62 -5.48
C ASP A 938 -28.70 -43.75 -6.31
N GLY A 939 -29.07 -42.73 -7.08
CA GLY A 939 -30.20 -42.74 -8.01
C GLY A 939 -31.55 -42.29 -7.43
N HIS A 940 -31.56 -41.68 -6.24
CA HIS A 940 -32.77 -41.14 -5.62
C HIS A 940 -33.03 -39.67 -5.99
N SER A 941 -34.30 -39.24 -5.94
CA SER A 941 -34.65 -37.83 -6.17
C SER A 941 -34.27 -36.96 -4.97
N ARG A 942 -33.74 -35.75 -5.23
CA ARG A 942 -33.55 -34.69 -4.23
C ARG A 942 -34.80 -34.47 -3.36
N ASP A 943 -35.99 -34.58 -3.96
CA ASP A 943 -37.25 -34.25 -3.29
C ASP A 943 -37.73 -35.30 -2.28
N VAL A 944 -37.07 -36.47 -2.21
CA VAL A 944 -37.28 -37.48 -1.15
C VAL A 944 -36.12 -37.55 -0.15
N PHE A 945 -35.14 -36.65 -0.25
CA PHE A 945 -34.06 -36.56 0.73
C PHE A 945 -34.59 -36.04 2.07
N PRO A 946 -34.33 -36.72 3.20
CA PRO A 946 -34.70 -36.23 4.52
C PRO A 946 -33.75 -35.12 4.96
N PHE A 947 -34.05 -33.89 4.54
CA PHE A 947 -33.32 -32.68 4.96
C PHE A 947 -33.23 -32.61 6.49
N PRO A 948 -32.05 -32.31 7.08
CA PRO A 948 -31.90 -32.24 8.53
C PRO A 948 -32.73 -31.08 9.10
N SER A 949 -33.48 -31.33 10.17
CA SER A 949 -34.04 -30.27 10.99
C SER A 949 -33.02 -29.81 12.04
N GLY A 950 -32.90 -28.51 12.24
CA GLY A 950 -32.04 -27.92 13.25
C GLY A 950 -31.21 -26.77 12.71
N SER A 951 -30.95 -25.80 13.58
CA SER A 951 -30.12 -24.63 13.27
C SER A 951 -28.68 -24.82 13.73
N VAL A 952 -27.75 -24.25 12.97
CA VAL A 952 -26.34 -24.13 13.33
C VAL A 952 -25.92 -22.66 13.33
N ASN A 953 -25.30 -22.22 14.43
CA ASN A 953 -24.63 -20.93 14.45
C ASN A 953 -23.42 -20.96 13.52
N ILE A 954 -23.31 -19.97 12.63
CA ILE A 954 -22.15 -19.78 11.76
C ILE A 954 -21.35 -18.59 12.31
N PRO A 955 -20.30 -18.82 13.14
CA PRO A 955 -19.69 -17.74 13.94
C PRO A 955 -19.08 -16.62 13.10
N TYR A 956 -18.72 -16.94 11.86
CA TYR A 956 -18.19 -16.00 10.87
C TYR A 956 -19.20 -14.90 10.45
N PHE A 957 -20.49 -15.25 10.39
CA PHE A 957 -21.57 -14.30 10.09
C PHE A 957 -22.36 -13.88 11.36
N GLN A 958 -22.04 -14.47 12.52
CA GLN A 958 -22.78 -14.30 13.78
C GLN A 958 -24.29 -14.56 13.63
N ALA A 959 -24.64 -15.55 12.80
CA ALA A 959 -26.01 -15.84 12.42
C ALA A 959 -26.31 -17.35 12.51
N ASP A 960 -27.51 -17.66 12.98
CA ASP A 960 -28.06 -19.01 13.04
C ASP A 960 -28.71 -19.37 11.70
N VAL A 961 -28.43 -20.57 11.19
CA VAL A 961 -28.89 -21.06 9.89
C VAL A 961 -29.55 -22.42 10.05
N ASP A 962 -30.85 -22.53 9.75
CA ASP A 962 -31.51 -23.84 9.63
C ASP A 962 -30.90 -24.62 8.46
N VAL A 963 -30.42 -25.82 8.76
CA VAL A 963 -29.69 -26.67 7.81
C VAL A 963 -30.61 -27.18 6.70
N GLY A 964 -31.88 -27.45 7.01
CA GLY A 964 -32.86 -27.96 6.07
C GLY A 964 -33.30 -26.88 5.08
N GLU A 965 -33.73 -25.71 5.58
CA GLU A 965 -34.12 -24.58 4.73
C GLU A 965 -32.97 -24.11 3.82
N PHE A 966 -31.74 -24.01 4.37
CA PHE A 966 -30.56 -23.62 3.61
C PHE A 966 -30.28 -24.59 2.45
N LEU A 967 -30.27 -25.89 2.71
CA LEU A 967 -29.97 -26.89 1.69
C LEU A 967 -31.09 -27.02 0.65
N GLN A 968 -32.35 -26.91 1.07
CA GLN A 968 -33.49 -26.89 0.16
C GLN A 968 -33.42 -25.65 -0.75
N TRP A 969 -33.14 -24.45 -0.21
CA TRP A 969 -33.01 -23.22 -0.99
C TRP A 969 -31.82 -23.24 -1.94
N VAL A 970 -30.63 -23.69 -1.49
CA VAL A 970 -29.41 -23.64 -2.29
C VAL A 970 -29.42 -24.66 -3.43
N THR A 971 -30.17 -25.76 -3.28
CA THR A 971 -30.31 -26.83 -4.29
C THR A 971 -31.63 -26.81 -5.07
N SER A 972 -32.56 -25.87 -4.82
CA SER A 972 -33.91 -25.92 -5.42
C SER A 972 -33.93 -25.80 -6.95
N GLU A 973 -32.96 -25.09 -7.53
CA GLU A 973 -32.79 -24.82 -8.97
C GLU A 973 -31.59 -25.59 -9.58
N ALA A 974 -30.87 -26.39 -8.79
CA ALA A 974 -29.54 -26.91 -9.13
C ALA A 974 -29.55 -28.31 -9.75
N ASP A 975 -28.70 -28.51 -10.76
CA ASP A 975 -28.40 -29.82 -11.32
C ASP A 975 -27.22 -30.48 -10.59
N LEU A 976 -27.55 -31.24 -9.56
CA LEU A 976 -26.58 -31.93 -8.71
C LEU A 976 -25.75 -32.99 -9.47
N SER A 977 -26.16 -33.40 -10.67
CA SER A 977 -25.37 -34.28 -11.55
C SER A 977 -24.04 -33.64 -11.94
N LYS A 978 -24.05 -32.36 -12.34
CA LYS A 978 -22.83 -31.61 -12.68
C LYS A 978 -21.92 -31.37 -11.48
N VAL A 979 -22.51 -31.27 -10.28
CA VAL A 979 -21.78 -31.16 -9.01
C VAL A 979 -21.05 -32.47 -8.71
N LEU A 980 -21.67 -33.62 -9.01
CA LEU A 980 -21.04 -34.94 -8.90
C LEU A 980 -19.91 -35.14 -9.93
N GLU A 981 -20.11 -34.74 -11.19
CA GLU A 981 -19.09 -34.87 -12.26
C GLU A 981 -17.74 -34.20 -11.91
N GLU A 982 -17.76 -33.05 -11.24
CA GLU A 982 -16.53 -32.36 -10.80
C GLU A 982 -15.86 -33.03 -9.58
N LEU A 983 -16.67 -33.67 -8.73
CA LEU A 983 -16.22 -34.24 -7.45
C LEU A 983 -15.82 -35.72 -7.54
N ASP A 984 -16.12 -36.42 -8.64
CA ASP A 984 -15.99 -37.88 -8.78
C ASP A 984 -14.60 -38.43 -8.38
N GLU A 985 -13.51 -37.72 -8.73
CA GLU A 985 -12.12 -38.04 -8.35
C GLU A 985 -11.91 -38.23 -6.83
N VAL A 986 -12.72 -37.54 -6.02
CA VAL A 986 -12.61 -37.50 -4.54
C VAL A 986 -13.93 -37.84 -3.84
N PHE A 987 -14.98 -38.26 -4.56
CA PHE A 987 -16.32 -38.34 -4.01
C PHE A 987 -16.45 -39.38 -2.89
N ASP A 988 -15.81 -40.55 -3.05
CA ASP A 988 -15.86 -41.60 -2.03
C ASP A 988 -15.13 -41.14 -0.75
N LEU A 989 -14.04 -40.37 -0.87
CA LEU A 989 -13.35 -39.73 0.27
C LEU A 989 -14.18 -38.62 0.92
N LEU A 990 -15.04 -37.93 0.16
CA LEU A 990 -16.01 -36.98 0.70
C LEU A 990 -17.11 -37.68 1.51
N VAL A 991 -17.60 -38.82 1.03
CA VAL A 991 -18.58 -39.64 1.76
C VAL A 991 -17.99 -40.15 3.07
N ASP A 992 -16.79 -40.74 3.03
CA ASP A 992 -16.03 -41.15 4.23
C ASP A 992 -15.89 -39.99 5.24
N TYR A 993 -15.45 -38.82 4.76
CA TYR A 993 -15.29 -37.60 5.56
C TYR A 993 -16.62 -37.17 6.21
N ALA A 994 -17.71 -37.21 5.45
CA ALA A 994 -19.05 -36.83 5.90
C ALA A 994 -19.70 -37.84 6.86
N GLU A 995 -19.34 -39.13 6.77
CA GLU A 995 -19.88 -40.22 7.61
C GLU A 995 -19.07 -40.40 8.91
N GLU A 996 -17.74 -40.29 8.87
CA GLU A 996 -16.88 -40.32 10.07
C GLU A 996 -16.96 -39.04 10.92
N GLY A 997 -17.56 -37.95 10.40
CA GLY A 997 -17.68 -36.69 11.12
C GLY A 997 -16.37 -35.90 11.23
N ALA A 998 -15.44 -36.14 10.30
CA ALA A 998 -14.15 -35.46 10.23
C ALA A 998 -14.31 -33.96 9.92
N ASN A 999 -13.28 -33.16 10.20
CA ASN A 999 -13.30 -31.72 9.99
C ASN A 999 -11.93 -31.22 9.49
N VAL A 1000 -11.88 -30.71 8.26
CA VAL A 1000 -10.65 -30.17 7.65
C VAL A 1000 -10.09 -28.95 8.38
N ASP A 1001 -10.92 -28.23 9.14
CA ASP A 1001 -10.50 -27.12 9.99
C ASP A 1001 -9.92 -27.58 11.35
N VAL A 1002 -10.01 -28.87 11.69
CA VAL A 1002 -9.51 -29.46 12.95
C VAL A 1002 -8.62 -30.67 12.65
N PRO A 1003 -7.28 -30.49 12.50
CA PRO A 1003 -6.36 -31.55 12.06
C PRO A 1003 -6.41 -32.86 12.86
N ALA A 1004 -6.73 -32.79 14.17
CA ALA A 1004 -6.90 -33.97 15.02
C ALA A 1004 -8.02 -34.93 14.58
N THR A 1005 -8.94 -34.47 13.73
CA THR A 1005 -10.06 -35.27 13.18
C THR A 1005 -9.77 -35.86 11.79
N LEU A 1006 -8.62 -35.56 11.18
CA LEU A 1006 -8.24 -36.06 9.85
C LEU A 1006 -7.55 -37.43 9.86
N GLY A 1007 -7.47 -38.07 11.03
CA GLY A 1007 -6.80 -39.36 11.24
C GLY A 1007 -5.28 -39.24 11.33
N ALA A 1008 -4.64 -40.20 12.01
CA ALA A 1008 -3.20 -40.18 12.27
C ALA A 1008 -2.33 -40.55 11.03
N GLU A 1009 -2.94 -40.97 9.94
CA GLU A 1009 -2.26 -41.59 8.78
C GLU A 1009 -2.41 -40.80 7.47
N GLY A 1010 -2.89 -39.56 7.52
CA GLY A 1010 -3.06 -38.73 6.31
C GLY A 1010 -4.16 -39.21 5.36
N LYS A 1011 -5.15 -39.99 5.85
CA LYS A 1011 -6.30 -40.55 5.08
C LYS A 1011 -6.90 -39.51 4.12
N TYR A 1012 -7.08 -38.28 4.61
CA TYR A 1012 -7.71 -37.19 3.88
C TYR A 1012 -6.73 -36.24 3.16
N ASP A 1013 -5.41 -36.49 3.12
CA ASP A 1013 -4.46 -35.53 2.52
C ASP A 1013 -4.75 -35.20 1.05
N LYS A 1014 -5.27 -36.17 0.28
CA LYS A 1014 -5.80 -35.94 -1.08
C LYS A 1014 -6.96 -34.93 -1.08
N LEU A 1015 -7.87 -35.05 -0.13
CA LEU A 1015 -9.04 -34.18 0.00
C LEU A 1015 -8.64 -32.78 0.47
N VAL A 1016 -7.71 -32.66 1.43
CA VAL A 1016 -7.19 -31.35 1.86
C VAL A 1016 -6.38 -30.67 0.76
N ALA A 1017 -5.63 -31.44 -0.05
CA ALA A 1017 -4.99 -30.92 -1.25
C ALA A 1017 -6.01 -30.45 -2.31
N PHE A 1018 -7.08 -31.23 -2.54
CA PHE A 1018 -8.18 -30.86 -3.44
C PHE A 1018 -8.87 -29.56 -2.99
N PHE A 1019 -9.23 -29.43 -1.70
CA PHE A 1019 -9.81 -28.21 -1.14
C PHE A 1019 -8.85 -27.02 -1.31
N HIS A 1020 -7.60 -27.16 -0.87
CA HIS A 1020 -6.62 -26.08 -0.94
C HIS A 1020 -6.34 -25.62 -2.38
N GLN A 1021 -6.16 -26.55 -3.32
CA GLN A 1021 -5.78 -26.24 -4.70
C GLN A 1021 -6.96 -25.83 -5.58
N LYS A 1022 -8.08 -26.55 -5.54
CA LYS A 1022 -9.22 -26.32 -6.45
C LYS A 1022 -10.27 -25.37 -5.86
N LEU A 1023 -10.68 -25.55 -4.60
CA LEU A 1023 -11.86 -24.86 -4.03
C LEU A 1023 -11.50 -23.54 -3.32
N ASP A 1024 -10.66 -23.61 -2.28
CA ASP A 1024 -10.35 -22.50 -1.36
C ASP A 1024 -9.65 -21.32 -2.05
N GLY A 1025 -8.90 -21.57 -3.14
CA GLY A 1025 -8.15 -20.56 -3.89
C GLY A 1025 -9.01 -19.58 -4.71
N LEU A 1026 -10.32 -19.80 -4.79
CA LEU A 1026 -11.26 -18.93 -5.47
C LEU A 1026 -11.55 -17.68 -4.63
N ALA A 1027 -11.14 -16.50 -5.10
CA ALA A 1027 -11.42 -15.24 -4.41
C ALA A 1027 -12.85 -14.77 -4.67
N CYS A 1028 -13.65 -14.50 -3.62
CA CYS A 1028 -14.97 -13.86 -3.82
C CYS A 1028 -14.85 -12.36 -4.11
N GLN A 1029 -13.64 -11.79 -4.05
CA GLN A 1029 -13.37 -10.37 -4.10
C GLN A 1029 -12.28 -9.96 -5.09
N ALA A 1030 -12.53 -8.90 -5.86
CA ALA A 1030 -11.52 -8.19 -6.63
C ALA A 1030 -10.64 -7.23 -5.80
N GLN A 1031 -10.73 -7.15 -4.47
CA GLN A 1031 -10.04 -6.12 -3.68
C GLN A 1031 -8.50 -6.22 -3.77
N LYS A 1032 -7.96 -7.43 -3.95
CA LYS A 1032 -6.52 -7.64 -4.25
C LYS A 1032 -6.13 -7.05 -5.63
N ILE A 1033 -7.07 -6.94 -6.56
CA ILE A 1033 -6.96 -6.34 -7.91
C ILE A 1033 -7.10 -4.82 -7.86
N GLU A 1034 -8.07 -4.27 -7.12
CA GLU A 1034 -8.20 -2.80 -6.98
C GLU A 1034 -6.90 -2.18 -6.44
N ASN A 1035 -6.25 -2.82 -5.47
CA ASN A 1035 -4.95 -2.41 -4.98
C ASN A 1035 -3.87 -2.38 -6.09
N HIS A 1036 -3.97 -3.21 -7.13
CA HIS A 1036 -3.13 -3.15 -8.32
C HIS A 1036 -3.58 -2.07 -9.33
N VAL A 1037 -4.88 -1.80 -9.49
CA VAL A 1037 -5.41 -0.67 -10.30
C VAL A 1037 -4.95 0.68 -9.71
N HIS A 1038 -5.02 0.83 -8.39
CA HIS A 1038 -4.45 1.98 -7.69
C HIS A 1038 -2.92 2.05 -7.83
N GLN A 1039 -2.21 0.92 -7.84
CA GLN A 1039 -0.77 0.88 -8.10
C GLN A 1039 -0.42 1.27 -9.54
N MET A 1040 -1.21 0.86 -10.54
CA MET A 1040 -1.09 1.29 -11.95
C MET A 1040 -1.24 2.81 -12.08
N MET A 1041 -2.27 3.38 -11.42
CA MET A 1041 -2.52 4.82 -11.39
C MET A 1041 -1.40 5.61 -10.68
N LEU A 1042 -0.83 5.06 -9.61
CA LEU A 1042 0.33 5.69 -8.93
C LEU A 1042 1.59 5.61 -9.79
N ASN A 1043 1.83 4.49 -10.47
CA ASN A 1043 2.96 4.34 -11.38
C ASN A 1043 2.84 5.26 -12.62
N SER A 1044 1.63 5.53 -13.12
CA SER A 1044 1.40 6.35 -14.34
C SER A 1044 1.57 7.85 -14.15
N LYS A 1045 1.34 8.38 -12.94
CA LYS A 1045 1.59 9.81 -12.61
C LYS A 1045 3.05 10.26 -12.77
N ASN A 1046 3.97 9.33 -13.02
CA ASN A 1046 5.41 9.59 -13.15
C ASN A 1046 5.90 9.56 -14.62
N ASN A 1047 4.99 9.60 -15.60
CA ASN A 1047 5.28 9.41 -17.03
C ASN A 1047 6.09 8.13 -17.37
N LYS A 1048 6.02 7.10 -16.50
CA LYS A 1048 6.61 5.78 -16.79
C LYS A 1048 5.73 5.08 -17.83
N GLY A 1049 6.33 4.77 -18.98
CA GLY A 1049 5.68 4.02 -20.07
C GLY A 1049 5.11 2.68 -19.59
N GLU A 1050 4.08 2.20 -20.28
CA GLU A 1050 3.23 1.09 -19.84
C GLU A 1050 3.98 -0.18 -19.43
N ALA A 1051 4.88 -0.66 -20.29
CA ALA A 1051 5.69 -1.84 -20.01
C ALA A 1051 6.39 -1.73 -18.63
N ARG A 1052 6.93 -0.55 -18.31
CA ARG A 1052 7.61 -0.24 -17.04
C ARG A 1052 6.65 -0.15 -15.85
N ARG A 1053 5.40 0.26 -16.06
CA ARG A 1053 4.37 0.23 -15.00
C ARG A 1053 4.10 -1.21 -14.57
N THR A 1054 4.01 -2.12 -15.53
CA THR A 1054 3.84 -3.57 -15.31
C THR A 1054 5.07 -4.18 -14.63
N TRP A 1055 6.29 -3.86 -15.07
CA TRP A 1055 7.53 -4.32 -14.42
C TRP A 1055 7.59 -3.94 -12.92
N LEU A 1056 7.25 -2.69 -12.58
CA LEU A 1056 7.14 -2.23 -11.18
C LEU A 1056 6.01 -2.91 -10.40
N CYS A 1057 5.02 -3.51 -11.06
CA CYS A 1057 4.01 -4.34 -10.41
C CYS A 1057 4.51 -5.75 -10.12
N TRP A 1058 5.21 -6.41 -11.05
CA TRP A 1058 5.83 -7.72 -10.79
C TRP A 1058 6.75 -7.67 -9.58
N ILE A 1059 7.67 -6.70 -9.53
CA ILE A 1059 8.62 -6.56 -8.41
C ILE A 1059 7.90 -6.33 -7.07
N ARG A 1060 6.82 -5.53 -7.03
CA ARG A 1060 6.07 -5.27 -5.77
C ARG A 1060 5.10 -6.39 -5.39
N SER A 1061 4.58 -7.15 -6.35
CA SER A 1061 3.75 -8.31 -6.07
C SER A 1061 4.61 -9.45 -5.51
N PHE A 1062 5.79 -9.67 -6.08
CA PHE A 1062 6.74 -10.67 -5.59
C PHE A 1062 7.39 -10.28 -4.25
N ILE A 1063 7.85 -9.02 -4.09
CA ILE A 1063 8.56 -8.59 -2.88
C ILE A 1063 7.63 -7.92 -1.87
N THR A 1064 7.07 -6.74 -2.17
CA THR A 1064 6.37 -5.91 -1.16
C THR A 1064 5.16 -6.59 -0.54
N ARG A 1065 4.35 -7.31 -1.34
CA ARG A 1065 3.14 -7.99 -0.84
C ARG A 1065 3.47 -9.18 0.07
N ARG A 1066 4.52 -9.94 -0.22
CA ARG A 1066 4.96 -11.09 0.58
C ARG A 1066 5.75 -10.64 1.83
N PHE A 1067 6.58 -9.60 1.69
CA PHE A 1067 7.34 -9.02 2.80
C PHE A 1067 6.44 -8.44 3.91
N ASN A 1068 5.36 -7.73 3.60
CA ASN A 1068 4.60 -7.00 4.62
C ASN A 1068 3.98 -7.94 5.69
N PRO A 1069 3.19 -9.00 5.35
CA PRO A 1069 2.66 -9.94 6.34
C PRO A 1069 3.78 -10.73 7.03
N TRP A 1070 4.79 -11.20 6.29
CA TRP A 1070 5.96 -11.87 6.87
C TRP A 1070 6.63 -11.01 7.93
N SER A 1071 6.86 -9.72 7.66
CA SER A 1071 7.51 -8.81 8.61
C SER A 1071 6.67 -8.47 9.84
N VAL A 1072 5.34 -8.62 9.76
CA VAL A 1072 4.44 -8.50 10.91
C VAL A 1072 4.43 -9.78 11.72
N ARG A 1073 4.31 -10.96 11.08
CA ARG A 1073 4.44 -12.28 11.75
C ARG A 1073 5.78 -12.42 12.48
N GLU A 1074 6.89 -12.13 11.81
CA GLU A 1074 8.25 -12.22 12.37
C GLU A 1074 8.50 -11.25 13.54
N HIS A 1075 7.67 -10.19 13.67
CA HIS A 1075 7.71 -9.28 14.81
C HIS A 1075 6.74 -9.68 15.93
N LYS A 1076 5.49 -10.04 15.61
CA LYS A 1076 4.51 -10.57 16.58
C LYS A 1076 5.10 -11.77 17.34
N ALA A 1077 5.70 -12.73 16.62
CA ALA A 1077 6.35 -13.92 17.20
C ALA A 1077 7.61 -13.63 18.06
N LYS A 1078 8.04 -12.37 18.19
CA LYS A 1078 9.19 -11.95 19.01
C LYS A 1078 8.84 -10.79 19.96
N ALA A 1079 7.57 -10.43 20.04
CA ALA A 1079 7.06 -9.39 20.91
C ALA A 1079 6.30 -10.03 22.10
N PRO A 1080 6.40 -9.47 23.32
CA PRO A 1080 5.49 -9.86 24.38
C PRO A 1080 4.05 -9.47 24.00
N ALA A 1081 3.06 -10.22 24.51
CA ALA A 1081 1.68 -10.24 24.05
C ALA A 1081 0.98 -8.87 23.94
N LYS A 1082 1.40 -7.85 24.70
CA LYS A 1082 0.86 -6.48 24.68
C LYS A 1082 1.18 -5.68 23.39
N ARG A 1083 1.22 -6.31 22.20
CA ARG A 1083 1.63 -5.69 20.91
C ARG A 1083 0.84 -6.07 19.64
N ASP A 1084 -0.34 -6.69 19.74
CA ASP A 1084 -1.15 -7.06 18.56
C ASP A 1084 -1.49 -5.92 17.61
N LYS A 1085 -1.50 -4.67 18.10
CA LYS A 1085 -1.76 -3.45 17.33
C LYS A 1085 -0.69 -3.13 16.25
N VAL A 1086 0.43 -3.85 16.14
CA VAL A 1086 1.49 -3.58 15.13
C VAL A 1086 1.08 -4.04 13.72
N LYS A 1087 0.42 -3.13 12.98
CA LYS A 1087 0.00 -3.37 11.58
C LYS A 1087 1.13 -3.29 10.55
N ARG A 1088 2.32 -2.73 10.88
CA ARG A 1088 3.45 -2.57 9.95
C ARG A 1088 4.77 -2.24 10.64
N LEU A 1089 5.88 -2.87 10.23
CA LEU A 1089 7.23 -2.40 10.62
C LEU A 1089 7.63 -1.09 9.92
N ALA A 1090 8.21 -0.17 10.70
CA ALA A 1090 8.84 1.08 10.27
C ALA A 1090 10.37 1.09 10.51
N ASN A 1091 11.04 2.12 9.98
CA ASN A 1091 12.42 2.52 10.29
C ASN A 1091 13.46 1.36 10.29
N LYS A 1092 14.45 1.40 11.19
CA LYS A 1092 15.53 0.42 11.31
C LYS A 1092 15.04 -1.05 11.43
N PRO A 1093 13.99 -1.38 12.21
CA PRO A 1093 13.39 -2.72 12.20
C PRO A 1093 12.93 -3.17 10.80
N ARG A 1094 12.23 -2.29 10.04
CA ARG A 1094 11.79 -2.61 8.68
C ARG A 1094 12.96 -2.89 7.74
N ILE A 1095 14.03 -2.10 7.81
CA ILE A 1095 15.20 -2.27 6.95
C ILE A 1095 15.91 -3.60 7.26
N LYS A 1096 16.10 -3.93 8.55
CA LYS A 1096 16.67 -5.23 8.96
C LYS A 1096 15.81 -6.40 8.48
N ALA A 1097 14.49 -6.32 8.66
CA ALA A 1097 13.55 -7.35 8.22
C ALA A 1097 13.55 -7.50 6.68
N LEU A 1098 13.58 -6.41 5.92
CA LEU A 1098 13.61 -6.47 4.44
C LEU A 1098 14.92 -7.07 3.92
N ALA A 1099 16.06 -6.75 4.54
CA ALA A 1099 17.34 -7.36 4.20
C ALA A 1099 17.34 -8.87 4.50
N LYS A 1100 16.82 -9.28 5.67
CA LYS A 1100 16.66 -10.70 6.02
C LYS A 1100 15.78 -11.42 4.99
N PHE A 1101 14.57 -10.93 4.76
CA PHE A 1101 13.60 -11.48 3.81
C PHE A 1101 14.15 -11.55 2.38
N TYR A 1102 14.94 -10.56 1.97
CA TYR A 1102 15.56 -10.57 0.64
C TYR A 1102 16.50 -11.75 0.45
N TYR A 1103 17.39 -12.02 1.41
CA TYR A 1103 18.38 -13.10 1.30
C TYR A 1103 17.81 -14.49 1.60
N GLU A 1104 16.78 -14.60 2.43
CA GLU A 1104 16.24 -15.90 2.86
C GLU A 1104 15.10 -16.43 1.97
N ASP A 1105 14.35 -15.57 1.27
CA ASP A 1105 13.19 -16.00 0.45
C ASP A 1105 13.22 -15.43 -0.99
N ILE A 1106 13.47 -14.13 -1.16
CA ILE A 1106 13.39 -13.47 -2.49
C ILE A 1106 14.52 -13.90 -3.42
N LEU A 1107 15.77 -13.87 -2.96
CA LEU A 1107 16.93 -14.25 -3.77
C LEU A 1107 16.92 -15.76 -4.11
N PRO A 1108 16.68 -16.70 -3.16
CA PRO A 1108 16.52 -18.12 -3.49
C PRO A 1108 15.39 -18.39 -4.48
N GLY A 1109 14.25 -17.69 -4.38
CA GLY A 1109 13.16 -17.79 -5.34
C GLY A 1109 13.53 -17.31 -6.75
N ILE A 1110 14.27 -16.20 -6.85
CA ILE A 1110 14.83 -15.68 -8.11
C ILE A 1110 15.84 -16.66 -8.70
N GLU A 1111 16.71 -17.25 -7.89
CA GLU A 1111 17.72 -18.20 -8.36
C GLU A 1111 17.09 -19.53 -8.81
N ALA A 1112 16.17 -20.10 -8.04
CA ALA A 1112 15.43 -21.31 -8.43
C ALA A 1112 14.66 -21.12 -9.75
N GLY A 1113 13.93 -20.00 -9.87
CA GLY A 1113 13.26 -19.63 -11.13
C GLY A 1113 14.26 -19.47 -12.27
N ARG A 1114 15.36 -18.73 -12.06
CA ARG A 1114 16.34 -18.44 -13.11
C ARG A 1114 17.20 -19.63 -13.53
N TYR A 1115 17.44 -20.59 -12.65
CA TYR A 1115 18.11 -21.86 -12.98
C TYR A 1115 17.16 -22.87 -13.65
N SER A 1116 15.84 -22.70 -13.57
CA SER A 1116 14.86 -23.54 -14.28
C SER A 1116 14.73 -23.25 -15.78
N MET A 1117 15.54 -22.34 -16.32
CA MET A 1117 15.47 -21.82 -17.68
C MET A 1117 16.87 -21.46 -18.19
N SER A 1118 17.18 -21.77 -19.45
CA SER A 1118 18.47 -21.43 -20.07
C SER A 1118 18.65 -19.92 -20.30
N ASP A 1119 19.86 -19.52 -20.64
CA ASP A 1119 20.20 -18.12 -20.94
C ASP A 1119 19.42 -17.56 -22.14
N ASP A 1120 19.22 -18.35 -23.19
CA ASP A 1120 18.55 -17.91 -24.41
C ASP A 1120 17.02 -17.98 -24.29
N GLU A 1121 16.46 -18.96 -23.58
CA GLU A 1121 15.04 -18.95 -23.18
C GLU A 1121 14.73 -17.75 -22.28
N PHE A 1122 15.63 -17.38 -21.36
CA PHE A 1122 15.45 -16.19 -20.52
C PHE A 1122 15.56 -14.89 -21.34
N ARG A 1123 16.48 -14.80 -22.30
CA ARG A 1123 16.55 -13.65 -23.24
C ARG A 1123 15.27 -13.55 -24.08
N GLU A 1124 14.72 -14.67 -24.52
CA GLU A 1124 13.46 -14.74 -25.27
C GLU A 1124 12.24 -14.38 -24.40
N LEU A 1125 12.19 -14.84 -23.15
CA LEU A 1125 11.18 -14.43 -22.17
C LEU A 1125 11.26 -12.93 -21.91
N VAL A 1126 12.47 -12.38 -21.71
CA VAL A 1126 12.67 -10.93 -21.59
C VAL A 1126 12.19 -10.23 -22.87
N ARG A 1127 12.49 -10.72 -24.08
CA ARG A 1127 12.01 -10.13 -25.34
C ARG A 1127 10.48 -10.05 -25.39
N LYS A 1128 9.78 -11.14 -25.09
CA LYS A 1128 8.30 -11.20 -25.02
C LYS A 1128 7.72 -10.26 -23.95
N LEU A 1129 8.31 -10.24 -22.75
CA LEU A 1129 7.86 -9.41 -21.62
C LEU A 1129 8.17 -7.90 -21.78
N THR A 1130 8.85 -7.48 -22.86
CA THR A 1130 9.36 -6.11 -23.02
C THR A 1130 9.04 -5.45 -24.36
N SER A 1131 8.76 -6.26 -25.39
CA SER A 1131 8.03 -5.87 -26.60
C SER A 1131 6.84 -4.96 -26.30
N LEU A 1132 6.65 -3.94 -27.14
CA LEU A 1132 5.51 -3.02 -27.08
C LEU A 1132 4.30 -3.55 -27.87
N ASN A 1133 4.56 -4.23 -28.98
CA ASN A 1133 3.54 -4.87 -29.81
C ASN A 1133 2.74 -5.92 -29.00
N ASP A 1134 3.40 -6.60 -28.06
CA ASP A 1134 2.77 -7.59 -27.18
C ASP A 1134 1.91 -6.98 -26.03
N LYS A 1135 1.73 -5.64 -25.97
CA LYS A 1135 1.07 -4.96 -24.84
C LYS A 1135 -0.11 -4.05 -25.18
N THR A 1136 -0.20 -3.56 -26.40
CA THR A 1136 -1.46 -3.02 -26.95
C THR A 1136 -2.12 -4.10 -27.79
N SER A 1137 -3.43 -4.07 -28.02
CA SER A 1137 -4.02 -4.82 -29.14
C SER A 1137 -3.93 -3.96 -30.42
N ASP A 1138 -3.57 -4.56 -31.55
CA ASP A 1138 -3.45 -3.83 -32.82
C ASP A 1138 -4.79 -3.21 -33.23
N SER A 1139 -5.88 -3.94 -32.98
CA SER A 1139 -7.26 -3.46 -33.16
C SER A 1139 -7.60 -2.20 -32.34
N LEU A 1140 -6.99 -2.00 -31.17
CA LEU A 1140 -7.17 -0.79 -30.38
C LEU A 1140 -6.29 0.37 -30.89
N LEU A 1141 -5.12 0.12 -31.48
CA LEU A 1141 -4.37 1.17 -32.16
C LEU A 1141 -5.13 1.71 -33.38
N GLU A 1142 -5.80 0.84 -34.12
CA GLU A 1142 -6.71 1.21 -35.20
C GLU A 1142 -7.96 1.92 -34.66
N GLU A 1143 -8.70 1.33 -33.71
CA GLU A 1143 -9.92 1.93 -33.13
C GLU A 1143 -9.65 3.31 -32.48
N MET A 1144 -8.49 3.49 -31.80
CA MET A 1144 -8.11 4.80 -31.24
C MET A 1144 -7.76 5.81 -32.33
N THR A 1145 -7.13 5.39 -33.43
CA THR A 1145 -6.84 6.27 -34.57
C THR A 1145 -8.13 6.72 -35.26
N GLU A 1146 -9.04 5.79 -35.54
CA GLU A 1146 -10.36 6.10 -36.11
C GLU A 1146 -11.20 6.98 -35.18
N ARG A 1147 -11.27 6.67 -33.88
CA ARG A 1147 -11.96 7.51 -32.89
C ARG A 1147 -11.38 8.91 -32.81
N LEU A 1148 -10.07 9.07 -32.96
CA LEU A 1148 -9.42 10.39 -32.91
C LEU A 1148 -9.69 11.18 -34.20
N GLU A 1149 -9.80 10.52 -35.35
CA GLU A 1149 -10.29 11.12 -36.60
C GLU A 1149 -11.81 11.40 -36.62
N ALA A 1150 -12.62 10.65 -35.87
CA ALA A 1150 -14.04 10.92 -35.68
C ALA A 1150 -14.29 12.06 -34.67
N ALA A 1151 -13.59 12.07 -33.55
CA ALA A 1151 -13.68 13.11 -32.52
C ALA A 1151 -13.19 14.49 -33.01
N LYS A 1152 -12.31 14.54 -34.02
CA LYS A 1152 -11.97 15.77 -34.76
C LYS A 1152 -13.16 16.37 -35.53
N LYS A 1153 -14.22 15.60 -35.79
CA LYS A 1153 -15.34 15.96 -36.68
C LYS A 1153 -16.66 16.19 -35.92
N GLU A 1154 -16.84 15.63 -34.73
CA GLU A 1154 -18.04 15.87 -33.92
C GLU A 1154 -18.05 17.25 -33.24
N LYS A 1155 -19.17 17.98 -33.36
CA LYS A 1155 -19.45 19.15 -32.52
C LYS A 1155 -19.99 18.70 -31.16
N ARG A 1156 -19.54 19.31 -30.06
CA ARG A 1156 -20.04 19.05 -28.70
C ARG A 1156 -21.57 19.16 -28.67
N LYS A 1157 -22.24 18.08 -28.27
CA LYS A 1157 -23.65 18.08 -27.86
C LYS A 1157 -23.75 18.59 -26.42
N PHE A 1158 -24.78 19.38 -26.12
CA PHE A 1158 -25.15 19.71 -24.75
C PHE A 1158 -25.79 18.49 -24.08
N THR A 1159 -25.72 18.44 -22.76
CA THR A 1159 -26.26 17.35 -21.93
C THR A 1159 -27.59 17.77 -21.32
N VAL A 1160 -28.56 16.86 -21.21
CA VAL A 1160 -29.92 17.16 -20.69
C VAL A 1160 -29.87 17.75 -19.26
N GLY A 1161 -28.85 17.41 -18.47
CA GLY A 1161 -28.55 18.06 -17.19
C GLY A 1161 -27.99 19.50 -17.30
N GLU A 1162 -28.25 20.23 -18.39
CA GLU A 1162 -27.97 21.67 -18.53
C GLU A 1162 -29.26 22.51 -18.52
N SER A 1163 -30.45 21.88 -18.45
CA SER A 1163 -31.72 22.46 -18.03
C SER A 1163 -32.13 21.93 -16.64
N ALA A 1164 -32.35 22.82 -15.67
CA ALA A 1164 -32.76 22.45 -14.31
C ALA A 1164 -34.27 22.63 -14.13
N GLU A 1165 -34.93 21.57 -13.67
CA GLU A 1165 -36.39 21.53 -13.44
C GLU A 1165 -36.76 21.98 -12.01
N LYS A 1166 -38.04 22.33 -11.80
CA LYS A 1166 -38.65 22.48 -10.47
C LYS A 1166 -39.32 21.18 -10.02
N GLY A 1167 -39.43 21.01 -8.70
CA GLY A 1167 -40.03 19.83 -8.05
C GLY A 1167 -39.03 18.72 -7.70
N ILE A 1168 -39.47 17.76 -6.88
CA ILE A 1168 -38.71 16.58 -6.47
C ILE A 1168 -38.67 15.56 -7.63
N PHE A 1169 -37.52 14.92 -7.85
CA PHE A 1169 -37.40 13.85 -8.86
C PHE A 1169 -37.98 12.56 -8.29
N LEU A 1170 -39.14 12.15 -8.80
CA LEU A 1170 -39.84 10.92 -8.41
C LEU A 1170 -39.46 9.77 -9.36
N PRO A 1171 -38.85 8.67 -8.87
CA PRO A 1171 -38.70 7.45 -9.66
C PRO A 1171 -40.07 6.91 -10.08
N ALA A 1172 -40.16 6.30 -11.27
CA ALA A 1172 -41.44 5.88 -11.85
C ALA A 1172 -42.25 4.93 -10.94
N LEU A 1173 -41.60 4.05 -10.17
CA LEU A 1173 -42.27 3.21 -9.17
C LEU A 1173 -42.92 4.05 -8.04
N MET A 1174 -42.20 5.07 -7.53
CA MET A 1174 -42.72 5.97 -6.49
C MET A 1174 -43.88 6.81 -7.03
N GLY A 1175 -43.79 7.29 -8.28
CA GLY A 1175 -44.83 8.08 -8.94
C GLY A 1175 -46.08 7.32 -9.41
N GLY A 1176 -46.11 5.98 -9.32
CA GLY A 1176 -47.24 5.15 -9.78
C GLY A 1176 -47.32 5.01 -11.31
N MET A 1177 -46.19 5.06 -12.01
CA MET A 1177 -46.14 5.09 -13.48
C MET A 1177 -45.73 3.74 -14.09
N ILE A 1178 -46.29 3.44 -15.27
CA ILE A 1178 -45.93 2.27 -16.09
C ILE A 1178 -44.78 2.65 -17.03
N SER A 1179 -43.88 1.70 -17.32
CA SER A 1179 -42.84 1.87 -18.34
C SER A 1179 -43.39 1.55 -19.74
N MET A 1180 -43.04 2.35 -20.74
CA MET A 1180 -43.31 2.05 -22.15
C MET A 1180 -42.59 0.77 -22.61
N SER A 1181 -41.60 0.27 -21.86
CA SER A 1181 -40.94 -1.02 -22.10
C SER A 1181 -41.61 -2.22 -21.42
N PHE A 1182 -42.70 -2.02 -20.66
CA PHE A 1182 -43.52 -3.10 -20.10
C PHE A 1182 -44.57 -3.55 -21.10
N LEU A 1183 -45.21 -2.59 -21.77
CA LEU A 1183 -46.11 -2.82 -22.89
C LEU A 1183 -45.38 -3.64 -23.97
N ALA A 1184 -45.85 -4.87 -24.23
CA ALA A 1184 -45.23 -5.76 -25.21
C ALA A 1184 -46.22 -6.80 -25.74
N ARG A 1185 -46.45 -6.78 -27.07
CA ARG A 1185 -47.32 -7.76 -27.77
C ARG A 1185 -46.87 -9.21 -27.66
N ASN A 1186 -45.60 -9.45 -27.35
CA ASN A 1186 -44.96 -10.77 -27.43
C ASN A 1186 -45.14 -11.64 -26.17
N SER A 1187 -46.04 -11.28 -25.25
CA SER A 1187 -46.42 -12.13 -24.10
C SER A 1187 -47.39 -13.26 -24.48
N GLY A 1188 -48.14 -13.10 -25.58
CA GLY A 1188 -49.23 -14.00 -25.98
C GLY A 1188 -50.62 -13.52 -25.54
N ASP A 1189 -50.70 -12.69 -24.50
CA ASP A 1189 -51.94 -12.09 -24.03
C ASP A 1189 -52.36 -10.90 -24.92
N ARG A 1190 -53.53 -11.02 -25.55
CA ARG A 1190 -54.22 -9.90 -26.24
C ARG A 1190 -54.58 -8.75 -25.30
N GLN A 1191 -54.64 -9.02 -24.00
CA GLN A 1191 -54.93 -8.06 -22.95
C GLN A 1191 -54.03 -6.81 -23.02
N HIS A 1192 -52.79 -6.92 -23.51
CA HIS A 1192 -51.92 -5.75 -23.73
C HIS A 1192 -52.30 -4.86 -24.93
N ASP A 1193 -52.95 -5.41 -25.95
CA ASP A 1193 -53.47 -4.60 -27.07
C ASP A 1193 -54.78 -3.93 -26.64
N GLU A 1194 -55.69 -4.70 -26.04
CA GLU A 1194 -57.00 -4.24 -25.55
C GLU A 1194 -56.85 -3.11 -24.50
N VAL A 1195 -56.00 -3.31 -23.49
CA VAL A 1195 -55.76 -2.30 -22.44
C VAL A 1195 -54.98 -1.08 -22.95
N LEU A 1196 -54.15 -1.24 -24.00
CA LEU A 1196 -53.51 -0.11 -24.66
C LEU A 1196 -54.50 0.69 -25.51
N GLU A 1197 -55.50 0.02 -26.10
CA GLU A 1197 -56.62 0.66 -26.80
C GLU A 1197 -57.48 1.47 -25.81
N GLU A 1198 -57.90 0.86 -24.69
CA GLU A 1198 -58.60 1.55 -23.60
C GLU A 1198 -57.83 2.78 -23.06
N GLU A 1199 -56.52 2.67 -22.86
CA GLU A 1199 -55.69 3.78 -22.38
C GLU A 1199 -55.60 4.92 -23.39
N ILE A 1200 -55.54 4.61 -24.69
CA ILE A 1200 -55.50 5.61 -25.77
C ILE A 1200 -56.88 6.28 -25.95
N GLU A 1201 -57.98 5.53 -25.83
CA GLU A 1201 -59.34 6.07 -25.88
C GLU A 1201 -59.68 6.90 -24.63
N ALA A 1202 -59.27 6.45 -23.44
CA ALA A 1202 -59.39 7.22 -22.19
C ALA A 1202 -58.62 8.56 -22.23
N ARG A 1203 -57.61 8.67 -23.11
CA ARG A 1203 -56.88 9.91 -23.42
C ARG A 1203 -57.52 10.74 -24.53
N GLY A 1204 -58.73 10.39 -24.96
CA GLY A 1204 -59.54 11.14 -25.93
C GLY A 1204 -59.14 10.93 -27.39
N LYS A 1205 -58.29 9.95 -27.72
CA LYS A 1205 -57.88 9.66 -29.10
C LYS A 1205 -58.56 8.41 -29.63
N VAL A 1206 -59.64 8.62 -30.39
CA VAL A 1206 -60.23 7.58 -31.24
C VAL A 1206 -59.18 7.10 -32.25
N LEU A 1207 -58.97 5.79 -32.34
CA LEU A 1207 -58.05 5.18 -33.30
C LEU A 1207 -58.75 4.90 -34.64
N ASP A 1208 -58.01 5.06 -35.74
CA ASP A 1208 -58.54 4.89 -37.10
C ASP A 1208 -58.73 3.40 -37.50
N LYS A 1209 -58.27 2.49 -36.64
CA LYS A 1209 -58.37 1.02 -36.66
C LYS A 1209 -57.94 0.48 -35.28
N PRO A 1210 -58.36 -0.71 -34.83
CA PRO A 1210 -57.97 -1.24 -33.53
C PRO A 1210 -56.45 -1.38 -33.35
N VAL A 1211 -55.96 -1.35 -32.10
CA VAL A 1211 -54.56 -1.63 -31.75
C VAL A 1211 -54.15 -3.00 -32.28
N ALA A 1212 -55.06 -3.98 -32.25
CA ALA A 1212 -54.93 -5.30 -32.89
C ALA A 1212 -54.44 -5.24 -34.36
N GLU A 1213 -54.82 -4.19 -35.11
CA GLU A 1213 -54.45 -3.96 -36.52
C GLU A 1213 -53.34 -2.91 -36.72
N MET A 1214 -52.84 -2.31 -35.63
CA MET A 1214 -51.66 -1.46 -35.63
C MET A 1214 -50.37 -2.27 -35.49
N ARG A 1215 -49.24 -1.70 -35.92
CA ARG A 1215 -47.93 -2.17 -35.44
C ARG A 1215 -47.81 -1.79 -33.97
N PHE A 1216 -47.31 -2.66 -33.10
CA PHE A 1216 -47.26 -2.33 -31.67
C PHE A 1216 -46.44 -1.05 -31.36
N LYS A 1217 -45.41 -0.76 -32.17
CA LYS A 1217 -44.65 0.51 -32.10
C LYS A 1217 -45.47 1.74 -32.54
N GLU A 1218 -46.44 1.57 -33.43
CA GLU A 1218 -47.38 2.62 -33.89
C GLU A 1218 -48.31 3.01 -32.72
N ALA A 1219 -48.97 2.02 -32.09
CA ALA A 1219 -49.84 2.25 -30.93
C ALA A 1219 -49.09 2.80 -29.70
N THR A 1220 -47.93 2.24 -29.36
CA THR A 1220 -47.10 2.77 -28.28
C THR A 1220 -46.50 4.15 -28.59
N ASN A 1221 -46.20 4.48 -29.85
CA ASN A 1221 -45.86 5.86 -30.23
C ASN A 1221 -47.09 6.79 -30.09
N ILE A 1222 -48.31 6.36 -30.43
CA ILE A 1222 -49.53 7.16 -30.19
C ILE A 1222 -49.68 7.46 -28.69
N LEU A 1223 -49.50 6.46 -27.82
CA LEU A 1223 -49.50 6.68 -26.37
C LEU A 1223 -48.36 7.61 -25.90
N ARG A 1224 -47.16 7.56 -26.53
CA ARG A 1224 -46.09 8.55 -26.26
C ARG A 1224 -46.52 9.97 -26.60
N VAL A 1225 -47.11 10.18 -27.78
CA VAL A 1225 -47.62 11.49 -28.21
C VAL A 1225 -48.68 11.97 -27.23
N LEU A 1226 -49.61 11.10 -26.81
CA LEU A 1226 -50.69 11.46 -25.88
C LEU A 1226 -50.22 11.74 -24.45
N GLU A 1227 -49.22 11.02 -23.93
CA GLU A 1227 -48.61 11.37 -22.63
C GLU A 1227 -47.74 12.63 -22.74
N TRP A 1228 -47.01 12.83 -23.85
CA TRP A 1228 -46.29 14.07 -24.09
C TRP A 1228 -47.25 15.28 -24.21
N GLN A 1229 -48.38 15.11 -24.88
CA GLN A 1229 -49.46 16.08 -24.97
C GLN A 1229 -50.07 16.35 -23.58
N ARG A 1230 -50.43 15.31 -22.80
CA ARG A 1230 -50.93 15.47 -21.42
C ARG A 1230 -49.93 16.20 -20.53
N LEU A 1231 -48.64 15.83 -20.61
CA LEU A 1231 -47.57 16.54 -19.90
C LEU A 1231 -47.44 17.99 -20.39
N LYS A 1232 -47.69 18.28 -21.66
CA LYS A 1232 -47.68 19.64 -22.20
C LYS A 1232 -48.84 20.49 -21.67
N ASP A 1233 -50.03 19.92 -21.65
CA ASP A 1233 -51.25 20.57 -21.17
C ASP A 1233 -51.21 20.78 -19.64
N LEU A 1234 -50.58 19.85 -18.89
CA LEU A 1234 -50.22 19.99 -17.47
C LEU A 1234 -48.99 20.90 -17.22
N ASN A 1235 -48.38 21.48 -18.26
CA ASN A 1235 -47.13 22.27 -18.22
C ASN A 1235 -45.88 21.51 -17.68
N LEU A 1236 -45.96 20.19 -17.55
CA LEU A 1236 -44.89 19.26 -17.15
C LEU A 1236 -43.98 18.79 -18.30
N HIS A 1237 -44.25 19.16 -19.56
CA HIS A 1237 -43.48 18.74 -20.74
C HIS A 1237 -41.99 19.10 -20.71
N HIS A 1238 -41.56 20.00 -19.83
CA HIS A 1238 -40.14 20.27 -19.59
C HIS A 1238 -39.33 19.02 -19.20
N ARG A 1239 -40.01 17.98 -18.67
CA ARG A 1239 -39.46 16.66 -18.33
C ARG A 1239 -39.08 15.78 -19.54
N VAL A 1240 -39.57 16.12 -20.74
CA VAL A 1240 -39.44 15.31 -21.97
C VAL A 1240 -39.36 16.21 -23.21
N ASN A 1241 -38.17 16.35 -23.79
CA ASN A 1241 -37.90 17.31 -24.89
C ASN A 1241 -38.75 17.05 -26.15
N ASN A 1242 -39.29 15.85 -26.29
CA ASN A 1242 -40.07 15.33 -27.42
C ASN A 1242 -40.84 14.07 -26.98
N GLU A 1243 -41.73 13.59 -27.83
CA GLU A 1243 -42.49 12.35 -27.65
C GLU A 1243 -41.62 11.09 -27.45
N ASP A 1244 -40.48 10.95 -28.13
CA ASP A 1244 -39.60 9.77 -28.04
C ASP A 1244 -38.86 9.66 -26.70
N ASP A 1245 -38.70 10.78 -25.97
CA ASP A 1245 -38.18 10.81 -24.60
C ASP A 1245 -39.17 10.24 -23.57
N VAL A 1246 -40.47 10.09 -23.91
CA VAL A 1246 -41.49 9.47 -23.04
C VAL A 1246 -41.21 7.98 -22.87
N LYS A 1247 -40.61 7.66 -21.71
CA LYS A 1247 -40.25 6.30 -21.28
C LYS A 1247 -41.23 5.70 -20.29
N THR A 1248 -42.03 6.54 -19.63
CA THR A 1248 -43.01 6.15 -18.60
C THR A 1248 -44.24 7.05 -18.70
N PHE A 1249 -45.39 6.52 -18.32
CA PHE A 1249 -46.67 7.22 -18.33
C PHE A 1249 -47.52 6.85 -17.12
N GLU A 1250 -48.45 7.73 -16.75
CA GLU A 1250 -49.45 7.47 -15.71
C GLU A 1250 -50.69 6.78 -16.30
N PRO A 1251 -51.15 5.64 -15.79
CA PRO A 1251 -52.33 4.96 -16.32
C PRO A 1251 -53.61 5.78 -16.08
N GLN A 1252 -54.48 5.85 -17.08
CA GLN A 1252 -55.75 6.58 -17.04
C GLN A 1252 -56.96 5.64 -17.13
N SER A 1253 -56.91 4.58 -17.95
CA SER A 1253 -57.98 3.57 -17.99
C SER A 1253 -57.93 2.61 -16.80
N GLU A 1254 -59.08 2.04 -16.42
CA GLU A 1254 -59.14 1.06 -15.33
C GLU A 1254 -58.41 -0.24 -15.70
N GLY A 1255 -58.49 -0.69 -16.96
CA GLY A 1255 -57.68 -1.81 -17.45
C GLY A 1255 -56.18 -1.54 -17.28
N MET A 1256 -55.71 -0.32 -17.56
CA MET A 1256 -54.30 0.03 -17.45
C MET A 1256 -53.86 0.28 -15.99
N LYS A 1257 -54.76 0.69 -15.09
CA LYS A 1257 -54.52 0.71 -13.63
C LYS A 1257 -54.43 -0.70 -13.06
N ALA A 1258 -55.31 -1.61 -13.45
CA ALA A 1258 -55.15 -3.03 -13.14
C ALA A 1258 -53.83 -3.59 -13.72
N LEU A 1259 -53.45 -3.12 -14.92
CA LEU A 1259 -52.17 -3.44 -15.54
C LEU A 1259 -50.96 -2.83 -14.81
N LEU A 1260 -51.11 -1.81 -13.96
CA LEU A 1260 -50.04 -1.31 -13.08
C LEU A 1260 -49.77 -2.27 -11.92
N ASP A 1261 -50.81 -2.88 -11.35
CA ASP A 1261 -50.65 -3.93 -10.34
C ASP A 1261 -50.12 -5.23 -10.97
N VAL A 1262 -50.58 -5.57 -12.18
CA VAL A 1262 -49.96 -6.64 -12.98
C VAL A 1262 -48.54 -6.28 -13.38
N HIS A 1263 -48.19 -5.01 -13.62
CA HIS A 1263 -46.80 -4.56 -13.89
C HIS A 1263 -45.91 -4.74 -12.65
N GLN A 1264 -46.39 -4.39 -11.46
CA GLN A 1264 -45.67 -4.62 -10.21
C GLN A 1264 -45.50 -6.13 -9.92
N LYS A 1265 -46.55 -6.92 -10.11
CA LYS A 1265 -46.48 -8.39 -10.04
C LYS A 1265 -45.54 -8.97 -11.10
N TRP A 1266 -45.59 -8.50 -12.34
CA TRP A 1266 -44.74 -8.97 -13.46
C TRP A 1266 -43.28 -8.52 -13.32
N ILE A 1267 -42.98 -7.37 -12.73
CA ILE A 1267 -41.60 -7.03 -12.33
C ILE A 1267 -41.07 -8.07 -11.34
N THR A 1268 -41.94 -8.55 -10.45
CA THR A 1268 -41.61 -9.56 -9.42
C THR A 1268 -41.56 -10.99 -10.00
N GLU A 1269 -42.53 -11.37 -10.83
CA GLU A 1269 -42.64 -12.68 -11.47
C GLU A 1269 -41.70 -12.86 -12.66
N LYS A 1270 -41.41 -11.81 -13.43
CA LYS A 1270 -40.37 -11.89 -14.48
C LYS A 1270 -38.97 -11.91 -13.88
N ALA A 1271 -38.82 -11.53 -12.60
CA ALA A 1271 -37.62 -11.81 -11.81
C ALA A 1271 -37.61 -13.24 -11.22
N SER A 1272 -38.72 -13.99 -11.26
CA SER A 1272 -38.79 -15.43 -10.91
C SER A 1272 -38.95 -16.38 -12.11
N LYS A 1273 -39.28 -15.86 -13.30
CA LYS A 1273 -39.43 -16.56 -14.61
C LYS A 1273 -38.36 -16.15 -15.65
N ARG A 1274 -37.31 -15.46 -15.19
CA ARG A 1274 -36.00 -15.32 -15.89
C ARG A 1274 -34.83 -15.89 -15.09
N LYS A 1275 -35.11 -16.39 -13.89
CA LYS A 1275 -34.65 -17.72 -13.50
C LYS A 1275 -35.34 -18.74 -14.42
#